data_AF-A0A936KXM9-F1
#
_entry.id   AF-A0A936KXM9-F1
#
_cell.length_a   1.000
_cell.length_b   1.000
_cell.length_c   1.000
_cell.angle_alpha   90.00
_cell.angle_beta   90.00
_cell.angle_gamma   90.00
#
_symmetry.space_group_name_H-M   'P 1'
#
loop_
_entity.id
_entity.type
_entity.pdbx_description
1 polymer ?
#
loop_
_entity_poly.entity_id
_entity_poly.type
_entity_poly.pdbx_seq_one_letter_code
_entity_poly.pdbx_strand_id
1 'polypeptide(L)'
;MHFFFIKVFDFFSKRKTAGLLSLLIFLGAIIYFASKVTFNESVSKIFPKDKELNYINDLLSNSKFLDKFIITINYTDSSKIMPDTLIDVAKILTDSISNRFIPKYIASVEGQTDGSEYVEIFNLFYENLPLYSNQADYNRIDSLLVVGFDSLVYRNLKQLMSPLGYATKDFLIKDPLALASAKLSLLRGLKLDENIDIEDNVFITKNRKNCLLFMQPTNASDTKLNQEFLDSLDLLISSISAQTGNQLEIQYYGSIAVACENAKQLKTDIIKTSSIAVAILSIFIFFFLRGKRAVLLIFLPVGVGLVVGLAYFGIFTDGISAISLGIASVLMGITVDYTIHILTHLKYHGSIRMVLKDITGPILISSITTISAFLCLLFISSEAMQDLGVFAAISIIASAVFALLVLPHFAKRKFKDKPVNSTFIDALAAINFEKNKTFIAIFSIVALVVMYFAQYARFDSDIENANYMSDKLRKADAHIKELTDVSFRSVYIMGLGDNLDKALTASGTVQDSLRYLEQNNIIEGYYGIDTFLITEQKQKDKIAQWNAFWTNNKKQLFKSKIIESGLKYNFKAEAFSQFFAVLDAQYVPIPVDSLASKIAFITSDFIVDVHGQKAVINLAKVKSDKEKAVLYSLLQNNNDVYVVDKKLVATKLFELLKRDFNDLLNYSTLITFLIIFLFLGRIELTVTTLFPMILSMWIILGFMGIFSVPFNVFNIIITSFVFGLGIDYSIFINKGLQQEYIYGRSDLASFKSSVLMSSVTTLVGLGALIFAQHPALKSIAVLSIIGNLTVVIVAFTIQPLLFRFFLYSKDGSRAKAPLSIWTILFSLMSNIYMYVFAITIFLSIPIVYLIPCKHVYRKRIVKTMLCYHCKVIVFLIFHVKRSYKGFDNQIFKTPSIIIANHQSMLDILLMLAMNPNITFVVKDWVWKFPVVGQVARFFGYLNVDKGSGDIAPLILKSIEEGCSVVIFPEGTRSRDGKIKRFHKGAFYLATEYSIPIRPILIHGAAEVNPKGSYYYASGHVTISYLPLIDVNSGIYSSDYSNLTKEVLNYFRQEFDKENNLKQLQGFRKYQLLNNYKYKGPIIENYIKVKVRMENYYTFFENYIPQNAKIYDIGCGMGMLDYMLWLNDNSRTIIGVDYDLDKITLANNTALKNENVQFYHTDALEFEYQQADVFLFNDMLHYLPDDLKTALLTKCCNCLVDNGMILIRDGNTELKSKHEKTKFTEFLSTNIGFNKTKYDLSFLSESFVRDFAQANKLEMELIHSSKVLSNQVFLLTRRKL
;
A
#
# COMPACT_ATOMS: atom_id res chain seq x y z
N MET A 1 -9.33 -10.54 22.97
CA MET A 1 -10.18 -9.76 22.05
C MET A 1 -11.64 -10.24 22.05
N HIS A 2 -11.98 -11.43 21.55
CA HIS A 2 -13.38 -11.91 21.50
C HIS A 2 -14.09 -12.01 22.88
N PHE A 3 -13.36 -12.26 23.96
CA PHE A 3 -13.93 -12.31 25.32
C PHE A 3 -14.70 -11.05 25.73
N PHE A 4 -14.23 -9.87 25.31
CA PHE A 4 -14.92 -8.60 25.60
C PHE A 4 -16.31 -8.58 24.95
N PHE A 5 -16.38 -8.84 23.64
CA PHE A 5 -17.64 -8.86 22.88
C PHE A 5 -18.61 -9.93 23.40
N ILE A 6 -18.11 -11.12 23.77
CA ILE A 6 -18.93 -12.17 24.36
C ILE A 6 -19.47 -11.75 25.74
N LYS A 7 -18.65 -11.15 26.61
CA LYS A 7 -19.11 -10.64 27.92
C LYS A 7 -20.18 -9.55 27.77
N VAL A 8 -20.00 -8.62 26.83
CA VAL A 8 -20.99 -7.56 26.55
C VAL A 8 -22.29 -8.17 26.01
N PHE A 9 -22.19 -9.13 25.09
CA PHE A 9 -23.34 -9.88 24.58
C PHE A 9 -24.08 -10.62 25.71
N ASP A 10 -23.37 -11.29 26.60
CA ASP A 10 -23.97 -12.01 27.73
C ASP A 10 -24.65 -11.06 28.74
N PHE A 11 -24.08 -9.87 28.96
CA PHE A 11 -24.66 -8.85 29.82
C PHE A 11 -25.99 -8.31 29.27
N PHE A 12 -26.02 -7.85 28.01
CA PHE A 12 -27.22 -7.28 27.40
C PHE A 12 -28.26 -8.34 26.98
N SER A 13 -27.84 -9.57 26.70
CA SER A 13 -28.79 -10.66 26.43
C SER A 13 -29.66 -11.02 27.63
N LYS A 14 -29.11 -10.83 28.86
CA LYS A 14 -29.86 -10.93 30.13
C LYS A 14 -30.67 -9.67 30.46
N ARG A 15 -30.24 -8.49 29.99
CA ARG A 15 -30.84 -7.16 30.29
C ARG A 15 -31.36 -6.45 29.03
N LYS A 16 -32.34 -7.06 28.35
CA LYS A 16 -32.79 -6.58 27.02
C LYS A 16 -33.38 -5.18 27.01
N THR A 17 -34.15 -4.81 28.04
CA THR A 17 -34.79 -3.48 28.14
C THR A 17 -33.76 -2.37 28.28
N ALA A 18 -32.80 -2.54 29.19
CA ALA A 18 -31.69 -1.61 29.36
C ALA A 18 -30.87 -1.45 28.07
N GLY A 19 -30.58 -2.56 27.38
CA GLY A 19 -29.88 -2.54 26.09
C GLY A 19 -30.64 -1.80 24.97
N LEU A 20 -31.95 -2.01 24.88
CA LEU A 20 -32.80 -1.31 23.91
C LEU A 20 -32.88 0.20 24.21
N LEU A 21 -33.04 0.57 25.47
CA LEU A 21 -33.11 1.98 25.89
C LEU A 21 -31.78 2.70 25.59
N SER A 22 -30.64 2.08 25.92
CA SER A 22 -29.32 2.65 25.59
C SER A 22 -29.12 2.82 24.09
N LEU A 23 -29.60 1.87 23.28
CA LEU A 23 -29.53 1.96 21.82
C LEU A 23 -30.39 3.12 21.29
N LEU A 24 -31.62 3.29 21.79
CA LEU A 24 -32.51 4.38 21.37
C LEU A 24 -31.94 5.76 21.73
N ILE A 25 -31.38 5.91 22.94
CA ILE A 25 -30.72 7.15 23.37
C ILE A 25 -29.53 7.46 22.44
N PHE A 26 -28.69 6.46 22.15
CA PHE A 26 -27.57 6.61 21.24
C PHE A 26 -28.03 7.02 19.84
N LEU A 27 -29.04 6.34 19.26
CA LEU A 27 -29.57 6.66 17.94
C LEU A 27 -30.17 8.08 17.88
N GLY A 28 -30.90 8.51 18.93
CA GLY A 28 -31.45 9.86 19.01
C GLY A 28 -30.35 10.94 19.06
N ALA A 29 -29.29 10.70 19.83
CA ALA A 29 -28.16 11.62 19.94
C ALA A 29 -27.43 11.78 18.59
N ILE A 30 -27.10 10.68 17.90
CA ILE A 30 -26.38 10.76 16.63
C ILE A 30 -27.20 11.42 15.52
N ILE A 31 -28.52 11.19 15.47
CA ILE A 31 -29.41 11.84 14.48
C ILE A 31 -29.45 13.35 14.72
N TYR A 32 -29.56 13.78 15.98
CA TYR A 32 -29.54 15.19 16.33
C TYR A 32 -28.25 15.88 15.85
N PHE A 33 -27.08 15.29 16.11
CA PHE A 33 -25.81 15.88 15.65
C PHE A 33 -25.64 15.81 14.13
N ALA A 34 -26.06 14.73 13.47
CA ALA A 34 -26.02 14.62 12.01
C ALA A 34 -26.89 15.69 11.32
N SER A 35 -28.01 16.10 11.93
CA SER A 35 -28.86 17.17 11.39
C SER A 35 -28.25 18.57 11.41
N LYS A 36 -27.12 18.77 12.12
CA LYS A 36 -26.41 20.06 12.18
C LYS A 36 -25.32 20.23 11.12
N VAL A 37 -25.09 19.21 10.29
CA VAL A 37 -24.03 19.22 9.27
C VAL A 37 -24.34 20.21 8.15
N THR A 38 -23.34 21.01 7.79
CA THR A 38 -23.32 21.89 6.62
C THR A 38 -22.53 21.24 5.47
N PHE A 39 -22.97 21.44 4.23
CA PHE A 39 -22.35 20.86 3.03
C PHE A 39 -21.70 21.93 2.16
N ASN A 40 -20.46 21.69 1.74
CA ASN A 40 -19.73 22.56 0.81
C ASN A 40 -19.66 21.92 -0.58
N GLU A 41 -20.15 22.61 -1.62
CA GLU A 41 -20.21 22.10 -3.00
C GLU A 41 -19.04 22.57 -3.90
N SER A 42 -18.01 23.24 -3.35
CA SER A 42 -16.88 23.75 -4.16
C SER A 42 -15.94 22.63 -4.64
N VAL A 43 -15.77 22.56 -5.97
CA VAL A 43 -14.89 21.58 -6.65
C VAL A 43 -13.40 21.88 -6.42
N SER A 44 -13.06 23.14 -6.11
CA SER A 44 -11.67 23.58 -5.86
C SER A 44 -10.97 22.81 -4.73
N LYS A 45 -11.73 22.35 -3.73
CA LYS A 45 -11.22 21.60 -2.57
C LYS A 45 -10.68 20.21 -2.88
N ILE A 46 -10.92 19.68 -4.09
CA ILE A 46 -10.35 18.40 -4.54
C ILE A 46 -8.87 18.56 -4.87
N PHE A 47 -8.45 19.74 -5.34
CA PHE A 47 -7.08 19.93 -5.77
C PHE A 47 -6.14 20.14 -4.56
N PRO A 48 -4.89 19.62 -4.64
CA PRO A 48 -3.87 19.79 -3.63
C PRO A 48 -3.53 21.27 -3.44
N LYS A 49 -3.39 21.69 -2.17
CA LYS A 49 -2.90 23.03 -1.82
C LYS A 49 -1.38 23.05 -1.91
N ASP A 50 -0.84 23.88 -2.78
CA ASP A 50 0.58 24.15 -2.88
C ASP A 50 0.81 25.66 -2.88
N LYS A 51 1.82 26.16 -2.16
CA LYS A 51 2.03 27.61 -2.00
C LYS A 51 2.35 28.28 -3.33
N GLU A 52 3.16 27.64 -4.16
CA GLU A 52 3.58 28.18 -5.44
C GLU A 52 2.45 28.06 -6.47
N LEU A 53 1.74 26.92 -6.48
CA LEU A 53 0.57 26.73 -7.33
C LEU A 53 -0.57 27.70 -6.97
N ASN A 54 -0.82 27.94 -5.67
CA ASN A 54 -1.81 28.90 -5.21
C ASN A 54 -1.40 30.32 -5.57
N TYR A 55 -0.13 30.68 -5.39
CA TYR A 55 0.36 31.99 -5.81
C TYR A 55 0.22 32.21 -7.31
N ILE A 56 0.59 31.20 -8.12
CA ILE A 56 0.37 31.21 -9.57
C ILE A 56 -1.13 31.31 -9.89
N ASN A 57 -1.98 30.52 -9.24
CA ASN A 57 -3.43 30.57 -9.46
C ASN A 57 -4.03 31.91 -9.05
N ASP A 58 -3.59 32.54 -7.94
CA ASP A 58 -4.04 33.86 -7.50
C ASP A 58 -3.66 34.93 -8.55
N LEU A 59 -2.43 34.86 -9.07
CA LEU A 59 -1.98 35.72 -10.19
C LEU A 59 -2.82 35.52 -11.44
N LEU A 60 -3.10 34.26 -11.79
CA LEU A 60 -3.88 33.89 -12.97
C LEU A 60 -5.37 34.23 -12.81
N SER A 61 -5.98 34.06 -11.63
CA SER A 61 -7.40 34.33 -11.37
C SER A 61 -7.72 35.81 -11.28
N ASN A 62 -6.75 36.61 -10.83
CA ASN A 62 -6.86 38.07 -10.82
C ASN A 62 -6.45 38.69 -12.17
N SER A 63 -5.89 37.90 -13.09
CA SER A 63 -5.67 38.30 -14.47
C SER A 63 -6.97 38.23 -15.26
N LYS A 64 -7.32 39.32 -15.95
CA LYS A 64 -8.50 39.37 -16.82
C LYS A 64 -8.33 38.58 -18.12
N PHE A 65 -7.15 37.99 -18.38
CA PHE A 65 -6.90 37.21 -19.59
C PHE A 65 -7.37 35.75 -19.53
N LEU A 66 -7.58 35.20 -18.34
CA LEU A 66 -7.81 33.76 -18.17
C LEU A 66 -9.28 33.43 -17.93
N ASP A 67 -9.76 32.42 -18.66
CA ASP A 67 -11.10 31.83 -18.51
C ASP A 67 -12.27 32.84 -18.59
N LYS A 68 -12.28 33.67 -19.63
CA LYS A 68 -13.48 34.46 -19.96
C LYS A 68 -14.64 33.52 -20.25
N PHE A 69 -15.80 33.80 -19.66
CA PHE A 69 -17.03 33.12 -20.03
C PHE A 69 -17.49 33.70 -21.36
N ILE A 70 -17.41 32.91 -22.43
CA ILE A 70 -17.67 33.35 -23.79
C ILE A 70 -19.10 33.00 -24.14
N ILE A 71 -19.83 33.97 -24.70
CA ILE A 71 -21.09 33.73 -25.40
C ILE A 71 -20.84 33.93 -26.89
N THR A 72 -21.27 32.96 -27.69
CA THR A 72 -21.26 33.04 -29.15
C THR A 72 -22.68 33.18 -29.67
N ILE A 73 -22.87 34.05 -30.65
CA ILE A 73 -24.14 34.27 -31.35
C ILE A 73 -23.88 34.06 -32.83
N ASN A 74 -24.58 33.13 -33.45
CA ASN A 74 -24.44 32.83 -34.88
C ASN A 74 -25.77 32.42 -35.51
N TYR A 75 -25.80 32.36 -36.84
CA TYR A 75 -26.97 31.84 -37.57
C TYR A 75 -26.98 30.31 -37.59
N THR A 76 -28.18 29.73 -37.43
CA THR A 76 -28.38 28.28 -37.63
C THR A 76 -28.16 27.84 -39.07
N ASP A 77 -28.35 28.76 -40.03
CA ASP A 77 -28.02 28.56 -41.45
C ASP A 77 -26.80 29.42 -41.84
N SER A 78 -25.66 28.75 -42.06
CA SER A 78 -24.38 29.37 -42.40
C SER A 78 -24.34 30.12 -43.74
N SER A 79 -25.42 30.06 -44.54
CA SER A 79 -25.58 30.77 -45.82
C SER A 79 -26.22 32.17 -45.67
N LYS A 80 -26.85 32.47 -44.53
CA LYS A 80 -27.41 33.80 -44.23
C LYS A 80 -26.37 34.65 -43.49
N ILE A 81 -26.07 35.83 -44.02
CA ILE A 81 -25.12 36.79 -43.42
C ILE A 81 -25.82 38.14 -43.32
N MET A 82 -26.39 38.46 -42.16
CA MET A 82 -26.89 39.80 -41.83
C MET A 82 -26.23 40.27 -40.52
N PRO A 83 -25.06 40.92 -40.59
CA PRO A 83 -24.26 41.29 -39.42
C PRO A 83 -25.02 42.18 -38.42
N ASP A 84 -25.84 43.10 -38.92
CA ASP A 84 -26.63 44.04 -38.11
C ASP A 84 -27.56 43.32 -37.13
N THR A 85 -28.14 42.19 -37.54
CA THR A 85 -29.04 41.42 -36.66
C THR A 85 -28.29 40.72 -35.54
N LEU A 86 -27.05 40.25 -35.81
CA LEU A 86 -26.18 39.68 -34.76
C LEU A 86 -25.80 40.76 -33.73
N ILE A 87 -25.50 41.97 -34.21
CA ILE A 87 -25.13 43.13 -33.38
C ILE A 87 -26.32 43.57 -32.50
N ASP A 88 -27.53 43.65 -33.07
CA ASP A 88 -28.74 44.00 -32.32
C ASP A 88 -29.05 42.98 -31.21
N VAL A 89 -28.93 41.69 -31.52
CA VAL A 89 -29.12 40.62 -30.51
C VAL A 89 -28.04 40.67 -29.44
N ALA A 90 -26.78 40.93 -29.83
CA ALA A 90 -25.69 41.09 -28.87
C ALA A 90 -25.91 42.27 -27.92
N LYS A 91 -26.45 43.39 -28.42
CA LYS A 91 -26.84 44.55 -27.59
C LYS A 91 -27.97 44.20 -26.62
N ILE A 92 -29.06 43.60 -27.11
CA ILE A 92 -30.19 43.15 -26.26
C ILE A 92 -29.71 42.19 -25.17
N LEU A 93 -28.83 41.25 -25.53
CA LEU A 93 -28.29 40.28 -24.59
C LEU A 93 -27.39 40.95 -23.54
N THR A 94 -26.51 41.87 -23.97
CA THR A 94 -25.63 42.64 -23.08
C THR A 94 -26.43 43.49 -22.10
N ASP A 95 -27.45 44.21 -22.56
CA ASP A 95 -28.31 45.04 -21.71
C ASP A 95 -29.11 44.18 -20.72
N SER A 96 -29.62 43.04 -21.17
CA SER A 96 -30.36 42.12 -20.33
C SER A 96 -29.47 41.51 -19.23
N ILE A 97 -28.24 41.14 -19.57
CA ILE A 97 -27.26 40.60 -18.63
C ILE A 97 -26.84 41.68 -17.63
N SER A 98 -26.55 42.89 -18.11
CA SER A 98 -26.09 44.00 -17.28
C SER A 98 -27.14 44.39 -16.23
N ASN A 99 -28.43 44.39 -16.61
CA ASN A 99 -29.52 44.75 -15.70
C ASN A 99 -29.90 43.63 -14.71
N ARG A 100 -29.71 42.34 -15.07
CA ARG A 100 -30.17 41.20 -14.25
C ARG A 100 -29.09 40.53 -13.42
N PHE A 101 -27.84 40.54 -13.90
CA PHE A 101 -26.79 39.67 -13.35
C PHE A 101 -25.59 40.43 -12.77
N ILE A 102 -25.43 41.73 -13.06
CA ILE A 102 -24.39 42.58 -12.47
C ILE A 102 -24.92 43.29 -11.20
N PRO A 103 -24.16 43.35 -10.08
CA PRO A 103 -22.83 42.76 -9.87
C PRO A 103 -22.86 41.35 -9.25
N LYS A 104 -24.06 40.78 -9.00
CA LYS A 104 -24.23 39.59 -8.17
C LYS A 104 -23.50 38.36 -8.73
N TYR A 105 -23.63 38.10 -10.03
CA TYR A 105 -23.09 36.91 -10.69
C TYR A 105 -21.94 37.25 -11.65
N ILE A 106 -22.05 38.39 -12.34
CA ILE A 106 -21.08 38.87 -13.33
C ILE A 106 -20.54 40.22 -12.86
N ALA A 107 -19.22 40.40 -12.97
CA ALA A 107 -18.52 41.64 -12.67
C ALA A 107 -18.59 42.63 -13.84
N SER A 108 -18.41 42.14 -15.07
CA SER A 108 -18.46 42.95 -16.30
C SER A 108 -18.82 42.09 -17.52
N VAL A 109 -19.39 42.73 -18.53
CA VAL A 109 -19.56 42.18 -19.88
C VAL A 109 -18.71 43.03 -20.82
N GLU A 110 -17.78 42.39 -21.51
CA GLU A 110 -16.90 42.99 -22.49
C GLU A 110 -17.37 42.62 -23.88
N GLY A 111 -17.46 43.63 -24.74
CA GLY A 111 -18.10 43.50 -26.04
C GLY A 111 -18.74 44.77 -26.57
N GLN A 112 -18.53 45.93 -25.92
CA GLN A 112 -18.82 47.28 -26.43
C GLN A 112 -17.67 48.24 -26.11
N THR A 113 -17.01 48.78 -27.14
CA THR A 113 -16.02 49.87 -27.03
C THR A 113 -16.64 51.16 -27.53
N ASP A 114 -16.62 52.25 -26.79
CA ASP A 114 -17.30 53.51 -27.17
C ASP A 114 -16.46 54.44 -28.06
N GLY A 115 -15.34 53.95 -28.61
CA GLY A 115 -14.45 54.66 -29.54
C GLY A 115 -13.62 55.80 -28.91
N SER A 116 -13.88 56.11 -27.64
CA SER A 116 -13.17 57.12 -26.82
C SER A 116 -11.69 56.77 -26.60
N GLU A 117 -11.38 55.49 -26.61
CA GLU A 117 -10.06 54.87 -26.41
C GLU A 117 -8.96 55.44 -27.32
N TYR A 118 -9.25 55.64 -28.61
CA TYR A 118 -8.28 56.18 -29.58
C TYR A 118 -7.89 57.63 -29.24
N VAL A 119 -8.83 58.41 -28.71
CA VAL A 119 -8.62 59.80 -28.31
C VAL A 119 -7.79 59.85 -27.03
N GLU A 120 -8.10 59.00 -26.04
CA GLU A 120 -7.35 58.92 -24.78
C GLU A 120 -5.89 58.51 -25.00
N ILE A 121 -5.64 57.53 -25.87
CA ILE A 121 -4.27 57.09 -26.19
C ILE A 121 -3.52 58.13 -27.01
N PHE A 122 -4.20 58.76 -27.97
CA PHE A 122 -3.60 59.87 -28.70
C PHE A 122 -3.14 60.96 -27.74
N ASN A 123 -4.01 61.35 -26.78
CA ASN A 123 -3.68 62.33 -25.77
C ASN A 123 -2.53 61.87 -24.85
N LEU A 124 -2.49 60.58 -24.44
CA LEU A 124 -1.38 60.02 -23.68
C LEU A 124 -0.04 60.22 -24.40
N PHE A 125 0.03 59.84 -25.68
CA PHE A 125 1.26 59.99 -26.47
C PHE A 125 1.59 61.46 -26.73
N TYR A 126 0.58 62.28 -27.03
CA TYR A 126 0.75 63.70 -27.38
C TYR A 126 1.22 64.55 -26.19
N GLU A 127 0.61 64.38 -25.02
CA GLU A 127 1.01 65.08 -23.80
C GLU A 127 2.41 64.69 -23.32
N ASN A 128 2.93 63.54 -23.78
CA ASN A 128 4.17 62.93 -23.30
C ASN A 128 5.11 62.53 -24.44
N LEU A 129 5.15 63.30 -25.53
CA LEU A 129 5.96 63.02 -26.72
C LEU A 129 7.44 62.66 -26.44
N PRO A 130 8.15 63.27 -25.46
CA PRO A 130 9.52 62.89 -25.15
C PRO A 130 9.68 61.40 -24.82
N LEU A 131 8.70 60.81 -24.12
CA LEU A 131 8.74 59.43 -23.66
C LEU A 131 8.67 58.43 -24.84
N TYR A 132 7.87 58.74 -25.85
CA TYR A 132 7.54 57.84 -26.96
C TYR A 132 8.30 58.14 -28.27
N SER A 133 9.09 59.21 -28.30
CA SER A 133 9.96 59.55 -29.43
C SER A 133 11.17 58.61 -29.49
N ASN A 134 11.58 58.20 -30.69
CA ASN A 134 12.76 57.36 -30.90
C ASN A 134 13.79 58.03 -31.84
N GLN A 135 14.94 57.38 -32.03
CA GLN A 135 16.00 57.94 -32.88
C GLN A 135 15.57 58.16 -34.33
N ALA A 136 14.68 57.33 -34.86
CA ALA A 136 14.14 57.51 -36.21
C ALA A 136 13.26 58.77 -36.31
N ASP A 137 12.50 59.08 -35.25
CA ASP A 137 11.72 60.31 -35.15
C ASP A 137 12.64 61.55 -35.18
N TYR A 138 13.72 61.55 -34.39
CA TYR A 138 14.72 62.63 -34.38
C TYR A 138 15.43 62.80 -35.73
N ASN A 139 15.87 61.69 -36.35
CA ASN A 139 16.52 61.74 -37.67
C ASN A 139 15.57 62.27 -38.75
N ARG A 140 14.27 61.92 -38.68
CA ARG A 140 13.23 62.43 -39.58
C ARG A 140 12.97 63.92 -39.37
N ILE A 141 13.00 64.39 -38.13
CA ILE A 141 12.86 65.82 -37.84
C ILE A 141 14.08 66.59 -38.37
N ASP A 142 15.29 66.07 -38.17
CA ASP A 142 16.51 66.71 -38.68
C ASP A 142 16.53 66.78 -40.21
N SER A 143 16.04 65.76 -40.93
CA SER A 143 15.91 65.84 -42.39
C SER A 143 14.86 66.86 -42.84
N LEU A 144 13.73 66.96 -42.13
CA LEU A 144 12.69 67.97 -42.39
C LEU A 144 13.19 69.41 -42.17
N LEU A 145 14.07 69.62 -41.17
CA LEU A 145 14.67 70.93 -40.88
C LEU A 145 15.57 71.45 -42.01
N VAL A 146 16.08 70.57 -42.88
CA VAL A 146 16.93 70.95 -44.02
C VAL A 146 16.10 71.11 -45.30
N VAL A 147 15.29 70.11 -45.67
CA VAL A 147 14.42 70.15 -46.87
C VAL A 147 13.17 69.29 -46.61
N GLY A 148 11.96 69.89 -46.50
CA GLY A 148 10.74 69.07 -46.42
C GLY A 148 9.46 69.67 -45.84
N PHE A 149 9.45 70.90 -45.32
CA PHE A 149 8.24 71.50 -44.72
C PHE A 149 7.09 71.69 -45.71
N ASP A 150 7.35 72.10 -46.95
CA ASP A 150 6.30 72.24 -47.98
C ASP A 150 5.59 70.91 -48.24
N SER A 151 6.35 69.81 -48.36
CA SER A 151 5.80 68.47 -48.57
C SER A 151 5.05 67.94 -47.33
N LEU A 152 5.48 68.30 -46.12
CA LEU A 152 4.81 67.97 -44.87
C LEU A 152 3.46 68.67 -44.78
N VAL A 153 3.43 70.01 -44.93
CA VAL A 153 2.21 70.81 -44.85
C VAL A 153 1.22 70.41 -45.94
N TYR A 154 1.69 70.19 -47.18
CA TYR A 154 0.85 69.70 -48.27
C TYR A 154 0.25 68.32 -47.99
N ARG A 155 0.99 67.40 -47.36
CA ARG A 155 0.49 66.09 -46.94
C ARG A 155 -0.61 66.22 -45.89
N ASN A 156 -0.40 67.07 -44.88
CA ASN A 156 -1.39 67.32 -43.84
C ASN A 156 -2.67 67.94 -44.43
N LEU A 157 -2.55 68.87 -45.39
CA LEU A 157 -3.68 69.41 -46.14
C LEU A 157 -4.44 68.32 -46.92
N LYS A 158 -3.71 67.43 -47.62
CA LYS A 158 -4.32 66.32 -48.37
C LYS A 158 -5.08 65.35 -47.46
N GLN A 159 -4.59 65.09 -46.25
CA GLN A 159 -5.29 64.27 -45.25
C GLN A 159 -6.54 64.98 -44.71
N LEU A 160 -6.48 66.28 -44.43
CA LEU A 160 -7.63 67.07 -44.02
C LEU A 160 -8.74 67.13 -45.08
N MET A 161 -8.38 67.09 -46.37
CA MET A 161 -9.34 67.04 -47.48
C MET A 161 -9.94 65.65 -47.74
N SER A 162 -9.49 64.61 -47.06
CA SER A 162 -10.04 63.26 -47.19
C SER A 162 -11.27 63.06 -46.28
N PRO A 163 -12.15 62.06 -46.53
CA PRO A 163 -13.25 61.72 -45.63
C PRO A 163 -12.79 61.43 -44.18
N LEU A 164 -11.58 60.89 -44.02
CA LEU A 164 -10.95 60.65 -42.71
C LEU A 164 -10.48 61.94 -42.02
N GLY A 165 -10.30 63.02 -42.77
CA GLY A 165 -9.86 64.33 -42.31
C GLY A 165 -10.84 65.01 -41.35
N TYR A 166 -12.14 64.70 -41.46
CA TYR A 166 -13.16 65.23 -40.53
C TYR A 166 -12.98 64.69 -39.11
N ALA A 167 -12.64 63.40 -38.97
CA ALA A 167 -12.42 62.75 -37.68
C ALA A 167 -11.01 63.01 -37.10
N THR A 168 -10.02 63.30 -37.94
CA THR A 168 -8.60 63.42 -37.53
C THR A 168 -8.08 64.85 -37.52
N LYS A 169 -8.93 65.84 -37.82
CA LYS A 169 -8.57 67.26 -37.89
C LYS A 169 -7.82 67.73 -36.65
N ASP A 170 -8.34 67.41 -35.47
CA ASP A 170 -7.77 67.86 -34.20
C ASP A 170 -6.42 67.18 -33.91
N PHE A 171 -6.22 65.94 -34.37
CA PHE A 171 -4.93 65.26 -34.24
C PHE A 171 -3.87 65.88 -35.16
N LEU A 172 -4.23 66.18 -36.41
CA LEU A 172 -3.31 66.76 -37.40
C LEU A 172 -2.86 68.18 -37.04
N ILE A 173 -3.74 68.96 -36.42
CA ILE A 173 -3.43 70.31 -35.94
C ILE A 173 -2.55 70.27 -34.69
N LYS A 174 -2.85 69.35 -33.76
CA LYS A 174 -2.06 69.16 -32.53
C LYS A 174 -0.68 68.59 -32.81
N ASP A 175 -0.57 67.64 -33.73
CA ASP A 175 0.62 66.85 -34.03
C ASP A 175 0.99 66.92 -35.53
N PRO A 176 1.46 68.08 -36.03
CA PRO A 176 1.77 68.28 -37.45
C PRO A 176 2.91 67.40 -37.96
N LEU A 177 3.73 66.83 -37.07
CA LEU A 177 4.80 65.90 -37.39
C LEU A 177 4.35 64.44 -37.36
N ALA A 178 3.10 64.15 -36.98
CA ALA A 178 2.56 62.81 -36.78
C ALA A 178 3.38 61.96 -35.79
N LEU A 179 3.98 62.56 -34.75
CA LEU A 179 4.76 61.87 -33.74
C LEU A 179 3.89 61.00 -32.82
N ALA A 180 2.75 61.50 -32.37
CA ALA A 180 1.77 60.74 -31.59
C ALA A 180 0.86 59.90 -32.52
N SER A 181 0.43 60.49 -33.64
CA SER A 181 -0.48 59.83 -34.59
C SER A 181 0.11 58.55 -35.19
N ALA A 182 1.42 58.53 -35.47
CA ALA A 182 2.09 57.33 -35.97
C ALA A 182 2.10 56.16 -34.96
N LYS A 183 2.07 56.47 -33.66
CA LYS A 183 2.10 55.47 -32.58
C LYS A 183 0.72 54.83 -32.35
N LEU A 184 -0.37 55.42 -32.83
CA LEU A 184 -1.70 54.79 -32.82
C LEU A 184 -1.75 53.48 -33.62
N SER A 185 -0.80 53.25 -34.54
CA SER A 185 -0.66 51.95 -35.22
C SER A 185 -0.31 50.81 -34.25
N LEU A 186 0.30 51.10 -33.11
CA LEU A 186 0.67 50.13 -32.06
C LEU A 186 -0.56 49.52 -31.38
N LEU A 187 -1.71 50.21 -31.42
CA LEU A 187 -2.99 49.66 -30.94
C LEU A 187 -3.47 48.46 -31.74
N ARG A 188 -3.11 48.39 -33.04
CA ARG A 188 -3.44 47.20 -33.85
C ARG A 188 -2.70 45.97 -33.34
N GLY A 189 -1.52 46.17 -32.76
CA GLY A 189 -0.73 45.12 -32.14
C GLY A 189 -1.32 44.58 -30.84
N LEU A 190 -2.27 45.27 -30.19
CA LEU A 190 -2.93 44.78 -28.96
C LEU A 190 -4.17 43.90 -29.23
N LYS A 191 -4.61 43.75 -30.49
CA LYS A 191 -5.74 42.86 -30.81
C LYS A 191 -5.32 41.40 -30.57
N LEU A 192 -5.95 40.76 -29.58
CA LEU A 192 -5.65 39.40 -29.08
C LEU A 192 -5.77 38.31 -30.15
N ASP A 193 -6.66 38.49 -31.14
CA ASP A 193 -6.89 37.54 -32.23
C ASP A 193 -6.96 38.30 -33.56
N GLU A 194 -6.20 37.85 -34.57
CA GLU A 194 -6.28 38.43 -35.90
C GLU A 194 -7.62 38.14 -36.57
N ASN A 195 -8.36 37.12 -36.16
CA ASN A 195 -9.62 36.70 -36.77
C ASN A 195 -10.86 37.42 -36.22
N ILE A 196 -10.70 38.27 -35.21
CA ILE A 196 -11.77 39.05 -34.58
C ILE A 196 -11.62 40.53 -34.97
N ASP A 197 -12.71 41.13 -35.44
CA ASP A 197 -12.83 42.58 -35.65
C ASP A 197 -13.88 43.19 -34.73
N ILE A 198 -13.90 44.52 -34.65
CA ILE A 198 -14.88 45.27 -33.85
C ILE A 198 -15.75 46.06 -34.83
N GLU A 199 -17.06 45.73 -34.88
CA GLU A 199 -18.06 46.44 -35.70
C GLU A 199 -19.21 46.91 -34.80
N ASP A 200 -19.59 48.20 -34.91
CA ASP A 200 -20.59 48.86 -34.05
C ASP A 200 -20.46 48.53 -32.56
N ASN A 201 -19.21 48.55 -32.10
CA ASN A 201 -18.83 48.25 -30.74
C ASN A 201 -19.21 46.80 -30.37
N VAL A 202 -19.02 45.81 -31.23
CA VAL A 202 -19.22 44.39 -30.88
C VAL A 202 -18.13 43.54 -31.53
N PHE A 203 -17.65 42.50 -30.82
CA PHE A 203 -16.65 41.59 -31.38
C PHE A 203 -17.30 40.66 -32.41
N ILE A 204 -16.90 40.77 -33.67
CA ILE A 204 -17.38 39.96 -34.77
C ILE A 204 -16.21 39.26 -35.47
N THR A 205 -16.40 38.02 -35.91
CA THR A 205 -15.36 37.34 -36.69
C THR A 205 -15.18 38.01 -38.04
N LYS A 206 -13.96 37.98 -38.62
CA LYS A 206 -13.65 38.58 -39.94
C LYS A 206 -14.58 38.13 -41.07
N ASN A 207 -15.10 36.91 -40.99
CA ASN A 207 -16.08 36.37 -41.94
C ASN A 207 -17.52 36.88 -41.71
N ARG A 208 -17.74 37.73 -40.69
CA ARG A 208 -19.01 38.33 -40.25
C ARG A 208 -20.13 37.33 -39.93
N LYS A 209 -19.78 36.09 -39.59
CA LYS A 209 -20.75 35.02 -39.29
C LYS A 209 -21.03 34.81 -37.81
N ASN A 210 -20.15 35.26 -36.93
CA ASN A 210 -20.24 34.99 -35.50
C ASN A 210 -19.95 36.26 -34.72
N CYS A 211 -20.80 36.53 -33.73
CA CYS A 211 -20.61 37.56 -32.72
C CYS A 211 -20.16 36.91 -31.40
N LEU A 212 -19.22 37.55 -30.71
CA LEU A 212 -18.61 37.08 -29.47
C LEU A 212 -18.86 38.11 -28.36
N LEU A 213 -19.28 37.64 -27.19
CA LEU A 213 -19.35 38.42 -25.97
C LEU A 213 -18.50 37.73 -24.91
N PHE A 214 -17.76 38.51 -24.14
CA PHE A 214 -16.94 37.98 -23.06
C PHE A 214 -17.49 38.47 -21.73
N MET A 215 -17.54 37.60 -20.73
CA MET A 215 -18.04 37.95 -19.40
C MET A 215 -17.05 37.56 -18.33
N GLN A 216 -16.92 38.44 -17.34
CA GLN A 216 -16.11 38.19 -16.16
C GLN A 216 -17.03 37.81 -14.98
N PRO A 217 -16.89 36.60 -14.42
CA PRO A 217 -17.68 36.17 -13.27
C PRO A 217 -17.23 36.84 -11.97
N THR A 218 -18.17 37.09 -11.05
CA THR A 218 -17.86 37.67 -9.72
C THR A 218 -17.15 36.67 -8.80
N ASN A 219 -17.48 35.38 -8.89
CA ASN A 219 -16.79 34.31 -8.15
C ASN A 219 -16.76 33.00 -8.96
N ALA A 220 -15.62 32.68 -9.57
CA ALA A 220 -15.47 31.49 -10.41
C ALA A 220 -15.53 30.15 -9.64
N SER A 221 -15.31 30.17 -8.32
CA SER A 221 -15.15 28.95 -7.51
C SER A 221 -16.44 28.47 -6.82
N ASP A 222 -17.49 29.30 -6.79
CA ASP A 222 -18.78 28.98 -6.18
C ASP A 222 -19.73 28.36 -7.20
N THR A 223 -19.66 27.03 -7.32
CA THR A 223 -20.50 26.22 -8.23
C THR A 223 -22.00 26.38 -7.97
N LYS A 224 -22.43 26.67 -6.74
CA LYS A 224 -23.85 26.80 -6.42
C LYS A 224 -24.41 28.11 -6.94
N LEU A 225 -23.75 29.23 -6.62
CA LEU A 225 -24.14 30.54 -7.16
C LEU A 225 -24.05 30.56 -8.70
N ASN A 226 -23.01 29.93 -9.25
CA ASN A 226 -22.84 29.86 -10.69
C ASN A 226 -23.90 28.98 -11.38
N GLN A 227 -24.36 27.90 -10.76
CA GLN A 227 -25.47 27.12 -11.31
C GLN A 227 -26.76 27.95 -11.39
N GLU A 228 -27.08 28.73 -10.35
CA GLU A 228 -28.24 29.64 -10.36
C GLU A 228 -28.16 30.67 -11.51
N PHE A 229 -26.95 31.19 -11.77
CA PHE A 229 -26.69 32.08 -12.90
C PHE A 229 -26.92 31.38 -14.24
N LEU A 230 -26.33 30.20 -14.46
CA LEU A 230 -26.44 29.47 -15.72
C LEU A 230 -27.89 29.05 -16.03
N ASP A 231 -28.64 28.60 -15.02
CA ASP A 231 -30.05 28.26 -15.17
C ASP A 231 -30.88 29.51 -15.59
N SER A 232 -30.55 30.67 -15.01
CA SER A 232 -31.20 31.95 -15.36
C SER A 232 -30.78 32.46 -16.74
N LEU A 233 -29.52 32.25 -17.13
CA LEU A 233 -28.99 32.60 -18.45
C LEU A 233 -29.62 31.73 -19.54
N ASP A 234 -29.82 30.44 -19.30
CA ASP A 234 -30.50 29.54 -20.23
C ASP A 234 -31.95 29.96 -20.51
N LEU A 235 -32.67 30.42 -19.48
CA LEU A 235 -34.01 31.00 -19.64
C LEU A 235 -33.98 32.29 -20.47
N LEU A 236 -32.99 33.16 -20.24
CA LEU A 236 -32.80 34.39 -21.01
C LEU A 236 -32.50 34.09 -22.48
N ILE A 237 -31.53 33.22 -22.75
CA ILE A 237 -31.15 32.77 -24.09
C ILE A 237 -32.37 32.19 -24.81
N SER A 238 -33.11 31.30 -24.16
CA SER A 238 -34.32 30.69 -24.75
C SER A 238 -35.38 31.73 -25.11
N SER A 239 -35.55 32.76 -24.27
CA SER A 239 -36.51 33.85 -24.52
C SER A 239 -36.11 34.72 -25.72
N ILE A 240 -34.81 35.02 -25.87
CA ILE A 240 -34.28 35.85 -26.97
C ILE A 240 -34.30 35.05 -28.28
N SER A 241 -33.85 33.79 -28.27
CA SER A 241 -33.89 32.93 -29.45
C SER A 241 -35.32 32.77 -29.99
N ALA A 242 -36.32 32.63 -29.10
CA ALA A 242 -37.73 32.56 -29.48
C ALA A 242 -38.24 33.86 -30.12
N GLN A 243 -37.83 35.03 -29.63
CA GLN A 243 -38.17 36.34 -30.23
C GLN A 243 -37.60 36.51 -31.65
N THR A 244 -36.46 35.88 -31.93
CA THR A 244 -35.81 35.90 -33.26
C THR A 244 -36.29 34.79 -34.21
N GLY A 245 -37.33 34.04 -33.86
CA GLY A 245 -37.87 32.96 -34.69
C GLY A 245 -36.93 31.76 -34.84
N ASN A 246 -36.04 31.50 -33.87
CA ASN A 246 -35.03 30.42 -33.87
C ASN A 246 -34.06 30.45 -35.06
N GLN A 247 -33.85 31.61 -35.68
CA GLN A 247 -32.86 31.78 -36.76
C GLN A 247 -31.42 31.93 -36.23
N LEU A 248 -31.29 32.25 -34.94
CA LEU A 248 -30.02 32.45 -34.27
C LEU A 248 -29.80 31.39 -33.19
N GLU A 249 -28.60 30.85 -33.15
CA GLU A 249 -28.11 29.97 -32.10
C GLU A 249 -27.20 30.76 -31.16
N ILE A 250 -27.49 30.70 -29.86
CA ILE A 250 -26.69 31.36 -28.82
C ILE A 250 -26.14 30.26 -27.92
N GLN A 251 -24.82 30.18 -27.83
CA GLN A 251 -24.12 29.20 -27.01
C GLN A 251 -23.19 29.90 -26.03
N TYR A 252 -22.82 29.21 -24.95
CA TYR A 252 -21.80 29.69 -24.04
C TYR A 252 -20.81 28.60 -23.69
N TYR A 253 -19.60 29.02 -23.31
CA TYR A 253 -18.54 28.16 -22.84
C TYR A 253 -17.64 28.88 -21.84
N GLY A 254 -17.09 28.14 -20.90
CA GLY A 254 -16.15 28.65 -19.91
C GLY A 254 -15.98 27.67 -18.76
N SER A 255 -14.93 27.83 -17.96
CA SER A 255 -14.61 26.93 -16.85
C SER A 255 -15.72 26.84 -15.81
N ILE A 256 -16.48 27.91 -15.58
CA ILE A 256 -17.65 27.91 -14.70
C ILE A 256 -18.74 26.95 -15.20
N ALA A 257 -19.04 26.98 -16.49
CA ALA A 257 -20.06 26.10 -17.06
C ALA A 257 -19.63 24.63 -16.96
N VAL A 258 -18.35 24.35 -17.24
CA VAL A 258 -17.77 23.01 -17.10
C VAL A 258 -17.79 22.55 -15.64
N ALA A 259 -17.44 23.42 -14.68
CA ALA A 259 -17.44 23.08 -13.25
C ALA A 259 -18.87 22.79 -12.71
N CYS A 260 -19.86 23.59 -13.12
CA CYS A 260 -21.26 23.41 -12.71
C CYS A 260 -21.84 22.11 -13.26
N GLU A 261 -21.62 21.81 -14.54
CA GLU A 261 -22.07 20.55 -15.16
C GLU A 261 -21.38 19.32 -14.54
N ASN A 262 -20.09 19.40 -14.22
CA ASN A 262 -19.40 18.36 -13.45
C ASN A 262 -20.07 18.11 -12.10
N ALA A 263 -20.30 19.16 -11.30
CA ALA A 263 -20.90 19.05 -9.98
C ALA A 263 -22.33 18.47 -10.04
N LYS A 264 -23.15 18.96 -10.98
CA LYS A 264 -24.52 18.50 -11.20
C LYS A 264 -24.58 17.05 -11.65
N GLN A 265 -23.71 16.66 -12.59
CA GLN A 265 -23.63 15.29 -13.08
C GLN A 265 -23.16 14.34 -11.96
N LEU A 266 -22.12 14.72 -11.22
CA LEU A 266 -21.60 13.93 -10.11
C LEU A 266 -22.68 13.66 -9.05
N LYS A 267 -23.42 14.70 -8.63
CA LYS A 267 -24.54 14.56 -7.68
C LYS A 267 -25.62 13.61 -8.19
N THR A 268 -25.99 13.75 -9.46
CA THR A 268 -27.00 12.90 -10.10
C THR A 268 -26.55 11.45 -10.17
N ASP A 269 -25.30 11.22 -10.58
CA ASP A 269 -24.72 9.88 -10.67
C ASP A 269 -24.59 9.23 -9.31
N ILE A 270 -24.14 9.96 -8.28
CA ILE A 270 -24.07 9.44 -6.91
C ILE A 270 -25.43 8.93 -6.44
N ILE A 271 -26.50 9.73 -6.60
CA ILE A 271 -27.84 9.34 -6.14
C ILE A 271 -28.35 8.13 -6.94
N LYS A 272 -28.24 8.17 -8.28
CA LYS A 272 -28.71 7.08 -9.15
C LYS A 272 -27.97 5.78 -8.89
N THR A 273 -26.65 5.81 -8.90
CA THR A 273 -25.80 4.62 -8.72
C THR A 273 -25.94 4.04 -7.31
N SER A 274 -26.02 4.88 -6.26
CA SER A 274 -26.30 4.42 -4.89
C SER A 274 -27.66 3.72 -4.79
N SER A 275 -28.69 4.29 -5.42
CA SER A 275 -30.04 3.72 -5.42
C SER A 275 -30.08 2.37 -6.14
N ILE A 276 -29.39 2.27 -7.29
CA ILE A 276 -29.23 1.02 -8.03
C ILE A 276 -28.49 -0.03 -7.18
N ALA A 277 -27.39 0.35 -6.55
CA ALA A 277 -26.60 -0.53 -5.69
C ALA A 277 -27.46 -1.09 -4.54
N VAL A 278 -28.16 -0.23 -3.79
CA VAL A 278 -29.02 -0.64 -2.67
C VAL A 278 -30.15 -1.56 -3.14
N ALA A 279 -30.77 -1.26 -4.29
CA ALA A 279 -31.83 -2.11 -4.85
C ALA A 279 -31.30 -3.50 -5.22
N ILE A 280 -30.19 -3.59 -5.96
CA ILE A 280 -29.60 -4.86 -6.39
C ILE A 280 -29.09 -5.65 -5.17
N LEU A 281 -28.39 -5.00 -4.22
CA LEU A 281 -27.96 -5.65 -2.98
C LEU A 281 -29.16 -6.20 -2.19
N SER A 282 -30.22 -5.41 -2.04
CA SER A 282 -31.42 -5.84 -1.31
C SER A 282 -32.05 -7.08 -1.94
N ILE A 283 -32.15 -7.12 -3.27
CA ILE A 283 -32.64 -8.27 -4.03
C ILE A 283 -31.72 -9.48 -3.82
N PHE A 284 -30.41 -9.29 -4.02
CA PHE A 284 -29.41 -10.35 -3.87
C PHE A 284 -29.43 -10.97 -2.46
N ILE A 285 -29.40 -10.14 -1.42
CA ILE A 285 -29.45 -10.56 -0.02
C ILE A 285 -30.78 -11.27 0.29
N PHE A 286 -31.90 -10.75 -0.21
CA PHE A 286 -33.21 -11.36 0.00
C PHE A 286 -33.25 -12.80 -0.53
N PHE A 287 -32.72 -13.05 -1.73
CA PHE A 287 -32.68 -14.39 -2.31
C PHE A 287 -31.66 -15.30 -1.62
N PHE A 288 -30.50 -14.79 -1.21
CA PHE A 288 -29.46 -15.59 -0.56
C PHE A 288 -29.81 -16.00 0.87
N LEU A 289 -30.20 -15.03 1.72
CA LEU A 289 -30.57 -15.30 3.12
C LEU A 289 -32.03 -15.70 3.31
N ARG A 290 -32.84 -15.64 2.24
CA ARG A 290 -34.26 -16.06 2.19
C ARG A 290 -35.11 -15.44 3.30
N GLY A 291 -34.94 -14.14 3.56
CA GLY A 291 -35.68 -13.47 4.62
C GLY A 291 -35.62 -11.93 4.58
N LYS A 292 -36.80 -11.29 4.63
CA LYS A 292 -36.93 -9.81 4.66
C LYS A 292 -36.20 -9.17 5.85
N ARG A 293 -36.17 -9.87 7.00
CA ARG A 293 -35.43 -9.41 8.19
C ARG A 293 -33.92 -9.34 7.96
N ALA A 294 -33.37 -10.22 7.12
CA ALA A 294 -31.93 -10.27 6.89
C ALA A 294 -31.44 -9.04 6.11
N VAL A 295 -32.23 -8.54 5.16
CA VAL A 295 -31.96 -7.30 4.43
C VAL A 295 -31.86 -6.12 5.41
N LEU A 296 -32.83 -5.97 6.30
CA LEU A 296 -32.83 -4.89 7.29
C LEU A 296 -31.64 -5.00 8.26
N LEU A 297 -31.31 -6.21 8.71
CA LEU A 297 -30.17 -6.42 9.62
C LEU A 297 -28.81 -6.13 8.96
N ILE A 298 -28.67 -6.34 7.65
CA ILE A 298 -27.43 -6.05 6.92
C ILE A 298 -27.22 -4.54 6.75
N PHE A 299 -28.25 -3.79 6.39
CA PHE A 299 -28.12 -2.35 6.20
C PHE A 299 -28.10 -1.55 7.51
N LEU A 300 -28.52 -2.15 8.64
CA LEU A 300 -28.60 -1.43 9.91
C LEU A 300 -27.22 -0.93 10.43
N PRO A 301 -26.16 -1.76 10.55
CA PRO A 301 -24.84 -1.28 10.96
C PRO A 301 -24.27 -0.23 10.01
N VAL A 302 -24.56 -0.37 8.71
CA VAL A 302 -24.11 0.53 7.65
C VAL A 302 -24.76 1.91 7.77
N GLY A 303 -26.09 1.94 7.90
CA GLY A 303 -26.83 3.19 8.09
C GLY A 303 -26.41 3.91 9.37
N VAL A 304 -26.23 3.17 10.47
CA VAL A 304 -25.72 3.75 11.72
C VAL A 304 -24.30 4.29 11.52
N GLY A 305 -23.44 3.55 10.83
CA GLY A 305 -22.08 3.99 10.51
C GLY A 305 -22.06 5.33 9.76
N LEU A 306 -22.82 5.44 8.68
CA LEU A 306 -22.92 6.68 7.89
C LEU A 306 -23.47 7.86 8.71
N VAL A 307 -24.49 7.63 9.55
CA VAL A 307 -25.06 8.68 10.42
C VAL A 307 -24.05 9.11 11.49
N VAL A 308 -23.29 8.19 12.08
CA VAL A 308 -22.20 8.53 13.03
C VAL A 308 -21.09 9.31 12.31
N GLY A 309 -20.75 8.93 11.08
CA GLY A 309 -19.84 9.68 10.23
C GLY A 309 -20.30 11.12 10.02
N LEU A 310 -21.57 11.34 9.69
CA LEU A 310 -22.14 12.70 9.57
C LEU A 310 -22.16 13.43 10.92
N ALA A 311 -22.57 12.77 11.99
CA ALA A 311 -22.59 13.35 13.34
C ALA A 311 -21.22 13.85 13.79
N TYR A 312 -20.14 13.19 13.39
CA TYR A 312 -18.77 13.66 13.65
C TYR A 312 -18.53 15.06 13.06
N PHE A 313 -18.87 15.28 11.79
CA PHE A 313 -18.72 16.60 11.16
C PHE A 313 -19.66 17.64 11.80
N GLY A 314 -20.86 17.25 12.21
CA GLY A 314 -21.78 18.16 12.91
C GLY A 314 -21.34 18.56 14.33
N ILE A 315 -20.34 17.88 14.92
CA ILE A 315 -19.80 18.17 16.25
C ILE A 315 -18.43 18.86 16.16
N PHE A 316 -17.57 18.39 15.25
CA PHE A 316 -16.14 18.71 15.28
C PHE A 316 -15.66 19.57 14.12
N THR A 317 -16.48 19.85 13.10
CA THR A 317 -16.07 20.63 11.92
C THR A 317 -17.14 21.64 11.51
N ASP A 318 -16.75 22.62 10.68
CA ASP A 318 -17.65 23.65 10.13
C ASP A 318 -18.45 23.19 8.90
N GLY A 319 -18.36 21.91 8.55
CA GLY A 319 -19.00 21.28 7.40
C GLY A 319 -18.17 20.16 6.77
N ILE A 320 -18.74 19.50 5.76
CA ILE A 320 -18.09 18.47 4.95
C ILE A 320 -18.26 18.79 3.46
N SER A 321 -17.26 18.44 2.64
CA SER A 321 -17.45 18.47 1.18
C SER A 321 -18.61 17.55 0.75
N ALA A 322 -19.56 18.10 -0.01
CA ALA A 322 -20.68 17.34 -0.59
C ALA A 322 -20.20 16.25 -1.54
N ILE A 323 -19.01 16.41 -2.13
CA ILE A 323 -18.40 15.44 -3.04
C ILE A 323 -17.93 14.20 -2.26
N SER A 324 -17.50 14.38 -1.00
CA SER A 324 -17.08 13.28 -0.13
C SER A 324 -18.23 12.33 0.25
N LEU A 325 -19.49 12.80 0.18
CA LEU A 325 -20.67 11.93 0.32
C LEU A 325 -20.83 10.93 -0.83
N GLY A 326 -20.21 11.18 -1.99
CA GLY A 326 -20.25 10.27 -3.14
C GLY A 326 -19.73 8.88 -2.85
N ILE A 327 -18.85 8.75 -1.85
CA ILE A 327 -18.30 7.47 -1.38
C ILE A 327 -19.25 6.73 -0.43
N ALA A 328 -20.39 7.29 -0.01
CA ALA A 328 -21.37 6.54 0.78
C ALA A 328 -21.81 5.24 0.08
N SER A 329 -21.95 5.24 -1.26
CA SER A 329 -22.24 4.02 -2.04
C SER A 329 -21.12 2.99 -1.96
N VAL A 330 -19.88 3.43 -2.04
CA VAL A 330 -18.67 2.61 -1.90
C VAL A 330 -18.59 2.02 -0.49
N LEU A 331 -18.77 2.87 0.54
CA LEU A 331 -18.77 2.46 1.94
C LEU A 331 -19.88 1.46 2.24
N MET A 332 -21.05 1.57 1.60
CA MET A 332 -22.10 0.55 1.73
C MET A 332 -21.60 -0.82 1.28
N GLY A 333 -20.91 -0.92 0.14
CA GLY A 333 -20.32 -2.20 -0.32
C GLY A 333 -19.37 -2.80 0.70
N ILE A 334 -18.46 -1.98 1.24
CA ILE A 334 -17.40 -2.39 2.18
C ILE A 334 -17.95 -2.78 3.55
N THR A 335 -18.82 -1.95 4.12
CA THR A 335 -19.26 -2.11 5.53
C THR A 335 -20.37 -3.15 5.69
N VAL A 336 -21.09 -3.47 4.61
CA VAL A 336 -22.05 -4.60 4.58
C VAL A 336 -21.34 -5.93 4.89
N ASP A 337 -20.07 -6.06 4.51
CA ASP A 337 -19.32 -7.31 4.59
C ASP A 337 -19.18 -7.83 6.02
N TYR A 338 -18.98 -6.95 7.00
CA TYR A 338 -18.90 -7.35 8.42
C TYR A 338 -20.16 -8.08 8.87
N THR A 339 -21.32 -7.60 8.44
CA THR A 339 -22.61 -8.23 8.76
C THR A 339 -22.76 -9.55 8.00
N ILE A 340 -22.33 -9.60 6.74
CA ILE A 340 -22.35 -10.84 5.93
C ILE A 340 -21.49 -11.92 6.56
N HIS A 341 -20.28 -11.61 7.02
CA HIS A 341 -19.41 -12.59 7.69
C HIS A 341 -20.06 -13.16 8.95
N ILE A 342 -20.68 -12.31 9.78
CA ILE A 342 -21.38 -12.74 11.01
C ILE A 342 -22.59 -13.62 10.67
N LEU A 343 -23.47 -13.17 9.77
CA LEU A 343 -24.70 -13.90 9.43
C LEU A 343 -24.41 -15.21 8.68
N THR A 344 -23.39 -15.23 7.82
CA THR A 344 -22.98 -16.44 7.11
C THR A 344 -22.37 -17.45 8.06
N HIS A 345 -21.45 -17.06 8.97
CA HIS A 345 -20.96 -17.99 9.98
C HIS A 345 -22.05 -18.48 10.94
N LEU A 346 -23.03 -17.62 11.25
CA LEU A 346 -24.20 -18.01 12.04
C LEU A 346 -25.08 -19.03 11.31
N LYS A 347 -25.14 -19.01 9.97
CA LYS A 347 -25.82 -20.03 9.16
C LYS A 347 -25.17 -21.41 9.30
N TYR A 348 -23.84 -21.49 9.47
CA TYR A 348 -23.10 -22.76 9.57
C TYR A 348 -23.02 -23.31 11.00
N HIS A 349 -22.68 -22.49 11.99
CA HIS A 349 -22.47 -22.96 13.39
C HIS A 349 -23.70 -22.76 14.28
N GLY A 350 -24.58 -21.82 13.93
CA GLY A 350 -25.79 -21.44 14.67
C GLY A 350 -25.59 -20.83 16.07
N SER A 351 -24.43 -21.00 16.72
CA SER A 351 -24.13 -20.42 18.03
C SER A 351 -23.47 -19.05 17.89
N ILE A 352 -24.14 -18.01 18.39
CA ILE A 352 -23.61 -16.64 18.35
C ILE A 352 -22.30 -16.46 19.12
N ARG A 353 -22.10 -17.22 20.21
CA ARG A 353 -20.83 -17.21 20.96
C ARG A 353 -19.69 -17.77 20.13
N MET A 354 -19.95 -18.83 19.36
CA MET A 354 -18.95 -19.43 18.46
C MET A 354 -18.63 -18.47 17.31
N VAL A 355 -19.66 -17.84 16.72
CA VAL A 355 -19.48 -16.81 15.69
C VAL A 355 -18.61 -15.66 16.20
N LEU A 356 -18.94 -15.08 17.36
CA LEU A 356 -18.14 -14.00 17.95
C LEU A 356 -16.70 -14.45 18.24
N LYS A 357 -16.50 -15.69 18.71
CA LYS A 357 -15.16 -16.23 18.97
C LYS A 357 -14.31 -16.32 17.69
N ASP A 358 -14.90 -16.81 16.60
CA ASP A 358 -14.17 -17.10 15.37
C ASP A 358 -14.01 -15.85 14.47
N ILE A 359 -14.99 -14.92 14.47
CA ILE A 359 -15.07 -13.81 13.52
C ILE A 359 -14.62 -12.46 14.09
N THR A 360 -14.64 -12.24 15.42
CA THR A 360 -14.20 -10.95 16.00
C THR A 360 -12.78 -10.58 15.59
N GLY A 361 -11.85 -11.53 15.65
CA GLY A 361 -10.45 -11.29 15.29
C GLY A 361 -10.29 -10.82 13.84
N PRO A 362 -10.77 -11.60 12.85
CA PRO A 362 -10.78 -11.21 11.45
C PRO A 362 -11.45 -9.87 11.17
N ILE A 363 -12.65 -9.62 11.69
CA ILE A 363 -13.35 -8.33 11.48
C ILE A 363 -12.55 -7.17 12.04
N LEU A 364 -11.96 -7.29 13.24
CA LEU A 364 -11.14 -6.22 13.79
C LEU A 364 -9.89 -5.95 12.95
N ILE A 365 -9.17 -7.00 12.53
CA ILE A 365 -7.97 -6.82 11.69
C ILE A 365 -8.37 -6.14 10.37
N SER A 366 -9.40 -6.68 9.70
CA SER A 366 -9.95 -6.16 8.45
C SER A 366 -10.37 -4.69 8.60
N SER A 367 -11.24 -4.38 9.55
CA SER A 367 -11.71 -3.02 9.78
C SER A 367 -10.56 -2.05 10.08
N ILE A 368 -9.60 -2.42 10.94
CA ILE A 368 -8.45 -1.57 11.26
C ILE A 368 -7.59 -1.33 10.01
N THR A 369 -7.36 -2.35 9.17
CA THR A 369 -6.60 -2.16 7.92
C THR A 369 -7.34 -1.23 6.95
N THR A 370 -8.66 -1.37 6.79
CA THR A 370 -9.46 -0.47 5.94
C THR A 370 -9.50 0.95 6.51
N ILE A 371 -9.71 1.12 7.82
CA ILE A 371 -9.69 2.40 8.52
C ILE A 371 -8.35 3.10 8.30
N SER A 372 -7.24 2.39 8.49
CA SER A 372 -5.91 2.93 8.28
C SER A 372 -5.67 3.35 6.83
N ALA A 373 -6.18 2.60 5.84
CA ALA A 373 -6.08 2.99 4.44
C ALA A 373 -6.82 4.31 4.14
N PHE A 374 -8.02 4.51 4.69
CA PHE A 374 -8.75 5.78 4.55
C PHE A 374 -8.10 6.92 5.34
N LEU A 375 -7.57 6.66 6.53
CA LEU A 375 -6.84 7.67 7.32
C LEU A 375 -5.53 8.11 6.66
N CYS A 376 -4.95 7.31 5.75
CA CYS A 376 -3.80 7.76 4.96
C CYS A 376 -4.13 8.96 4.06
N LEU A 377 -5.41 9.20 3.73
CA LEU A 377 -5.82 10.41 3.00
C LEU A 377 -5.57 11.70 3.79
N LEU A 378 -5.42 11.61 5.12
CA LEU A 378 -5.06 12.76 5.94
C LEU A 378 -3.68 13.35 5.59
N PHE A 379 -2.81 12.55 4.96
CA PHE A 379 -1.48 12.99 4.53
C PHE A 379 -1.46 13.59 3.12
N ILE A 380 -2.59 13.57 2.39
CA ILE A 380 -2.72 14.19 1.07
C ILE A 380 -3.03 15.67 1.22
N SER A 381 -2.58 16.49 0.27
CA SER A 381 -2.71 17.95 0.32
C SER A 381 -4.13 18.49 -0.02
N SER A 382 -5.13 17.61 -0.14
CA SER A 382 -6.49 17.90 -0.63
C SER A 382 -7.53 17.81 0.49
N GLU A 383 -8.25 18.90 0.78
CA GLU A 383 -9.24 18.95 1.86
C GLU A 383 -10.41 17.98 1.63
N ALA A 384 -10.93 17.90 0.40
CA ALA A 384 -12.04 16.99 0.12
C ALA A 384 -11.66 15.52 0.34
N MET A 385 -10.40 15.17 0.06
CA MET A 385 -9.86 13.83 0.29
C MET A 385 -9.61 13.57 1.78
N GLN A 386 -9.17 14.57 2.55
CA GLN A 386 -9.05 14.46 4.01
C GLN A 386 -10.42 14.26 4.66
N ASP A 387 -11.42 15.09 4.33
CA ASP A 387 -12.82 14.97 4.77
C ASP A 387 -13.36 13.57 4.48
N LEU A 388 -13.10 13.10 3.25
CA LEU A 388 -13.47 11.78 2.81
C LEU A 388 -12.85 10.67 3.67
N GLY A 389 -11.55 10.76 3.94
CA GLY A 389 -10.81 9.79 4.74
C GLY A 389 -11.36 9.67 6.16
N VAL A 390 -11.65 10.82 6.79
CA VAL A 390 -12.23 10.86 8.14
C VAL A 390 -13.66 10.32 8.14
N PHE A 391 -14.49 10.76 7.20
CA PHE A 391 -15.88 10.29 7.08
C PHE A 391 -15.95 8.76 6.91
N ALA A 392 -15.13 8.21 6.02
CA ALA A 392 -15.01 6.78 5.79
C ALA A 392 -14.51 6.04 7.04
N ALA A 393 -13.42 6.50 7.66
CA ALA A 393 -12.83 5.88 8.84
C ALA A 393 -13.83 5.79 10.00
N ILE A 394 -14.51 6.90 10.34
CA ILE A 394 -15.50 6.93 11.42
C ILE A 394 -16.71 6.05 11.09
N SER A 395 -17.17 6.07 9.84
CA SER A 395 -18.29 5.23 9.40
C SER A 395 -17.97 3.73 9.50
N ILE A 396 -16.75 3.34 9.14
CA ILE A 396 -16.28 1.95 9.22
C ILE A 396 -16.11 1.52 10.69
N ILE A 397 -15.51 2.35 11.54
CA ILE A 397 -15.38 2.09 12.99
C ILE A 397 -16.77 1.85 13.59
N ALA A 398 -17.69 2.78 13.36
CA ALA A 398 -19.04 2.71 13.90
C ALA A 398 -19.79 1.47 13.38
N SER A 399 -19.71 1.17 12.09
CA SER A 399 -20.34 -0.02 11.49
C SER A 399 -19.76 -1.32 12.05
N ALA A 400 -18.44 -1.46 12.14
CA ALA A 400 -17.77 -2.65 12.67
C ALA A 400 -18.10 -2.89 14.15
N VAL A 401 -18.04 -1.83 14.98
CA VAL A 401 -18.40 -1.89 16.40
C VAL A 401 -19.87 -2.26 16.56
N PHE A 402 -20.76 -1.65 15.77
CA PHE A 402 -22.19 -1.95 15.81
C PHE A 402 -22.50 -3.39 15.36
N ALA A 403 -21.82 -3.87 14.31
CA ALA A 403 -21.93 -5.24 13.81
C ALA A 403 -21.45 -6.27 14.84
N LEU A 404 -20.42 -5.97 15.65
CA LEU A 404 -19.92 -6.89 16.67
C LEU A 404 -20.67 -6.80 18.01
N LEU A 405 -21.18 -5.63 18.39
CA LEU A 405 -21.86 -5.43 19.68
C LEU A 405 -23.37 -5.60 19.59
N VAL A 406 -24.02 -5.01 18.59
CA VAL A 406 -25.48 -4.84 18.57
C VAL A 406 -26.15 -5.91 17.71
N LEU A 407 -25.66 -6.13 16.48
CA LEU A 407 -26.22 -7.11 15.54
C LEU A 407 -26.41 -8.53 16.14
N PRO A 408 -25.49 -9.09 16.96
CA PRO A 408 -25.66 -10.40 17.57
C PRO A 408 -26.95 -10.57 18.38
N HIS A 409 -27.47 -9.48 18.96
CA HIS A 409 -28.72 -9.50 19.73
C HIS A 409 -29.96 -9.64 18.85
N PHE A 410 -29.89 -9.16 17.61
CA PHE A 410 -30.99 -9.17 16.64
C PHE A 410 -30.93 -10.34 15.66
N ALA A 411 -29.75 -10.94 15.46
CA ALA A 411 -29.51 -12.04 14.52
C ALA A 411 -30.06 -13.41 14.95
N LYS A 412 -30.97 -13.49 15.94
CA LYS A 412 -31.45 -14.77 16.47
C LYS A 412 -32.18 -15.62 15.43
N ARG A 413 -31.69 -16.83 15.20
CA ARG A 413 -32.39 -17.89 14.47
C ARG A 413 -32.84 -18.97 15.46
N LYS A 414 -34.12 -19.37 15.42
CA LYS A 414 -34.54 -20.63 16.05
C LYS A 414 -33.93 -21.76 15.23
N PHE A 415 -33.05 -22.54 15.85
CA PHE A 415 -32.51 -23.75 15.23
C PHE A 415 -33.68 -24.67 14.88
N LYS A 416 -33.85 -24.95 13.58
CA LYS A 416 -34.51 -26.17 13.13
C LYS A 416 -33.39 -27.03 12.58
N ASP A 417 -33.29 -28.28 13.01
CA ASP A 417 -32.26 -29.27 12.65
C ASP A 417 -32.24 -29.67 11.17
N LYS A 418 -32.76 -28.83 10.26
CA LYS A 418 -32.65 -29.09 8.82
C LYS A 418 -31.33 -28.51 8.33
N PRO A 419 -30.50 -29.30 7.60
CA PRO A 419 -29.35 -28.75 6.89
C PRO A 419 -29.85 -27.64 5.98
N VAL A 420 -29.23 -26.46 6.07
CA VAL A 420 -29.59 -25.36 5.18
C VAL A 420 -29.24 -25.82 3.77
N ASN A 421 -30.22 -25.88 2.86
CA ASN A 421 -29.98 -26.25 1.46
C ASN A 421 -28.80 -25.42 0.92
N SER A 422 -27.80 -26.11 0.34
CA SER A 422 -26.64 -25.48 -0.26
C SER A 422 -27.08 -24.47 -1.33
N THR A 423 -26.65 -23.23 -1.20
CA THR A 423 -26.84 -22.22 -2.24
C THR A 423 -25.81 -22.41 -3.35
N PHE A 424 -25.99 -21.74 -4.50
CA PHE A 424 -24.99 -21.73 -5.57
C PHE A 424 -23.62 -21.22 -5.10
N ILE A 425 -23.60 -20.21 -4.22
CA ILE A 425 -22.36 -19.68 -3.62
C ILE A 425 -21.70 -20.72 -2.72
N ASP A 426 -22.48 -21.48 -1.94
CA ASP A 426 -21.93 -22.56 -1.11
C ASP A 426 -21.34 -23.68 -1.98
N ALA A 427 -21.94 -23.97 -3.14
CA ALA A 427 -21.40 -24.93 -4.10
C ALA A 427 -20.09 -24.45 -4.73
N LEU A 428 -19.99 -23.17 -5.09
CA LEU A 428 -18.76 -22.56 -5.61
C LEU A 428 -17.64 -22.54 -4.55
N ALA A 429 -17.99 -22.19 -3.31
CA ALA A 429 -17.07 -22.15 -2.16
C ALA A 429 -16.49 -23.54 -1.81
N ALA A 430 -17.24 -24.61 -2.06
CA ALA A 430 -16.82 -25.98 -1.81
C ALA A 430 -15.78 -26.51 -2.82
N ILE A 431 -15.56 -25.80 -3.94
CA ILE A 431 -14.57 -26.19 -4.94
C ILE A 431 -13.15 -26.00 -4.36
N ASN A 432 -12.35 -27.07 -4.37
CA ASN A 432 -10.97 -27.07 -3.92
C ASN A 432 -10.01 -26.75 -5.08
N PHE A 433 -10.05 -25.50 -5.56
CA PHE A 433 -9.18 -25.04 -6.66
C PHE A 433 -7.70 -25.28 -6.36
N GLU A 434 -7.30 -25.20 -5.09
CA GLU A 434 -5.92 -25.43 -4.64
C GLU A 434 -5.42 -26.88 -4.81
N LYS A 435 -6.31 -27.84 -5.06
CA LYS A 435 -5.95 -29.25 -5.32
C LYS A 435 -5.85 -29.56 -6.82
N ASN A 436 -6.43 -28.72 -7.69
CA ASN A 436 -6.46 -28.97 -9.13
C ASN A 436 -5.18 -28.42 -9.80
N LYS A 437 -4.18 -29.30 -9.98
CA LYS A 437 -2.88 -28.95 -10.58
C LYS A 437 -3.00 -28.35 -11.98
N THR A 438 -3.95 -28.82 -12.79
CA THR A 438 -4.17 -28.32 -14.16
C THR A 438 -4.68 -26.89 -14.13
N PHE A 439 -5.67 -26.61 -13.27
CA PHE A 439 -6.17 -25.25 -13.09
C PHE A 439 -5.07 -24.30 -12.62
N ILE A 440 -4.27 -24.70 -11.63
CA ILE A 440 -3.15 -23.89 -11.11
C ILE A 440 -2.13 -23.61 -12.22
N ALA A 441 -1.78 -24.60 -13.03
CA ALA A 441 -0.83 -24.43 -14.14
C ALA A 441 -1.36 -23.44 -15.19
N ILE A 442 -2.63 -23.62 -15.64
CA ILE A 442 -3.27 -22.71 -16.59
C ILE A 442 -3.35 -21.30 -16.03
N PHE A 443 -3.85 -21.14 -14.79
CA PHE A 443 -3.95 -19.84 -14.14
C PHE A 443 -2.59 -19.16 -14.01
N SER A 444 -1.55 -19.90 -13.62
CA SER A 444 -0.19 -19.34 -13.49
C SER A 444 0.36 -18.87 -14.83
N ILE A 445 0.13 -19.61 -15.92
CA ILE A 445 0.54 -19.20 -17.27
C ILE A 445 -0.22 -17.95 -17.70
N VAL A 446 -1.55 -17.93 -17.55
CA VAL A 446 -2.38 -16.77 -17.90
C VAL A 446 -1.95 -15.54 -17.08
N ALA A 447 -1.74 -15.70 -15.77
CA ALA A 447 -1.28 -14.62 -14.90
C ALA A 447 0.08 -14.07 -15.36
N LEU A 448 1.05 -14.92 -15.72
CA LEU A 448 2.34 -14.49 -16.24
C LEU A 448 2.20 -13.71 -17.56
N VAL A 449 1.34 -14.16 -18.47
CA VAL A 449 1.06 -13.46 -19.73
C VAL A 449 0.43 -12.10 -19.45
N VAL A 450 -0.59 -12.04 -18.59
CA VAL A 450 -1.25 -10.77 -18.23
C VAL A 450 -0.28 -9.82 -17.55
N MET A 451 0.54 -10.29 -16.61
CA MET A 451 1.54 -9.47 -15.93
C MET A 451 2.59 -8.88 -16.89
N TYR A 452 2.93 -9.56 -18.00
CA TYR A 452 3.81 -8.98 -19.02
C TYR A 452 3.22 -7.70 -19.64
N PHE A 453 1.89 -7.59 -19.75
CA PHE A 453 1.24 -6.39 -20.28
C PHE A 453 1.21 -5.22 -19.30
N ALA A 454 1.60 -5.42 -18.03
CA ALA A 454 1.60 -4.34 -17.03
C ALA A 454 2.49 -3.15 -17.42
N GLN A 455 3.55 -3.39 -18.20
CA GLN A 455 4.44 -2.35 -18.73
C GLN A 455 3.77 -1.40 -19.73
N TYR A 456 2.59 -1.76 -20.27
CA TYR A 456 1.84 -0.92 -21.20
C TYR A 456 0.79 -0.04 -20.50
N ALA A 457 0.61 -0.17 -19.17
CA ALA A 457 -0.25 0.74 -18.43
C ALA A 457 0.36 2.16 -18.41
N ARG A 458 -0.39 3.14 -18.92
CA ARG A 458 0.05 4.55 -19.02
C ARG A 458 -0.78 5.45 -18.11
N PHE A 459 -0.21 6.56 -17.66
CA PHE A 459 -0.94 7.62 -16.96
C PHE A 459 -1.53 8.60 -17.98
N ASP A 460 -2.77 9.02 -17.75
CA ASP A 460 -3.37 10.15 -18.44
C ASP A 460 -2.81 11.44 -17.84
N SER A 461 -2.04 12.17 -18.64
CA SER A 461 -1.46 13.47 -18.28
C SER A 461 -2.43 14.62 -18.47
N ASP A 462 -3.55 14.41 -19.15
CA ASP A 462 -4.53 15.45 -19.43
C ASP A 462 -5.73 15.35 -18.47
N ILE A 463 -5.82 16.33 -17.56
CA ILE A 463 -6.87 16.38 -16.55
C ILE A 463 -8.24 16.71 -17.20
N GLU A 464 -8.27 17.35 -18.37
CA GLU A 464 -9.52 17.72 -19.04
C GLU A 464 -10.32 16.49 -19.50
N ASN A 465 -9.65 15.38 -19.82
CA ASN A 465 -10.29 14.11 -20.18
C ASN A 465 -11.13 13.51 -19.03
N ALA A 466 -10.88 13.91 -17.79
CA ALA A 466 -11.62 13.45 -16.63
C ALA A 466 -12.91 14.26 -16.37
N ASN A 467 -13.06 15.42 -17.00
CA ASN A 467 -14.23 16.28 -16.87
C ASN A 467 -15.42 15.69 -17.65
N TYR A 468 -16.60 15.80 -17.04
CA TYR A 468 -17.85 15.64 -17.74
C TYR A 468 -18.17 16.91 -18.55
N MET A 469 -18.42 16.74 -19.85
CA MET A 469 -18.94 17.79 -20.72
C MET A 469 -20.23 17.31 -21.36
N SER A 470 -21.31 18.06 -21.18
CA SER A 470 -22.56 17.84 -21.90
C SER A 470 -22.35 18.05 -23.41
N ASP A 471 -23.20 17.44 -24.23
CA ASP A 471 -23.09 17.60 -25.69
C ASP A 471 -23.24 19.06 -26.14
N LYS A 472 -24.00 19.88 -25.38
CA LYS A 472 -24.11 21.34 -25.56
C LYS A 472 -22.75 22.02 -25.37
N LEU A 473 -22.06 21.77 -24.25
CA LEU A 473 -20.75 22.36 -23.97
C LEU A 473 -19.65 21.86 -24.90
N ARG A 474 -19.68 20.58 -25.29
CA ARG A 474 -18.69 20.01 -26.21
C ARG A 474 -18.79 20.63 -27.61
N LYS A 475 -20.01 20.91 -28.08
CA LYS A 475 -20.24 21.65 -29.33
C LYS A 475 -19.76 23.10 -29.22
N ALA A 476 -20.08 23.78 -28.11
CA ALA A 476 -19.64 25.15 -27.88
C ALA A 476 -18.10 25.28 -27.80
N ASP A 477 -17.42 24.35 -27.12
CA ASP A 477 -15.95 24.29 -27.06
C ASP A 477 -15.32 24.08 -28.45
N ALA A 478 -15.83 23.12 -29.22
CA ALA A 478 -15.35 22.88 -30.59
C ALA A 478 -15.56 24.10 -31.49
N HIS A 479 -16.72 24.76 -31.38
CA HIS A 479 -17.04 25.97 -32.14
C HIS A 479 -16.10 27.12 -31.79
N ILE A 480 -15.87 27.39 -30.50
CA ILE A 480 -14.96 28.47 -30.06
C ILE A 480 -13.51 28.21 -30.49
N LYS A 481 -13.06 26.95 -30.45
CA LYS A 481 -11.73 26.55 -30.96
C LYS A 481 -11.57 26.76 -32.47
N GLU A 482 -12.66 26.73 -33.23
CA GLU A 482 -12.65 27.05 -34.67
C GLU A 482 -12.67 28.58 -34.92
N LEU A 483 -13.38 29.33 -34.07
CA LEU A 483 -13.52 30.79 -34.22
C LEU A 483 -12.33 31.60 -33.72
N THR A 484 -11.58 31.07 -32.75
CA THR A 484 -10.50 31.80 -32.07
C THR A 484 -9.18 31.02 -32.14
N ASP A 485 -8.10 31.71 -32.49
CA ASP A 485 -6.74 31.14 -32.56
C ASP A 485 -6.10 30.99 -31.15
N VAL A 486 -6.80 31.48 -30.11
CA VAL A 486 -6.20 31.92 -28.84
C VAL A 486 -6.15 30.84 -27.75
N SER A 487 -6.82 29.70 -27.86
CA SER A 487 -7.15 28.97 -26.62
C SER A 487 -6.09 28.03 -26.01
N PHE A 488 -4.98 27.64 -26.67
CA PHE A 488 -4.06 26.62 -26.08
C PHE A 488 -2.54 26.86 -26.27
N ARG A 489 -2.15 27.93 -26.95
CA ARG A 489 -0.77 28.16 -27.38
C ARG A 489 -0.09 29.39 -26.77
N SER A 490 -0.81 30.12 -25.91
CA SER A 490 -0.29 31.29 -25.21
C SER A 490 0.47 30.91 -23.94
N VAL A 491 1.62 31.52 -23.73
CA VAL A 491 2.42 31.42 -22.51
C VAL A 491 2.44 32.80 -21.85
N TYR A 492 2.11 32.85 -20.56
CA TYR A 492 2.09 34.07 -19.75
C TYR A 492 3.45 34.27 -19.09
N ILE A 493 3.97 35.49 -19.19
CA ILE A 493 5.27 35.89 -18.68
C ILE A 493 5.03 37.05 -17.73
N MET A 494 5.31 36.87 -16.46
CA MET A 494 4.92 37.79 -15.39
C MET A 494 6.15 38.38 -14.72
N GLY A 495 6.36 39.68 -14.87
CA GLY A 495 7.37 40.43 -14.12
C GLY A 495 6.79 40.91 -12.79
N LEU A 496 7.45 40.58 -11.67
CA LEU A 496 6.98 40.91 -10.33
C LEU A 496 7.74 42.09 -9.72
N GLY A 497 7.08 42.85 -8.85
CA GLY A 497 7.73 43.87 -8.04
C GLY A 497 6.84 44.47 -6.96
N ASP A 498 7.46 45.11 -5.96
CA ASP A 498 6.74 45.76 -4.86
C ASP A 498 5.87 46.95 -5.32
N ASN A 499 6.14 47.47 -6.51
CA ASN A 499 5.37 48.55 -7.14
C ASN A 499 5.39 48.36 -8.66
N LEU A 500 4.58 49.14 -9.37
CA LEU A 500 4.38 48.95 -10.81
C LEU A 500 5.66 49.21 -11.61
N ASP A 501 6.48 50.17 -11.18
CA ASP A 501 7.76 50.49 -11.84
C ASP A 501 8.78 49.34 -11.72
N LYS A 502 8.89 48.70 -10.54
CA LYS A 502 9.72 47.50 -10.35
C LYS A 502 9.19 46.31 -11.15
N ALA A 503 7.88 46.06 -11.14
CA ALA A 503 7.26 44.98 -11.90
C ALA A 503 7.47 45.14 -13.41
N LEU A 504 7.32 46.37 -13.91
CA LEU A 504 7.60 46.74 -15.30
C LEU A 504 9.09 46.61 -15.63
N THR A 505 9.98 46.94 -14.69
CA THR A 505 11.43 46.74 -14.85
C THR A 505 11.76 45.27 -14.98
N ALA A 506 11.21 44.41 -14.11
CA ALA A 506 11.38 42.96 -14.17
C ALA A 506 10.86 42.39 -15.50
N SER A 507 9.64 42.78 -15.92
CA SER A 507 9.07 42.43 -17.24
C SER A 507 9.99 42.86 -18.39
N GLY A 508 10.60 44.05 -18.29
CA GLY A 508 11.52 44.58 -19.29
C GLY A 508 12.82 43.79 -19.46
N THR A 509 13.25 43.02 -18.46
CA THR A 509 14.50 42.22 -18.54
C THR A 509 14.44 41.09 -19.55
N VAL A 510 13.25 40.58 -19.86
CA VAL A 510 13.05 39.44 -20.78
C VAL A 510 12.65 39.87 -22.19
N GLN A 511 12.53 41.18 -22.42
CA GLN A 511 12.03 41.73 -23.68
C GLN A 511 12.97 41.44 -24.87
N ASP A 512 14.28 41.51 -24.66
CA ASP A 512 15.28 41.18 -25.70
C ASP A 512 15.27 39.69 -26.04
N SER A 513 15.08 38.82 -25.05
CA SER A 513 14.90 37.38 -25.26
C SER A 513 13.63 37.10 -26.06
N LEU A 514 12.53 37.79 -25.79
CA LEU A 514 11.28 37.63 -26.55
C LEU A 514 11.42 38.08 -28.00
N ARG A 515 12.10 39.21 -28.26
CA ARG A 515 12.42 39.65 -29.63
C ARG A 515 13.30 38.65 -30.37
N TYR A 516 14.31 38.11 -29.69
CA TYR A 516 15.15 37.06 -30.27
C TYR A 516 14.31 35.83 -30.66
N LEU A 517 13.39 35.41 -29.80
CA LEU A 517 12.52 34.25 -30.05
C LEU A 517 11.55 34.49 -31.22
N GLU A 518 11.03 35.71 -31.35
CA GLU A 518 10.16 36.13 -32.45
C GLU A 518 10.93 36.15 -33.78
N GLN A 519 12.12 36.76 -33.81
CA GLN A 519 12.98 36.84 -35.00
C GLN A 519 13.44 35.45 -35.49
N ASN A 520 13.61 34.50 -34.58
CA ASN A 520 13.98 33.12 -34.89
C ASN A 520 12.76 32.20 -35.13
N ASN A 521 11.55 32.75 -35.27
CA ASN A 521 10.32 32.01 -35.58
C ASN A 521 9.90 30.97 -34.52
N ILE A 522 10.40 31.07 -33.28
CA ILE A 522 10.07 30.17 -32.17
C ILE A 522 8.72 30.56 -31.55
N ILE A 523 8.48 31.86 -31.38
CA ILE A 523 7.16 32.41 -31.05
C ILE A 523 6.57 33.10 -32.29
N GLU A 524 5.25 33.09 -32.42
CA GLU A 524 4.52 33.77 -33.50
C GLU A 524 4.45 35.29 -33.27
N GLY A 525 4.48 35.70 -32.00
CA GLY A 525 4.49 37.08 -31.55
C GLY A 525 4.32 37.15 -30.04
N TYR A 526 4.56 38.32 -29.46
CA TYR A 526 4.27 38.59 -28.05
C TYR A 526 3.56 39.94 -27.87
N TYR A 527 2.75 40.01 -26.82
CA TYR A 527 1.85 41.12 -26.51
C TYR A 527 2.12 41.58 -25.08
N GLY A 528 2.20 42.90 -24.88
CA GLY A 528 2.54 43.48 -23.59
C GLY A 528 2.31 44.98 -23.52
N ILE A 529 2.26 45.51 -22.30
CA ILE A 529 2.04 46.95 -22.04
C ILE A 529 3.32 47.78 -21.99
N ASP A 530 4.49 47.14 -22.14
CA ASP A 530 5.81 47.79 -22.10
C ASP A 530 6.00 48.89 -23.16
N THR A 531 5.14 48.91 -24.18
CA THR A 531 5.13 49.94 -25.24
C THR A 531 4.38 51.21 -24.79
N PHE A 532 3.41 51.08 -23.89
CA PHE A 532 2.58 52.18 -23.38
C PHE A 532 3.08 52.69 -22.03
N LEU A 533 3.59 51.79 -21.18
CA LEU A 533 4.17 52.14 -19.90
C LEU A 533 5.69 52.12 -19.98
N ILE A 534 6.31 53.20 -19.51
CA ILE A 534 7.77 53.38 -19.54
C ILE A 534 8.25 53.60 -18.11
N THR A 535 9.26 52.85 -17.69
CA THR A 535 9.83 52.94 -16.33
C THR A 535 10.40 54.32 -16.07
N GLU A 536 10.34 54.80 -14.82
CA GLU A 536 10.75 56.15 -14.45
C GLU A 536 12.20 56.46 -14.85
N GLN A 537 13.09 55.46 -14.77
CA GLN A 537 14.47 55.61 -15.21
C GLN A 537 14.57 55.85 -16.73
N LYS A 538 13.85 55.07 -17.55
CA LYS A 538 13.81 55.27 -19.00
C LYS A 538 13.15 56.60 -19.37
N GLN A 539 12.16 57.06 -18.59
CA GLN A 539 11.54 58.37 -18.79
C GLN A 539 12.55 59.51 -18.62
N LYS A 540 13.40 59.46 -17.59
CA LYS A 540 14.48 60.44 -17.38
C LYS A 540 15.43 60.50 -18.58
N ASP A 541 15.86 59.33 -19.07
CA ASP A 541 16.77 59.23 -20.21
C ASP A 541 16.14 59.81 -21.50
N LYS A 542 14.86 59.49 -21.75
CA LYS A 542 14.09 59.99 -22.89
C LYS A 542 13.85 61.51 -22.84
N ILE A 543 13.50 62.04 -21.67
CA ILE A 543 13.34 63.48 -21.46
C ILE A 543 14.67 64.21 -21.67
N ALA A 544 15.77 63.66 -21.15
CA ALA A 544 17.11 64.21 -21.38
C ALA A 544 17.47 64.23 -22.88
N GLN A 545 17.17 63.14 -23.60
CA GLN A 545 17.38 63.07 -25.05
C GLN A 545 16.55 64.10 -25.82
N TRP A 546 15.27 64.27 -25.47
CA TRP A 546 14.39 65.27 -26.07
C TRP A 546 14.90 66.69 -25.85
N ASN A 547 15.33 67.02 -24.62
CA ASN A 547 15.86 68.34 -24.28
C ASN A 547 17.21 68.60 -24.97
N ALA A 548 18.06 67.58 -25.10
CA ALA A 548 19.32 67.69 -25.84
C ALA A 548 19.08 67.88 -27.35
N PHE A 549 18.05 67.24 -27.91
CA PHE A 549 17.70 67.38 -29.32
C PHE A 549 17.10 68.76 -29.64
N TRP A 550 16.12 69.23 -28.87
CA TRP A 550 15.42 70.49 -29.13
C TRP A 550 16.10 71.71 -28.50
N THR A 551 17.19 72.17 -29.13
CA THR A 551 17.81 73.45 -28.76
C THR A 551 16.94 74.65 -29.12
N ASN A 552 17.12 75.79 -28.45
CA ASN A 552 16.37 77.03 -28.73
C ASN A 552 16.43 77.42 -30.22
N ASN A 553 17.59 77.25 -30.86
CA ASN A 553 17.78 77.51 -32.28
C ASN A 553 16.95 76.56 -33.16
N LYS A 554 16.94 75.26 -32.86
CA LYS A 554 16.13 74.28 -33.62
C LYS A 554 14.63 74.53 -33.45
N LYS A 555 14.17 74.89 -32.24
CA LYS A 555 12.75 75.24 -31.99
C LYS A 555 12.32 76.46 -32.80
N GLN A 556 13.13 77.52 -32.81
CA GLN A 556 12.82 78.72 -33.60
C GLN A 556 12.84 78.45 -35.11
N LEU A 557 13.84 77.71 -35.60
CA LEU A 557 13.94 77.31 -37.00
C LEU A 557 12.72 76.48 -37.44
N PHE A 558 12.28 75.55 -36.61
CA PHE A 558 11.06 74.77 -36.86
C PHE A 558 9.83 75.67 -36.97
N LYS A 559 9.62 76.55 -35.97
CA LYS A 559 8.47 77.47 -35.92
C LYS A 559 8.44 78.38 -37.14
N SER A 560 9.56 79.00 -37.52
CA SER A 560 9.62 79.89 -38.68
C SER A 560 9.32 79.14 -39.98
N LYS A 561 9.91 77.95 -40.17
CA LYS A 561 9.76 77.17 -41.41
C LYS A 561 8.37 76.60 -41.59
N ILE A 562 7.73 76.10 -40.53
CA ILE A 562 6.37 75.55 -40.64
C ILE A 562 5.32 76.65 -40.85
N ILE A 563 5.52 77.86 -40.31
CA ILE A 563 4.65 79.02 -40.57
C ILE A 563 4.83 79.51 -42.02
N GLU A 564 6.08 79.63 -42.49
CA GLU A 564 6.41 80.00 -43.87
C GLU A 564 5.73 79.06 -44.88
N SER A 565 5.92 77.75 -44.72
CA SER A 565 5.24 76.73 -45.54
C SER A 565 3.74 76.67 -45.32
N GLY A 566 3.25 76.89 -44.09
CA GLY A 566 1.83 76.91 -43.74
C GLY A 566 1.04 77.98 -44.48
N LEU A 567 1.55 79.22 -44.49
CA LEU A 567 0.95 80.36 -45.17
C LEU A 567 0.84 80.13 -46.69
N LYS A 568 1.81 79.45 -47.31
CA LYS A 568 1.79 79.05 -48.73
C LYS A 568 0.61 78.15 -49.08
N TYR A 569 0.11 77.37 -48.12
CA TYR A 569 -1.03 76.47 -48.29
C TYR A 569 -2.30 76.94 -47.54
N ASN A 570 -2.42 78.25 -47.25
CA ASN A 570 -3.56 78.89 -46.60
C ASN A 570 -3.86 78.43 -45.15
N PHE A 571 -2.87 77.90 -44.42
CA PHE A 571 -3.00 77.76 -42.97
C PHE A 571 -2.87 79.12 -42.29
N LYS A 572 -3.61 79.32 -41.18
CA LYS A 572 -3.39 80.47 -40.28
C LYS A 572 -2.00 80.36 -39.64
N ALA A 573 -1.36 81.50 -39.35
CA ALA A 573 -0.04 81.50 -38.70
C ALA A 573 -0.07 80.79 -37.33
N GLU A 574 -1.21 80.86 -36.64
CA GLU A 574 -1.45 80.23 -35.33
C GLU A 574 -1.95 78.79 -35.44
N ALA A 575 -2.08 78.22 -36.64
CA ALA A 575 -2.68 76.91 -36.84
C ALA A 575 -2.00 75.83 -35.99
N PHE A 576 -0.68 75.85 -35.84
CA PHE A 576 0.09 74.86 -35.08
C PHE A 576 0.53 75.36 -33.69
N SER A 577 -0.10 76.41 -33.17
CA SER A 577 0.25 77.03 -31.87
C SER A 577 0.24 76.05 -30.69
N GLN A 578 -0.68 75.08 -30.69
CA GLN A 578 -0.74 74.02 -29.67
C GLN A 578 0.52 73.15 -29.67
N PHE A 579 1.05 72.79 -30.85
CA PHE A 579 2.31 72.05 -30.95
C PHE A 579 3.52 72.88 -30.51
N PHE A 580 3.50 74.20 -30.73
CA PHE A 580 4.57 75.07 -30.26
C PHE A 580 4.67 75.09 -28.74
N ALA A 581 3.54 75.05 -28.03
CA ALA A 581 3.51 74.94 -26.57
C ALA A 581 4.14 73.62 -26.09
N VAL A 582 3.91 72.52 -26.82
CA VAL A 582 4.52 71.20 -26.52
C VAL A 582 6.04 71.22 -26.67
N LEU A 583 6.59 71.95 -27.64
CA LEU A 583 8.04 72.10 -27.79
C LEU A 583 8.66 72.93 -26.66
N ASP A 584 7.93 73.90 -26.11
CA ASP A 584 8.41 74.79 -25.04
C ASP A 584 8.11 74.27 -23.63
N ALA A 585 7.31 73.21 -23.50
CA ALA A 585 6.94 72.62 -22.22
C ALA A 585 8.15 72.02 -21.47
N GLN A 586 8.07 72.05 -20.14
CA GLN A 586 9.00 71.36 -19.26
C GLN A 586 8.42 70.01 -18.85
N TYR A 587 9.11 68.93 -19.22
CA TYR A 587 8.69 67.57 -18.93
C TYR A 587 9.39 67.04 -17.69
N VAL A 588 8.62 66.37 -16.83
CA VAL A 588 9.08 65.69 -15.62
C VAL A 588 8.63 64.23 -15.71
N PRO A 589 9.42 63.25 -15.19
CA PRO A 589 8.96 61.87 -15.11
C PRO A 589 7.61 61.75 -14.41
N ILE A 590 6.73 60.94 -14.97
CA ILE A 590 5.39 60.68 -14.45
C ILE A 590 5.40 59.30 -13.77
N PRO A 591 4.86 59.16 -12.55
CA PRO A 591 4.73 57.86 -11.91
C PRO A 591 4.01 56.87 -12.81
N VAL A 592 4.54 55.65 -12.93
CA VAL A 592 4.00 54.62 -13.84
C VAL A 592 2.53 54.31 -13.54
N ASP A 593 2.13 54.34 -12.26
CA ASP A 593 0.74 54.16 -11.84
C ASP A 593 -0.20 55.22 -12.41
N SER A 594 0.26 56.47 -12.53
CA SER A 594 -0.52 57.55 -13.14
C SER A 594 -0.68 57.33 -14.65
N LEU A 595 0.38 56.89 -15.34
CA LEU A 595 0.30 56.52 -16.76
C LEU A 595 -0.66 55.36 -16.99
N ALA A 596 -0.59 54.32 -16.15
CA ALA A 596 -1.50 53.17 -16.23
C ALA A 596 -2.96 53.60 -16.03
N SER A 597 -3.26 54.44 -15.03
CA SER A 597 -4.62 54.90 -14.76
C SER A 597 -5.26 55.67 -15.93
N LYS A 598 -4.47 56.44 -16.70
CA LYS A 598 -4.95 57.18 -17.88
C LYS A 598 -5.38 56.28 -19.04
N ILE A 599 -4.90 55.04 -19.08
CA ILE A 599 -5.24 54.03 -20.10
C ILE A 599 -5.62 52.72 -19.41
N ALA A 600 -6.42 52.82 -18.35
CA ALA A 600 -6.84 51.68 -17.55
C ALA A 600 -7.59 50.63 -18.39
N PHE A 601 -8.30 51.05 -19.44
CA PHE A 601 -9.00 50.14 -20.35
C PHE A 601 -8.08 49.17 -21.09
N ILE A 602 -6.80 49.53 -21.33
CA ILE A 602 -5.78 48.60 -21.85
C ILE A 602 -5.01 47.96 -20.69
N THR A 603 -4.53 48.77 -19.75
CA THR A 603 -3.53 48.31 -18.78
C THR A 603 -4.12 47.45 -17.66
N SER A 604 -5.42 47.56 -17.37
CA SER A 604 -6.06 46.77 -16.32
C SER A 604 -6.12 45.28 -16.60
N ASP A 605 -5.95 44.86 -17.86
CA ASP A 605 -5.90 43.44 -18.21
C ASP A 605 -4.50 42.85 -17.97
N PHE A 606 -3.45 43.65 -18.13
CA PHE A 606 -2.05 43.24 -18.05
C PHE A 606 -1.37 43.54 -16.71
N ILE A 607 -2.05 44.25 -15.81
CA ILE A 607 -1.57 44.57 -14.46
C ILE A 607 -2.41 43.82 -13.44
N VAL A 608 -1.76 43.06 -12.57
CA VAL A 608 -2.42 42.34 -11.49
C VAL A 608 -1.81 42.75 -10.16
N ASP A 609 -2.64 42.91 -9.14
CA ASP A 609 -2.23 43.15 -7.76
C ASP A 609 -2.52 41.90 -6.93
N VAL A 610 -1.49 41.31 -6.33
CA VAL A 610 -1.61 40.09 -5.51
C VAL A 610 -0.74 40.21 -4.27
N HIS A 611 -1.35 40.08 -3.09
CA HIS A 611 -0.68 40.10 -1.78
C HIS A 611 0.24 41.33 -1.55
N GLY A 612 -0.08 42.48 -2.15
CA GLY A 612 0.69 43.72 -2.02
C GLY A 612 1.91 43.82 -2.96
N GLN A 613 2.04 42.90 -3.92
CA GLN A 613 2.98 42.98 -5.04
C GLN A 613 2.22 43.22 -6.34
N LYS A 614 2.82 43.98 -7.26
CA LYS A 614 2.31 44.19 -8.61
C LYS A 614 2.97 43.23 -9.58
N ALA A 615 2.18 42.70 -10.52
CA ALA A 615 2.63 41.85 -11.60
C ALA A 615 2.29 42.50 -12.94
N VAL A 616 3.26 42.57 -13.86
CA VAL A 616 3.04 42.95 -15.26
C VAL A 616 3.08 41.70 -16.11
N ILE A 617 2.01 41.44 -16.85
CA ILE A 617 1.82 40.24 -17.66
C ILE A 617 2.14 40.56 -19.12
N ASN A 618 2.98 39.74 -19.73
CA ASN A 618 3.23 39.66 -21.16
C ASN A 618 2.75 38.30 -21.68
N LEU A 619 2.20 38.25 -22.88
CA LEU A 619 1.65 37.04 -23.49
C LEU A 619 2.43 36.69 -24.75
N ALA A 620 3.01 35.48 -24.82
CA ALA A 620 3.72 34.99 -26.00
C ALA A 620 2.94 33.85 -26.66
N LYS A 621 2.71 33.95 -27.98
CA LYS A 621 2.06 32.89 -28.77
C LYS A 621 3.11 31.92 -29.33
N VAL A 622 2.91 30.63 -29.12
CA VAL A 622 3.92 29.60 -29.42
C VAL A 622 3.37 28.54 -30.37
N LYS A 623 4.15 28.13 -31.38
CA LYS A 623 3.68 27.23 -32.46
C LYS A 623 3.38 25.80 -31.99
N SER A 624 4.24 25.25 -31.13
CA SER A 624 4.03 23.91 -30.57
C SER A 624 4.61 23.77 -29.16
N ASP A 625 4.29 22.64 -28.51
CA ASP A 625 4.84 22.28 -27.20
C ASP A 625 6.37 22.21 -27.17
N LYS A 626 7.01 21.92 -28.31
CA LYS A 626 8.47 21.86 -28.41
C LYS A 626 9.09 23.25 -28.25
N GLU A 627 8.53 24.25 -28.93
CA GLU A 627 8.97 25.64 -28.82
C GLU A 627 8.66 26.23 -27.44
N LYS A 628 7.58 25.77 -26.77
CA LYS A 628 7.28 26.14 -25.38
C LYS A 628 8.39 25.72 -24.43
N ALA A 629 8.95 24.51 -24.59
CA ALA A 629 10.07 24.04 -23.78
C ALA A 629 11.33 24.93 -23.95
N VAL A 630 11.58 25.42 -25.16
CA VAL A 630 12.68 26.36 -25.44
C VAL A 630 12.45 27.70 -24.72
N LEU A 631 11.23 28.25 -24.80
CA LEU A 631 10.83 29.47 -24.09
C LEU A 631 11.05 29.34 -22.58
N TYR A 632 10.63 28.23 -21.97
CA TYR A 632 10.83 27.98 -20.53
C TYR A 632 12.31 27.96 -20.16
N SER A 633 13.14 27.25 -20.93
CA SER A 633 14.56 27.11 -20.62
C SER A 633 15.36 28.42 -20.67
N LEU A 634 14.93 29.37 -21.50
CA LEU A 634 15.60 30.67 -21.65
C LEU A 634 15.18 31.69 -20.61
N LEU A 635 13.95 31.59 -20.09
CA LEU A 635 13.36 32.60 -19.22
C LEU A 635 13.36 32.22 -17.73
N GLN A 636 13.49 30.93 -17.38
CA GLN A 636 13.46 30.46 -15.98
C GLN A 636 14.65 30.90 -15.10
N ASN A 637 15.74 31.44 -15.67
CA ASN A 637 16.93 31.83 -14.90
C ASN A 637 16.82 33.19 -14.19
N ASN A 638 15.66 33.86 -14.27
CA ASN A 638 15.46 35.19 -13.73
C ASN A 638 14.51 35.16 -12.53
N ASN A 639 14.98 35.51 -11.33
CA ASN A 639 14.20 35.36 -10.09
C ASN A 639 12.95 36.26 -10.03
N ASP A 640 12.92 37.34 -10.82
CA ASP A 640 11.84 38.33 -10.80
C ASP A 640 10.82 38.12 -11.93
N VAL A 641 10.97 37.07 -12.75
CA VAL A 641 10.09 36.75 -13.88
C VAL A 641 9.58 35.31 -13.80
N TYR A 642 8.25 35.16 -13.78
CA TYR A 642 7.58 33.86 -13.78
C TYR A 642 7.00 33.56 -15.15
N VAL A 643 7.28 32.38 -15.69
CA VAL A 643 6.68 31.91 -16.95
C VAL A 643 5.69 30.80 -16.65
N VAL A 644 4.43 31.00 -17.03
CA VAL A 644 3.31 30.12 -16.69
C VAL A 644 2.42 29.90 -17.89
N ASP A 645 1.96 28.67 -18.10
CA ASP A 645 0.82 28.39 -18.95
C ASP A 645 -0.13 27.37 -18.28
N LYS A 646 -1.32 27.17 -18.88
CA LYS A 646 -2.33 26.23 -18.38
C LYS A 646 -1.80 24.79 -18.30
N LYS A 647 -0.95 24.37 -19.25
CA LYS A 647 -0.37 23.03 -19.29
C LYS A 647 0.70 22.84 -18.22
N LEU A 648 1.48 23.86 -17.89
CA LEU A 648 2.45 23.85 -16.80
C LEU A 648 1.74 23.72 -15.45
N VAL A 649 0.67 24.48 -15.23
CA VAL A 649 -0.18 24.36 -14.02
C VAL A 649 -0.75 22.95 -13.92
N ALA A 650 -1.32 22.42 -15.02
CA ALA A 650 -1.84 21.05 -15.07
C ALA A 650 -0.76 19.99 -14.84
N THR A 651 0.45 20.17 -15.38
CA THR A 651 1.59 19.26 -15.21
C THR A 651 2.09 19.28 -13.76
N LYS A 652 2.22 20.45 -13.15
CA LYS A 652 2.64 20.59 -11.74
C LYS A 652 1.59 20.03 -10.79
N LEU A 653 0.32 20.29 -11.06
CA LEU A 653 -0.81 19.67 -10.37
C LEU A 653 -0.76 18.13 -10.49
N PHE A 654 -0.47 17.61 -11.68
CA PHE A 654 -0.29 16.18 -11.91
C PHE A 654 0.90 15.60 -11.13
N GLU A 655 2.05 16.29 -11.10
CA GLU A 655 3.21 15.88 -10.32
C GLU A 655 2.92 15.83 -8.81
N LEU A 656 2.21 16.82 -8.27
CA LEU A 656 1.75 16.83 -6.88
C LEU A 656 0.81 15.66 -6.59
N LEU A 657 -0.17 15.41 -7.46
CA LEU A 657 -1.10 14.30 -7.32
C LEU A 657 -0.39 12.94 -7.41
N LYS A 658 0.60 12.81 -8.29
CA LYS A 658 1.43 11.61 -8.42
C LYS A 658 2.29 11.38 -7.16
N ARG A 659 2.85 12.43 -6.57
CA ARG A 659 3.59 12.35 -5.31
C ARG A 659 2.67 11.91 -4.18
N ASP A 660 1.54 12.60 -3.99
CA ASP A 660 0.56 12.31 -2.95
C ASP A 660 0.02 10.87 -3.09
N PHE A 661 -0.12 10.35 -4.32
CA PHE A 661 -0.42 8.94 -4.56
C PHE A 661 0.68 7.98 -4.09
N ASN A 662 1.94 8.23 -4.49
CA ASN A 662 3.05 7.37 -4.09
C ASN A 662 3.19 7.33 -2.56
N ASP A 663 3.02 8.48 -1.91
CA ASP A 663 3.03 8.59 -0.45
C ASP A 663 1.88 7.79 0.16
N LEU A 664 0.66 7.96 -0.35
CA LEU A 664 -0.51 7.21 0.11
C LEU A 664 -0.34 5.69 -0.06
N LEU A 665 0.20 5.22 -1.20
CA LEU A 665 0.45 3.80 -1.45
C LEU A 665 1.51 3.24 -0.49
N ASN A 666 2.59 4.00 -0.25
CA ASN A 666 3.66 3.60 0.65
C ASN A 666 3.18 3.53 2.12
N TYR A 667 2.48 4.57 2.58
CA TYR A 667 1.95 4.62 3.95
C TYR A 667 0.90 3.53 4.18
N SER A 668 -0.05 3.36 3.26
CA SER A 668 -1.12 2.36 3.40
C SER A 668 -0.55 0.94 3.43
N THR A 669 0.43 0.64 2.56
CA THR A 669 1.08 -0.67 2.51
C THR A 669 1.88 -0.96 3.78
N LEU A 670 2.68 0.02 4.25
CA LEU A 670 3.49 -0.14 5.47
C LEU A 670 2.62 -0.33 6.71
N ILE A 671 1.61 0.53 6.91
CA ILE A 671 0.72 0.45 8.06
C ILE A 671 -0.05 -0.87 8.05
N THR A 672 -0.57 -1.28 6.88
CA THR A 672 -1.28 -2.55 6.75
C THR A 672 -0.38 -3.75 7.05
N PHE A 673 0.87 -3.72 6.57
CA PHE A 673 1.86 -4.74 6.92
C PHE A 673 2.10 -4.82 8.43
N LEU A 674 2.28 -3.67 9.10
CA LEU A 674 2.52 -3.62 10.55
C LEU A 674 1.32 -4.15 11.34
N ILE A 675 0.09 -3.80 10.95
CA ILE A 675 -1.13 -4.30 11.58
C ILE A 675 -1.22 -5.83 11.43
N ILE A 676 -1.14 -6.36 10.22
CA ILE A 676 -1.23 -7.80 9.99
C ILE A 676 -0.11 -8.53 10.74
N PHE A 677 1.10 -8.00 10.71
CA PHE A 677 2.24 -8.57 11.43
C PHE A 677 2.03 -8.61 12.94
N LEU A 678 1.53 -7.52 13.54
CA LEU A 678 1.25 -7.44 14.97
C LEU A 678 0.18 -8.47 15.38
N PHE A 679 -0.89 -8.60 14.60
CA PHE A 679 -2.02 -9.48 14.94
C PHE A 679 -1.74 -10.96 14.68
N LEU A 680 -1.01 -11.29 13.61
CA LEU A 680 -0.65 -12.69 13.29
C LEU A 680 0.61 -13.15 14.03
N GLY A 681 1.48 -12.23 14.45
CA GLY A 681 2.67 -12.46 15.27
C GLY A 681 3.81 -13.21 14.57
N ARG A 682 3.68 -13.47 13.27
CA ARG A 682 4.64 -14.22 12.44
C ARG A 682 4.70 -13.61 11.05
N ILE A 683 5.92 -13.41 10.56
CA ILE A 683 6.16 -12.83 9.23
C ILE A 683 5.66 -13.76 8.12
N GLU A 684 5.76 -15.08 8.28
CA GLU A 684 5.31 -16.05 7.28
C GLU A 684 3.79 -15.97 7.08
N LEU A 685 3.03 -15.86 8.17
CA LEU A 685 1.57 -15.70 8.13
C LEU A 685 1.16 -14.34 7.54
N THR A 686 2.00 -13.32 7.73
CA THR A 686 1.83 -11.98 7.15
C THR A 686 2.06 -12.04 5.65
N VAL A 687 3.16 -12.65 5.20
CA VAL A 687 3.50 -12.83 3.78
C VAL A 687 2.44 -13.71 3.08
N THR A 688 1.96 -14.79 3.70
CA THR A 688 0.87 -15.60 3.11
C THR A 688 -0.42 -14.81 2.94
N THR A 689 -0.63 -13.76 3.72
CA THR A 689 -1.81 -12.89 3.63
C THR A 689 -1.60 -11.78 2.60
N LEU A 690 -0.43 -11.16 2.54
CA LEU A 690 -0.14 -10.01 1.64
C LEU A 690 0.28 -10.40 0.22
N PHE A 691 0.98 -11.53 0.05
CA PHE A 691 1.49 -11.95 -1.26
C PHE A 691 0.38 -12.11 -2.33
N PRO A 692 -0.78 -12.73 -2.04
CA PRO A 692 -1.91 -12.77 -2.97
C PRO A 692 -2.35 -11.40 -3.49
N MET A 693 -2.34 -10.40 -2.60
CA MET A 693 -2.74 -9.04 -2.91
C MET A 693 -1.69 -8.34 -3.80
N ILE A 694 -0.40 -8.46 -3.48
CA ILE A 694 0.69 -7.94 -4.33
C ILE A 694 0.65 -8.59 -5.73
N LEU A 695 0.44 -9.90 -5.80
CA LEU A 695 0.30 -10.60 -7.08
C LEU A 695 -0.92 -10.10 -7.87
N SER A 696 -2.05 -9.88 -7.19
CA SER A 696 -3.26 -9.35 -7.83
C SER A 696 -3.04 -7.95 -8.39
N MET A 697 -2.26 -7.09 -7.72
CA MET A 697 -1.89 -5.77 -8.24
C MET A 697 -1.21 -5.85 -9.60
N TRP A 698 -0.22 -6.71 -9.75
CA TRP A 698 0.50 -6.89 -11.02
C TRP A 698 -0.42 -7.40 -12.13
N ILE A 699 -1.36 -8.28 -11.79
CA ILE A 699 -2.37 -8.78 -12.74
C ILE A 699 -3.35 -7.66 -13.15
N ILE A 700 -3.79 -6.82 -12.19
CA ILE A 700 -4.66 -5.67 -12.47
C ILE A 700 -3.96 -4.68 -13.42
N LEU A 701 -2.69 -4.35 -13.15
CA LEU A 701 -1.88 -3.52 -14.04
C LEU A 701 -1.77 -4.13 -15.44
N GLY A 702 -1.62 -5.46 -15.51
CA GLY A 702 -1.64 -6.22 -16.77
C GLY A 702 -2.95 -6.04 -17.54
N PHE A 703 -4.09 -6.17 -16.88
CA PHE A 703 -5.40 -5.92 -17.50
C PHE A 703 -5.56 -4.47 -17.96
N MET A 704 -5.05 -3.49 -17.20
CA MET A 704 -5.05 -2.08 -17.63
C MET A 704 -4.26 -1.89 -18.92
N GLY A 705 -3.10 -2.55 -19.04
CA GLY A 705 -2.31 -2.56 -20.28
C GLY A 705 -3.04 -3.22 -21.45
N ILE A 706 -3.74 -4.34 -21.23
CA ILE A 706 -4.50 -5.05 -22.27
C ILE A 706 -5.70 -4.23 -22.76
N PHE A 707 -6.48 -3.66 -21.84
CA PHE A 707 -7.69 -2.90 -22.15
C PHE A 707 -7.41 -1.41 -22.44
N SER A 708 -6.15 -0.98 -22.42
CA SER A 708 -5.75 0.42 -22.61
C SER A 708 -6.48 1.40 -21.68
N VAL A 709 -6.70 0.99 -20.42
CA VAL A 709 -7.32 1.85 -19.41
C VAL A 709 -6.23 2.71 -18.76
N PRO A 710 -6.21 4.03 -18.96
CA PRO A 710 -5.15 4.87 -18.41
C PRO A 710 -5.33 5.09 -16.89
N PHE A 711 -4.22 5.27 -16.18
CA PHE A 711 -4.24 5.76 -14.80
C PHE A 711 -4.58 7.25 -14.79
N ASN A 712 -5.65 7.61 -14.09
CA ASN A 712 -6.06 9.00 -13.86
C ASN A 712 -6.20 9.27 -12.36
N VAL A 713 -6.25 10.54 -11.99
CA VAL A 713 -6.25 10.99 -10.58
C VAL A 713 -7.31 10.23 -9.73
N PHE A 714 -8.48 9.95 -10.31
CA PHE A 714 -9.59 9.31 -9.61
C PHE A 714 -9.41 7.79 -9.45
N ASN A 715 -8.98 7.08 -10.49
CA ASN A 715 -8.80 5.62 -10.41
C ASN A 715 -7.54 5.23 -9.62
N ILE A 716 -6.53 6.12 -9.58
CA ILE A 716 -5.31 5.97 -8.79
C ILE A 716 -5.64 5.86 -7.29
N ILE A 717 -6.51 6.75 -6.77
CA ILE A 717 -6.92 6.75 -5.37
C ILE A 717 -7.67 5.45 -5.02
N ILE A 718 -8.62 5.04 -5.87
CA ILE A 718 -9.36 3.79 -5.66
C ILE A 718 -8.48 2.55 -5.76
N THR A 719 -7.43 2.56 -6.59
CA THR A 719 -6.48 1.43 -6.67
C THR A 719 -5.88 1.13 -5.29
N SER A 720 -5.55 2.18 -4.51
CA SER A 720 -5.07 2.05 -3.14
C SER A 720 -6.14 1.56 -2.13
N PHE A 721 -7.42 1.78 -2.40
CA PHE A 721 -8.50 1.25 -1.56
C PHE A 721 -8.91 -0.17 -1.92
N VAL A 722 -8.90 -0.51 -3.20
CA VAL A 722 -9.06 -1.90 -3.67
C VAL A 722 -7.98 -2.79 -3.06
N PHE A 723 -6.77 -2.24 -2.84
CA PHE A 723 -5.73 -2.87 -2.03
C PHE A 723 -6.16 -3.15 -0.58
N GLY A 724 -6.70 -2.15 0.12
CA GLY A 724 -7.25 -2.33 1.46
C GLY A 724 -8.35 -3.41 1.53
N LEU A 725 -9.26 -3.42 0.55
CA LEU A 725 -10.36 -4.39 0.48
C LEU A 725 -9.91 -5.80 0.12
N GLY A 726 -8.96 -5.92 -0.81
CA GLY A 726 -8.47 -7.22 -1.24
C GLY A 726 -7.75 -7.99 -0.11
N ILE A 727 -7.15 -7.26 0.81
CA ILE A 727 -6.49 -7.82 2.00
C ILE A 727 -7.50 -8.49 2.94
N ASP A 728 -8.73 -7.98 3.03
CA ASP A 728 -9.78 -8.52 3.89
C ASP A 728 -10.06 -9.99 3.54
N TYR A 729 -10.23 -10.28 2.26
CA TYR A 729 -10.45 -11.65 1.78
C TYR A 729 -9.30 -12.57 2.18
N SER A 730 -8.06 -12.10 2.00
CA SER A 730 -6.89 -12.86 2.41
C SER A 730 -6.81 -13.05 3.93
N ILE A 731 -7.24 -12.09 4.76
CA ILE A 731 -7.31 -12.24 6.21
C ILE A 731 -8.30 -13.35 6.59
N PHE A 732 -9.51 -13.34 6.02
CA PHE A 732 -10.54 -14.34 6.32
C PHE A 732 -10.12 -15.75 5.86
N ILE A 733 -9.55 -15.89 4.65
CA ILE A 733 -9.05 -17.18 4.17
C ILE A 733 -7.87 -17.68 5.02
N ASN A 734 -6.93 -16.80 5.38
CA ASN A 734 -5.83 -17.17 6.28
C ASN A 734 -6.36 -17.61 7.65
N LYS A 735 -7.42 -16.96 8.17
CA LYS A 735 -8.01 -17.37 9.44
C LYS A 735 -8.68 -18.75 9.34
N GLY A 736 -9.41 -19.02 8.27
CA GLY A 736 -10.00 -20.34 8.02
C GLY A 736 -8.93 -21.44 7.96
N LEU A 737 -7.85 -21.20 7.21
CA LEU A 737 -6.69 -22.12 7.12
C LEU A 737 -6.00 -22.31 8.47
N GLN A 738 -5.85 -21.25 9.27
CA GLN A 738 -5.31 -21.35 10.62
C GLN A 738 -6.24 -22.14 11.56
N GLN A 739 -7.56 -21.96 11.49
CA GLN A 739 -8.48 -22.73 12.33
C GLN A 739 -8.45 -24.22 12.01
N GLU A 740 -8.38 -24.57 10.73
CA GLU A 740 -8.16 -25.95 10.29
C GLU A 740 -6.80 -26.48 10.79
N TYR A 741 -5.74 -25.67 10.73
CA TYR A 741 -4.42 -26.07 11.24
C TYR A 741 -4.39 -26.24 12.76
N ILE A 742 -5.00 -25.33 13.52
CA ILE A 742 -4.98 -25.29 14.99
C ILE A 742 -5.90 -26.35 15.58
N TYR A 743 -7.17 -26.39 15.13
CA TYR A 743 -8.26 -27.17 15.73
C TYR A 743 -8.76 -28.31 14.84
N GLY A 744 -8.28 -28.47 13.61
CA GLY A 744 -8.77 -29.53 12.70
C GLY A 744 -10.24 -29.35 12.28
N ARG A 745 -10.84 -28.18 12.52
CA ARG A 745 -12.20 -27.86 12.13
C ARG A 745 -12.25 -27.52 10.64
N SER A 746 -13.12 -28.15 9.86
CA SER A 746 -13.29 -27.92 8.43
C SER A 746 -14.12 -26.66 8.12
N ASP A 747 -13.77 -25.54 8.76
CA ASP A 747 -14.54 -24.29 8.70
C ASP A 747 -14.18 -23.44 7.47
N LEU A 748 -13.14 -23.82 6.70
CA LEU A 748 -12.66 -23.08 5.52
C LEU A 748 -13.76 -22.81 4.48
N ALA A 749 -14.70 -23.75 4.30
CA ALA A 749 -15.82 -23.57 3.38
C ALA A 749 -16.77 -22.43 3.82
N SER A 750 -16.98 -22.26 5.14
CA SER A 750 -17.77 -21.13 5.68
C SER A 750 -17.07 -19.80 5.40
N PHE A 751 -15.75 -19.74 5.62
CA PHE A 751 -14.96 -18.55 5.29
C PHE A 751 -14.98 -18.25 3.78
N LYS A 752 -14.76 -19.25 2.91
CA LYS A 752 -14.86 -19.10 1.44
C LYS A 752 -16.25 -18.62 1.01
N SER A 753 -17.33 -19.18 1.55
CA SER A 753 -18.71 -18.74 1.24
C SER A 753 -18.92 -17.29 1.67
N SER A 754 -18.47 -16.91 2.86
CA SER A 754 -18.59 -15.53 3.35
C SER A 754 -17.79 -14.52 2.50
N VAL A 755 -16.59 -14.89 2.05
CA VAL A 755 -15.75 -14.05 1.18
C VAL A 755 -16.36 -13.90 -0.22
N LEU A 756 -16.93 -14.95 -0.80
CA LEU A 756 -17.64 -14.83 -2.08
C LEU A 756 -18.86 -13.91 -1.96
N MET A 757 -19.60 -14.03 -0.86
CA MET A 757 -20.76 -13.16 -0.61
C MET A 757 -20.36 -11.69 -0.49
N SER A 758 -19.32 -11.41 0.30
CA SER A 758 -18.75 -10.07 0.47
C SER A 758 -18.17 -9.53 -0.85
N SER A 759 -17.53 -10.38 -1.65
CA SER A 759 -17.06 -9.99 -2.97
C SER A 759 -18.20 -9.63 -3.91
N VAL A 760 -19.31 -10.39 -3.93
CA VAL A 760 -20.47 -10.04 -4.76
C VAL A 760 -21.11 -8.73 -4.30
N THR A 761 -21.24 -8.48 -2.99
CA THR A 761 -21.77 -7.21 -2.49
C THR A 761 -20.87 -6.02 -2.82
N THR A 762 -19.56 -6.19 -2.72
CA THR A 762 -18.58 -5.19 -3.15
C THR A 762 -18.65 -4.96 -4.66
N LEU A 763 -18.82 -6.03 -5.46
CA LEU A 763 -18.95 -5.94 -6.93
C LEU A 763 -20.25 -5.23 -7.32
N VAL A 764 -21.36 -5.46 -6.61
CA VAL A 764 -22.61 -4.72 -6.86
C VAL A 764 -22.48 -3.25 -6.40
N GLY A 765 -21.91 -3.01 -5.22
CA GLY A 765 -21.74 -1.67 -4.66
C GLY A 765 -20.88 -0.77 -5.54
N LEU A 766 -19.65 -1.21 -5.86
CA LEU A 766 -18.73 -0.49 -6.73
C LEU A 766 -19.11 -0.61 -8.21
N GLY A 767 -19.66 -1.75 -8.63
CA GLY A 767 -20.04 -1.97 -10.02
C GLY A 767 -21.26 -1.16 -10.45
N ALA A 768 -22.14 -0.74 -9.53
CA ALA A 768 -23.22 0.19 -9.85
C ALA A 768 -22.71 1.52 -10.41
N LEU A 769 -21.47 1.93 -10.09
CA LEU A 769 -20.84 3.12 -10.65
C LEU A 769 -20.58 3.01 -12.16
N ILE A 770 -20.68 1.82 -12.77
CA ILE A 770 -20.57 1.67 -14.23
C ILE A 770 -21.71 2.37 -14.98
N PHE A 771 -22.84 2.59 -14.29
CA PHE A 771 -23.99 3.33 -14.82
C PHE A 771 -23.85 4.86 -14.65
N ALA A 772 -22.78 5.34 -14.03
CA ALA A 772 -22.47 6.76 -13.98
C ALA A 772 -22.08 7.27 -15.38
N GLN A 773 -22.51 8.48 -15.71
CA GLN A 773 -22.07 9.15 -16.94
C GLN A 773 -20.76 9.92 -16.73
N HIS A 774 -20.48 10.33 -15.50
CA HIS A 774 -19.25 11.03 -15.16
C HIS A 774 -18.02 10.10 -15.38
N PRO A 775 -17.04 10.50 -16.21
CA PRO A 775 -15.87 9.67 -16.55
C PRO A 775 -15.09 9.17 -15.34
N ALA A 776 -14.85 10.05 -14.36
CA ALA A 776 -14.21 9.71 -13.09
C ALA A 776 -14.89 8.55 -12.33
N LEU A 777 -16.22 8.55 -12.18
CA LEU A 777 -16.93 7.47 -11.47
C LEU A 777 -16.94 6.16 -12.26
N LYS A 778 -17.03 6.24 -13.59
CA LYS A 778 -17.01 5.07 -14.47
C LYS A 778 -15.65 4.37 -14.48
N SER A 779 -14.54 5.14 -14.47
CA SER A 779 -13.18 4.59 -14.41
C SER A 779 -12.94 3.81 -13.11
N ILE A 780 -13.49 4.31 -11.99
CA ILE A 780 -13.47 3.67 -10.67
C ILE A 780 -14.17 2.29 -10.70
N ALA A 781 -15.34 2.22 -11.35
CA ALA A 781 -16.13 0.99 -11.41
C ALA A 781 -15.38 -0.16 -12.10
N VAL A 782 -14.83 0.11 -13.29
CA VAL A 782 -14.15 -0.90 -14.13
C VAL A 782 -12.97 -1.52 -13.37
N LEU A 783 -12.12 -0.67 -12.79
CA LEU A 783 -10.94 -1.12 -12.07
C LEU A 783 -11.30 -1.94 -10.82
N SER A 784 -12.34 -1.51 -10.10
CA SER A 784 -12.83 -2.20 -8.90
C SER A 784 -13.37 -3.59 -9.21
N ILE A 785 -14.10 -3.76 -10.32
CA ILE A 785 -14.63 -5.07 -10.75
C ILE A 785 -13.49 -6.04 -11.08
N ILE A 786 -12.54 -5.61 -11.92
CA ILE A 786 -11.38 -6.43 -12.31
C ILE A 786 -10.53 -6.78 -11.08
N GLY A 787 -10.29 -5.79 -10.22
CA GLY A 787 -9.50 -5.98 -9.01
C GLY A 787 -10.13 -6.96 -8.02
N ASN A 788 -11.40 -6.77 -7.68
CA ASN A 788 -12.13 -7.63 -6.74
C ASN A 788 -12.17 -9.09 -7.20
N LEU A 789 -12.48 -9.35 -8.48
CA LEU A 789 -12.49 -10.70 -9.04
C LEU A 789 -11.11 -11.36 -9.02
N THR A 790 -10.07 -10.60 -9.40
CA THR A 790 -8.69 -11.08 -9.41
C THR A 790 -8.25 -11.49 -8.00
N VAL A 791 -8.51 -10.65 -7.00
CA VAL A 791 -8.10 -10.94 -5.62
C VAL A 791 -8.77 -12.18 -5.07
N VAL A 792 -10.09 -12.37 -5.28
CA VAL A 792 -10.80 -13.57 -4.82
C VAL A 792 -10.21 -14.84 -5.43
N ILE A 793 -9.93 -14.83 -6.75
CA ILE A 793 -9.35 -15.98 -7.44
C ILE A 793 -7.97 -16.32 -6.86
N VAL A 794 -7.10 -15.31 -6.68
CA VAL A 794 -5.76 -15.52 -6.11
C VAL A 794 -5.83 -15.99 -4.65
N ALA A 795 -6.71 -15.41 -3.85
CA ALA A 795 -6.94 -15.82 -2.45
C ALA A 795 -7.49 -17.25 -2.32
N PHE A 796 -8.25 -17.75 -3.30
CA PHE A 796 -8.80 -19.11 -3.26
C PHE A 796 -7.83 -20.17 -3.80
N THR A 797 -6.79 -19.75 -4.53
CA THR A 797 -5.90 -20.64 -5.29
C THR A 797 -4.46 -20.59 -4.75
N ILE A 798 -3.79 -19.45 -4.91
CA ILE A 798 -2.37 -19.26 -4.57
C ILE A 798 -2.16 -19.20 -3.05
N GLN A 799 -3.07 -18.55 -2.32
CA GLN A 799 -2.91 -18.39 -0.87
C GLN A 799 -2.90 -19.72 -0.09
N PRO A 800 -3.84 -20.67 -0.30
CA PRO A 800 -3.78 -21.97 0.36
C PRO A 800 -2.53 -22.78 0.00
N LEU A 801 -2.03 -22.66 -1.24
CA LEU A 801 -0.80 -23.32 -1.67
C LEU A 801 0.41 -22.78 -0.91
N LEU A 802 0.52 -21.45 -0.78
CA LEU A 802 1.60 -20.80 -0.05
C LEU A 802 1.52 -21.12 1.46
N PHE A 803 0.33 -21.13 2.05
CA PHE A 803 0.12 -21.53 3.45
C PHE A 803 0.55 -22.99 3.68
N ARG A 804 0.14 -23.91 2.80
CA ARG A 804 0.52 -25.33 2.87
C ARG A 804 2.01 -25.54 2.70
N PHE A 805 2.66 -24.78 1.83
CA PHE A 805 4.11 -24.84 1.61
C PHE A 805 4.91 -24.56 2.90
N PHE A 806 4.48 -23.61 3.74
CA PHE A 806 5.17 -23.31 4.99
C PHE A 806 4.87 -24.32 6.12
N LEU A 807 3.64 -24.85 6.21
CA LEU A 807 3.15 -25.55 7.41
C LEU A 807 3.00 -27.08 7.24
N TYR A 808 2.91 -27.59 6.02
CA TYR A 808 2.65 -29.00 5.72
C TYR A 808 3.83 -29.68 5.02
N SER A 809 3.94 -30.98 5.24
CA SER A 809 4.89 -31.87 4.56
C SER A 809 4.39 -32.23 3.15
N LYS A 810 5.28 -32.78 2.31
CA LYS A 810 4.95 -33.21 0.93
C LYS A 810 3.87 -34.29 0.85
N ASP A 811 3.69 -35.08 1.91
CA ASP A 811 2.67 -36.11 2.03
C ASP A 811 1.31 -35.57 2.51
N GLY A 812 1.19 -34.27 2.74
CA GLY A 812 -0.02 -33.61 3.25
C GLY A 812 -0.20 -33.69 4.76
N SER A 813 0.72 -34.34 5.49
CA SER A 813 0.74 -34.32 6.96
C SER A 813 1.27 -32.98 7.50
N ARG A 814 0.99 -32.65 8.76
CA ARG A 814 1.56 -31.46 9.40
C ARG A 814 3.08 -31.60 9.50
N ALA A 815 3.82 -30.56 9.12
CA ALA A 815 5.28 -30.62 9.17
C ALA A 815 5.77 -30.70 10.62
N LYS A 816 6.63 -31.68 10.93
CA LYS A 816 7.30 -31.80 12.25
C LYS A 816 8.20 -30.59 12.58
N ALA A 817 8.72 -29.94 11.55
CA ALA A 817 9.48 -28.70 11.63
C ALA A 817 8.97 -27.73 10.55
N PRO A 818 7.91 -26.94 10.83
CA PRO A 818 7.31 -26.08 9.82
C PRO A 818 8.28 -24.94 9.47
N LEU A 819 8.36 -24.64 8.17
CA LEU A 819 9.36 -23.76 7.58
C LEU A 819 9.20 -22.33 8.09
N SER A 820 10.31 -21.65 8.37
CA SER A 820 10.34 -20.19 8.57
C SER A 820 11.04 -19.51 7.40
N ILE A 821 10.74 -18.23 7.18
CA ILE A 821 11.39 -17.46 6.11
C ILE A 821 12.91 -17.38 6.35
N TRP A 822 13.34 -17.30 7.61
CA TRP A 822 14.74 -17.34 8.00
C TRP A 822 15.38 -18.69 7.69
N THR A 823 14.68 -19.79 7.97
CA THR A 823 15.13 -21.14 7.59
C THR A 823 15.32 -21.26 6.08
N ILE A 824 14.37 -20.74 5.29
CA ILE A 824 14.47 -20.76 3.84
C ILE A 824 15.64 -19.89 3.38
N LEU A 825 15.77 -18.66 3.88
CA LEU A 825 16.83 -17.73 3.50
C LEU A 825 18.22 -18.30 3.77
N PHE A 826 18.49 -18.77 5.01
CA PHE A 826 19.80 -19.33 5.35
C PHE A 826 20.08 -20.65 4.64
N SER A 827 19.04 -21.47 4.42
CA SER A 827 19.18 -22.67 3.60
C SER A 827 19.48 -22.32 2.15
N LEU A 828 18.80 -21.33 1.57
CA LEU A 828 19.01 -20.90 0.20
C LEU A 828 20.43 -20.34 0.04
N MET A 829 20.86 -19.46 0.94
CA MET A 829 22.22 -18.90 0.96
C MET A 829 23.28 -20.02 1.08
N SER A 830 23.07 -20.98 1.99
CA SER A 830 23.96 -22.13 2.17
C SER A 830 24.00 -23.05 0.94
N ASN A 831 22.86 -23.34 0.32
CA ASN A 831 22.77 -24.16 -0.89
C ASN A 831 23.38 -23.43 -2.11
N ILE A 832 23.06 -22.14 -2.33
CA ILE A 832 23.67 -21.32 -3.39
C ILE A 832 25.19 -21.33 -3.23
N TYR A 833 25.68 -21.06 -2.02
CA TYR A 833 27.11 -21.11 -1.74
C TYR A 833 27.71 -22.48 -2.05
N MET A 834 27.03 -23.57 -1.65
CA MET A 834 27.46 -24.94 -1.96
C MET A 834 27.54 -25.20 -3.47
N TYR A 835 26.56 -24.76 -4.27
CA TYR A 835 26.57 -24.95 -5.72
C TYR A 835 27.63 -24.10 -6.42
N VAL A 836 27.74 -22.81 -6.07
CA VAL A 836 28.79 -21.91 -6.59
C VAL A 836 30.17 -22.50 -6.29
N PHE A 837 30.38 -22.93 -5.06
CA PHE A 837 31.64 -23.54 -4.65
C PHE A 837 31.93 -24.88 -5.35
N ALA A 838 30.93 -25.75 -5.53
CA ALA A 838 31.11 -27.00 -6.27
C ALA A 838 31.59 -26.73 -7.71
N ILE A 839 31.07 -25.68 -8.36
CA ILE A 839 31.52 -25.21 -9.67
C ILE A 839 32.94 -24.64 -9.56
N THR A 840 33.25 -23.81 -8.56
CA THR A 840 34.60 -23.26 -8.35
C THR A 840 35.65 -24.36 -8.18
N ILE A 841 35.39 -25.40 -7.37
CA ILE A 841 36.30 -26.54 -7.23
C ILE A 841 36.48 -27.26 -8.54
N PHE A 842 35.37 -27.53 -9.23
CA PHE A 842 35.42 -28.21 -10.52
C PHE A 842 36.29 -27.45 -11.54
N LEU A 843 36.13 -26.13 -11.62
CA LEU A 843 36.95 -25.27 -12.49
C LEU A 843 38.40 -25.11 -11.98
N SER A 844 38.64 -25.23 -10.68
CA SER A 844 40.00 -25.17 -10.11
C SER A 844 40.83 -26.42 -10.40
N ILE A 845 40.20 -27.59 -10.63
CA ILE A 845 40.90 -28.86 -10.85
C ILE A 845 41.85 -28.75 -12.06
N PRO A 846 41.44 -28.29 -13.26
CA PRO A 846 42.35 -28.06 -14.38
C PRO A 846 43.49 -27.09 -14.06
N ILE A 847 43.22 -26.01 -13.33
CA ILE A 847 44.21 -24.99 -12.95
C ILE A 847 45.27 -25.60 -12.01
N VAL A 848 44.86 -26.43 -11.06
CA VAL A 848 45.75 -27.12 -10.14
C VAL A 848 46.64 -28.15 -10.86
N TYR A 849 46.16 -28.72 -11.98
CA TYR A 849 47.00 -29.57 -12.83
C TYR A 849 48.14 -28.81 -13.53
N LEU A 850 48.01 -27.49 -13.72
CA LEU A 850 49.06 -26.63 -14.29
C LEU A 850 50.17 -26.28 -13.27
N ILE A 851 49.92 -26.43 -11.97
CA ILE A 851 50.91 -26.14 -10.92
C ILE A 851 51.98 -27.25 -10.89
N PRO A 852 53.29 -26.96 -11.07
CA PRO A 852 54.34 -27.98 -11.16
C PRO A 852 54.71 -28.58 -9.78
N CYS A 853 53.81 -29.34 -9.18
CA CYS A 853 54.02 -30.04 -7.91
C CYS A 853 53.50 -31.49 -7.96
N LYS A 854 53.98 -32.35 -7.05
CA LYS A 854 53.55 -33.77 -6.99
C LYS A 854 52.03 -33.85 -6.79
N HIS A 855 51.39 -34.86 -7.39
CA HIS A 855 49.94 -35.09 -7.35
C HIS A 855 49.35 -35.06 -5.92
N VAL A 856 50.12 -35.52 -4.92
CA VAL A 856 49.73 -35.50 -3.49
C VAL A 856 49.54 -34.07 -2.96
N TYR A 857 50.39 -33.11 -3.34
CA TYR A 857 50.27 -31.71 -2.92
C TYR A 857 49.09 -31.02 -3.60
N ARG A 858 48.86 -31.29 -4.90
CA ARG A 858 47.67 -30.84 -5.65
C ARG A 858 46.37 -31.28 -4.97
N LYS A 859 46.28 -32.57 -4.63
CA LYS A 859 45.15 -33.17 -3.89
C LYS A 859 44.94 -32.48 -2.53
N ARG A 860 46.01 -32.17 -1.80
CA ARG A 860 45.96 -31.52 -0.48
C ARG A 860 45.45 -30.07 -0.54
N ILE A 861 45.84 -29.29 -1.55
CA ILE A 861 45.34 -27.91 -1.75
C ILE A 861 43.82 -27.91 -1.93
N VAL A 862 43.33 -28.71 -2.88
CA VAL A 862 41.89 -28.76 -3.19
C VAL A 862 41.09 -29.37 -2.03
N LYS A 863 41.64 -30.36 -1.29
CA LYS A 863 41.04 -30.88 -0.05
C LYS A 863 40.97 -29.83 1.06
N THR A 864 41.98 -28.96 1.17
CA THR A 864 41.99 -27.85 2.14
C THR A 864 40.96 -26.79 1.79
N MET A 865 40.83 -26.46 0.50
CA MET A 865 39.74 -25.61 0.00
C MET A 865 38.38 -26.22 0.33
N LEU A 866 38.14 -27.49 -0.01
CA LEU A 866 36.89 -28.20 0.33
C LEU A 866 36.58 -28.14 1.84
N CYS A 867 37.56 -28.43 2.69
CA CYS A 867 37.39 -28.34 4.14
C CYS A 867 36.99 -26.93 4.58
N TYR A 868 37.66 -25.89 4.08
CA TYR A 868 37.33 -24.49 4.40
C TYR A 868 35.92 -24.11 3.93
N HIS A 869 35.54 -24.46 2.71
CA HIS A 869 34.21 -24.17 2.20
C HIS A 869 33.11 -24.95 2.91
N CYS A 870 33.36 -26.19 3.32
CA CYS A 870 32.46 -26.93 4.22
C CYS A 870 32.35 -26.24 5.59
N LYS A 871 33.43 -25.68 6.15
CA LYS A 871 33.37 -24.85 7.36
C LYS A 871 32.50 -23.60 7.15
N VAL A 872 32.59 -22.94 6.00
CA VAL A 872 31.73 -21.79 5.66
C VAL A 872 30.27 -22.23 5.53
N ILE A 873 29.96 -23.32 4.81
CA ILE A 873 28.60 -23.86 4.70
C ILE A 873 28.02 -24.13 6.09
N VAL A 874 28.81 -24.80 6.94
CA VAL A 874 28.45 -25.10 8.33
C VAL A 874 28.31 -23.79 9.14
N PHE A 875 29.13 -22.76 8.91
CA PHE A 875 28.96 -21.43 9.52
C PHE A 875 27.67 -20.73 9.08
N LEU A 876 27.31 -20.76 7.80
CA LEU A 876 26.12 -20.11 7.23
C LEU A 876 24.81 -20.65 7.81
N ILE A 877 24.80 -21.88 8.34
CA ILE A 877 23.68 -22.47 9.11
C ILE A 877 23.81 -22.23 10.62
N PHE A 878 24.17 -21.01 11.03
CA PHE A 878 24.43 -20.63 12.43
C PHE A 878 23.24 -20.84 13.38
N HIS A 879 22.01 -20.85 12.86
CA HIS A 879 20.79 -21.14 13.63
C HIS A 879 20.69 -22.61 14.07
N VAL A 880 21.55 -23.49 13.52
CA VAL A 880 21.78 -24.85 14.01
C VAL A 880 22.88 -24.82 15.04
N LYS A 881 22.50 -24.96 16.32
CA LYS A 881 23.47 -25.03 17.43
C LYS A 881 24.27 -26.33 17.33
N ARG A 882 25.57 -26.25 17.61
CA ARG A 882 26.50 -27.38 17.49
C ARG A 882 27.27 -27.57 18.78
N SER A 883 27.45 -28.82 19.18
CA SER A 883 28.23 -29.22 20.35
C SER A 883 29.21 -30.32 19.93
N TYR A 884 30.48 -30.12 20.24
CA TYR A 884 31.54 -31.09 19.98
C TYR A 884 31.99 -31.68 21.33
N LYS A 885 32.01 -33.00 21.47
CA LYS A 885 32.38 -33.70 22.70
C LYS A 885 33.57 -34.62 22.47
N GLY A 886 34.60 -34.52 23.31
CA GLY A 886 35.81 -35.33 23.15
C GLY A 886 36.65 -34.95 21.94
N PHE A 887 36.44 -33.76 21.35
CA PHE A 887 37.23 -33.26 20.24
C PHE A 887 38.62 -32.80 20.69
N ASP A 888 39.65 -33.31 20.05
CA ASP A 888 41.04 -32.88 20.20
C ASP A 888 41.67 -32.77 18.80
N ASN A 889 42.51 -31.75 18.61
CA ASN A 889 43.30 -31.54 17.39
C ASN A 889 44.23 -32.74 17.07
N GLN A 890 44.52 -33.60 18.06
CA GLN A 890 45.32 -34.81 17.86
C GLN A 890 44.56 -35.98 17.20
N ILE A 891 43.22 -35.94 17.15
CA ILE A 891 42.37 -37.06 16.66
C ILE A 891 42.71 -37.47 15.22
N PHE A 892 43.14 -36.52 14.39
CA PHE A 892 43.46 -36.75 12.98
C PHE A 892 44.97 -36.83 12.70
N LYS A 893 45.83 -36.89 13.73
CA LYS A 893 47.28 -37.05 13.54
C LYS A 893 47.64 -38.47 13.10
N THR A 894 46.96 -39.48 13.65
CA THR A 894 47.11 -40.90 13.29
C THR A 894 46.00 -41.32 12.32
N PRO A 895 46.33 -41.73 11.07
CA PRO A 895 45.33 -42.22 10.14
C PRO A 895 44.60 -43.44 10.69
N SER A 896 43.27 -43.46 10.54
CA SER A 896 42.41 -44.54 11.07
C SER A 896 41.20 -44.77 10.17
N ILE A 897 40.49 -45.88 10.40
CA ILE A 897 39.15 -46.09 9.83
C ILE A 897 38.15 -45.35 10.73
N ILE A 898 37.57 -44.27 10.22
CA ILE A 898 36.53 -43.53 10.94
C ILE A 898 35.18 -44.17 10.61
N ILE A 899 34.45 -44.60 11.63
CA ILE A 899 33.08 -45.06 11.49
C ILE A 899 32.12 -44.05 12.10
N ALA A 900 31.03 -43.74 11.39
CA ALA A 900 29.99 -42.83 11.89
C ALA A 900 28.59 -43.32 11.54
N ASN A 901 27.59 -42.98 12.38
CA ASN A 901 26.19 -43.22 12.05
C ASN A 901 25.73 -42.26 10.94
N HIS A 902 24.75 -42.67 10.13
CA HIS A 902 24.31 -41.89 8.97
C HIS A 902 22.83 -41.57 9.00
N GLN A 903 22.49 -40.32 9.29
CA GLN A 903 21.13 -39.83 9.48
C GLN A 903 20.75 -38.74 8.47
N SER A 904 21.71 -37.96 7.96
CA SER A 904 21.47 -36.76 7.17
C SER A 904 22.52 -36.53 6.07
N MET A 905 22.23 -35.66 5.10
CA MET A 905 23.29 -35.13 4.23
C MET A 905 24.26 -34.22 5.00
N LEU A 906 23.77 -33.58 6.07
CA LEU A 906 24.57 -32.73 6.94
C LEU A 906 25.75 -33.48 7.57
N ASP A 907 25.63 -34.79 7.80
CA ASP A 907 26.71 -35.63 8.35
C ASP A 907 28.00 -35.53 7.52
N ILE A 908 27.87 -35.58 6.18
CA ILE A 908 29.01 -35.51 5.25
C ILE A 908 29.65 -34.11 5.31
N LEU A 909 28.83 -33.06 5.34
CA LEU A 909 29.31 -31.67 5.43
C LEU A 909 30.04 -31.42 6.76
N LEU A 910 29.51 -31.93 7.87
CA LEU A 910 30.14 -31.83 9.19
C LEU A 910 31.48 -32.56 9.20
N MET A 911 31.54 -33.78 8.66
CA MET A 911 32.78 -34.56 8.56
C MET A 911 33.83 -33.90 7.67
N LEU A 912 33.44 -33.34 6.51
CA LEU A 912 34.36 -32.62 5.62
C LEU A 912 34.87 -31.30 6.21
N ALA A 913 34.05 -30.63 7.03
CA ALA A 913 34.45 -29.40 7.71
C ALA A 913 35.49 -29.63 8.82
N MET A 914 35.69 -30.87 9.26
CA MET A 914 36.55 -31.18 10.42
C MET A 914 38.03 -31.25 10.05
N ASN A 915 38.40 -32.00 8.99
CA ASN A 915 39.80 -32.16 8.60
C ASN A 915 39.94 -32.40 7.08
N PRO A 916 40.92 -31.76 6.39
CA PRO A 916 41.12 -31.97 4.96
C PRO A 916 41.69 -33.36 4.61
N ASN A 917 42.34 -34.08 5.53
CA ASN A 917 42.95 -35.38 5.30
C ASN A 917 41.98 -36.55 5.54
N ILE A 918 40.77 -36.42 4.99
CA ILE A 918 39.73 -37.45 5.06
C ILE A 918 39.38 -37.92 3.63
N THR A 919 39.04 -39.19 3.49
CA THR A 919 38.54 -39.81 2.25
C THR A 919 37.28 -40.62 2.58
N PHE A 920 36.24 -40.53 1.74
CA PHE A 920 34.98 -41.25 1.96
C PHE A 920 34.90 -42.53 1.14
N VAL A 921 34.23 -43.53 1.71
CA VAL A 921 33.66 -44.65 0.95
C VAL A 921 32.25 -44.26 0.49
N VAL A 922 32.01 -44.27 -0.82
CA VAL A 922 30.78 -43.80 -1.47
C VAL A 922 30.21 -44.86 -2.41
N LYS A 923 28.94 -44.71 -2.78
CA LYS A 923 28.27 -45.56 -3.78
C LYS A 923 28.56 -45.12 -5.20
N ASP A 924 28.34 -46.01 -6.16
CA ASP A 924 28.63 -45.81 -7.59
C ASP A 924 27.89 -44.62 -8.20
N TRP A 925 26.65 -44.35 -7.77
CA TRP A 925 25.90 -43.19 -8.26
C TRP A 925 26.58 -41.85 -7.92
N VAL A 926 27.35 -41.77 -6.82
CA VAL A 926 28.10 -40.55 -6.44
C VAL A 926 29.27 -40.33 -7.41
N TRP A 927 29.94 -41.42 -7.80
CA TRP A 927 31.03 -41.40 -8.78
C TRP A 927 30.58 -40.99 -10.18
N LYS A 928 29.34 -41.34 -10.55
CA LYS A 928 28.75 -41.05 -11.85
C LYS A 928 28.05 -39.68 -11.93
N PHE A 929 27.81 -39.02 -10.81
CA PHE A 929 27.07 -37.75 -10.78
C PHE A 929 27.86 -36.63 -11.49
N PRO A 930 27.22 -35.78 -12.33
CA PRO A 930 27.89 -34.68 -13.00
C PRO A 930 28.54 -33.72 -12.00
N VAL A 931 29.76 -33.24 -12.28
CA VAL A 931 30.57 -32.37 -11.41
C VAL A 931 31.04 -33.06 -10.12
N VAL A 932 30.13 -33.49 -9.25
CA VAL A 932 30.46 -34.13 -7.95
C VAL A 932 31.26 -35.41 -8.14
N GLY A 933 30.95 -36.22 -9.15
CA GLY A 933 31.67 -37.46 -9.46
C GLY A 933 33.09 -37.22 -9.99
N GLN A 934 33.35 -36.11 -10.67
CA GLN A 934 34.71 -35.73 -11.10
C GLN A 934 35.54 -35.26 -9.90
N VAL A 935 34.93 -34.47 -9.03
CA VAL A 935 35.53 -34.03 -7.77
C VAL A 935 35.83 -35.22 -6.85
N ALA A 936 34.89 -36.16 -6.70
CA ALA A 936 35.07 -37.38 -5.92
C ALA A 936 36.20 -38.28 -6.45
N ARG A 937 36.31 -38.43 -7.79
CA ARG A 937 37.42 -39.16 -8.43
C ARG A 937 38.76 -38.48 -8.22
N PHE A 938 38.81 -37.14 -8.36
CA PHE A 938 40.03 -36.36 -8.09
C PHE A 938 40.52 -36.50 -6.64
N PHE A 939 39.60 -36.52 -5.68
CA PHE A 939 39.94 -36.73 -4.26
C PHE A 939 40.25 -38.18 -3.90
N GLY A 940 40.03 -39.13 -4.81
CA GLY A 940 40.23 -40.56 -4.57
C GLY A 940 39.21 -41.16 -3.62
N TYR A 941 37.97 -40.67 -3.60
CA TYR A 941 36.89 -41.29 -2.81
C TYR A 941 36.62 -42.69 -3.32
N LEU A 942 36.45 -43.65 -2.41
CA LEU A 942 36.48 -45.06 -2.73
C LEU A 942 35.08 -45.56 -3.08
N ASN A 943 34.92 -46.23 -4.23
CA ASN A 943 33.63 -46.75 -4.67
C ASN A 943 33.37 -48.15 -4.07
N VAL A 944 32.35 -48.26 -3.20
CA VAL A 944 32.02 -49.50 -2.48
C VAL A 944 31.47 -50.62 -3.37
N ASP A 945 30.85 -50.26 -4.50
CA ASP A 945 30.14 -51.20 -5.36
C ASP A 945 31.10 -51.99 -6.28
N LYS A 946 32.40 -51.70 -6.23
CA LYS A 946 33.46 -52.46 -6.94
C LYS A 946 33.90 -53.76 -6.24
N GLY A 947 33.34 -54.08 -5.07
CA GLY A 947 33.66 -55.29 -4.30
C GLY A 947 34.80 -55.10 -3.28
N SER A 948 34.77 -55.87 -2.18
CA SER A 948 35.69 -55.68 -1.04
C SER A 948 37.15 -56.01 -1.34
N GLY A 949 37.42 -56.94 -2.26
CA GLY A 949 38.77 -57.30 -2.68
C GLY A 949 39.52 -56.18 -3.41
N ASP A 950 38.80 -55.37 -4.19
CA ASP A 950 39.39 -54.29 -5.01
C ASP A 950 39.57 -52.97 -4.23
N ILE A 951 38.90 -52.82 -3.09
CA ILE A 951 38.91 -51.59 -2.29
C ILE A 951 39.98 -51.61 -1.20
N ALA A 952 40.30 -52.80 -0.65
CA ALA A 952 41.28 -52.95 0.43
C ALA A 952 42.66 -52.31 0.12
N PRO A 953 43.26 -52.52 -1.07
CA PRO A 953 44.54 -51.88 -1.42
C PRO A 953 44.46 -50.35 -1.50
N LEU A 954 43.30 -49.80 -1.88
CA LEU A 954 43.08 -48.36 -2.00
C LEU A 954 42.87 -47.68 -0.64
N ILE A 955 42.31 -48.41 0.33
CA ILE A 955 42.19 -47.97 1.72
C ILE A 955 43.57 -47.90 2.36
N LEU A 956 44.38 -48.95 2.21
CA LEU A 956 45.76 -48.99 2.70
C LEU A 956 46.59 -47.84 2.14
N LYS A 957 46.54 -47.65 0.82
CA LYS A 957 47.21 -46.53 0.16
C LYS A 957 46.77 -45.17 0.72
N SER A 958 45.47 -45.00 1.02
CA SER A 958 44.96 -43.75 1.59
C SER A 958 45.48 -43.52 3.01
N ILE A 959 45.59 -44.58 3.81
CA ILE A 959 46.12 -44.56 5.18
C ILE A 959 47.63 -44.25 5.18
N GLU A 960 48.40 -44.87 4.29
CA GLU A 960 49.84 -44.58 4.06
C GLU A 960 50.07 -43.14 3.59
N GLU A 961 49.18 -42.59 2.75
CA GLU A 961 49.16 -41.18 2.36
C GLU A 961 48.77 -40.22 3.50
N GLY A 962 48.53 -40.72 4.72
CA GLY A 962 48.19 -39.93 5.90
C GLY A 962 46.72 -39.51 5.97
N CYS A 963 45.82 -40.13 5.18
CA CYS A 963 44.39 -39.83 5.19
C CYS A 963 43.60 -40.86 5.99
N SER A 964 42.66 -40.40 6.84
CA SER A 964 41.69 -41.29 7.48
C SER A 964 40.54 -41.62 6.51
N VAL A 965 40.02 -42.85 6.58
CA VAL A 965 38.93 -43.30 5.70
C VAL A 965 37.61 -43.33 6.47
N VAL A 966 36.63 -42.53 6.03
CA VAL A 966 35.29 -42.48 6.63
C VAL A 966 34.38 -43.49 5.96
N ILE A 967 33.78 -44.34 6.79
CA ILE A 967 32.81 -45.35 6.40
C ILE A 967 31.54 -45.15 7.23
N PHE A 968 30.39 -45.11 6.55
CA PHE A 968 29.08 -45.18 7.20
C PHE A 968 28.61 -46.64 7.17
N PRO A 969 28.82 -47.44 8.23
CA PRO A 969 28.59 -48.88 8.22
C PRO A 969 27.13 -49.28 8.06
N GLU A 970 26.17 -48.36 8.19
CA GLU A 970 24.74 -48.59 7.91
C GLU A 970 24.41 -48.68 6.41
N GLY A 971 25.32 -48.26 5.52
CA GLY A 971 25.17 -48.32 4.05
C GLY A 971 24.10 -47.40 3.43
N THR A 972 23.24 -46.79 4.24
CA THR A 972 22.22 -45.82 3.81
C THR A 972 21.83 -44.91 4.97
N ARG A 973 21.32 -43.71 4.64
CA ARG A 973 20.76 -42.77 5.63
C ARG A 973 19.51 -43.36 6.29
N SER A 974 19.51 -43.36 7.63
CA SER A 974 18.35 -43.68 8.46
C SER A 974 17.18 -42.71 8.18
N ARG A 975 15.94 -43.20 8.25
CA ARG A 975 14.72 -42.37 8.05
C ARG A 975 14.03 -42.05 9.38
N ASP A 976 14.22 -42.92 10.35
CA ASP A 976 13.64 -42.91 11.69
C ASP A 976 14.65 -42.43 12.75
N GLY A 977 15.89 -42.11 12.35
CA GLY A 977 16.95 -41.61 13.24
C GLY A 977 17.59 -42.70 14.11
N LYS A 978 17.10 -43.95 14.06
CA LYS A 978 17.68 -45.08 14.79
C LYS A 978 18.92 -45.63 14.07
N ILE A 979 19.89 -46.12 14.84
CA ILE A 979 21.09 -46.79 14.33
C ILE A 979 20.72 -48.19 13.80
N LYS A 980 20.92 -48.39 12.50
CA LYS A 980 20.65 -49.67 11.83
C LYS A 980 21.81 -50.66 12.03
N ARG A 981 21.62 -51.88 11.50
CA ARG A 981 22.67 -52.91 11.46
C ARG A 981 23.90 -52.40 10.71
N PHE A 982 25.08 -52.66 11.25
CA PHE A 982 26.35 -52.39 10.59
C PHE A 982 26.74 -53.52 9.63
N HIS A 983 27.26 -53.13 8.46
CA HIS A 983 27.94 -54.02 7.52
C HIS A 983 29.36 -54.34 8.02
N LYS A 984 29.83 -55.57 7.77
CA LYS A 984 31.09 -56.10 8.33
C LYS A 984 32.37 -55.56 7.67
N GLY A 985 32.26 -54.92 6.50
CA GLY A 985 33.42 -54.59 5.65
C GLY A 985 34.46 -53.69 6.32
N ALA A 986 34.05 -52.66 7.06
CA ALA A 986 34.98 -51.77 7.77
C ALA A 986 35.78 -52.51 8.86
N PHE A 987 35.15 -53.45 9.54
CA PHE A 987 35.71 -54.22 10.65
C PHE A 987 36.64 -55.33 10.16
N TYR A 988 36.30 -55.96 9.03
CA TYR A 988 37.18 -56.90 8.34
C TYR A 988 38.51 -56.22 7.99
N LEU A 989 38.45 -55.04 7.36
CA LEU A 989 39.64 -54.28 6.98
C LEU A 989 40.47 -53.81 8.17
N ALA A 990 39.81 -53.38 9.24
CA ALA A 990 40.49 -52.99 10.48
C ALA A 990 41.29 -54.16 11.08
N THR A 991 40.67 -55.34 11.12
CA THR A 991 41.27 -56.56 11.71
C THR A 991 42.39 -57.11 10.83
N GLU A 992 42.13 -57.30 9.54
CA GLU A 992 43.07 -57.89 8.57
C GLU A 992 44.37 -57.08 8.47
N TYR A 993 44.26 -55.75 8.52
CA TYR A 993 45.39 -54.84 8.32
C TYR A 993 45.84 -54.12 9.59
N SER A 994 45.35 -54.52 10.76
CA SER A 994 45.71 -53.90 12.04
C SER A 994 45.52 -52.37 12.07
N ILE A 995 44.46 -51.87 11.42
CA ILE A 995 44.17 -50.43 11.35
C ILE A 995 43.22 -50.06 12.49
N PRO A 996 43.54 -49.04 13.32
CA PRO A 996 42.67 -48.63 14.41
C PRO A 996 41.36 -48.02 13.89
N ILE A 997 40.27 -48.21 14.64
CA ILE A 997 38.95 -47.68 14.32
C ILE A 997 38.67 -46.47 15.20
N ARG A 998 38.23 -45.36 14.61
CA ARG A 998 37.75 -44.18 15.32
C ARG A 998 36.23 -44.07 15.22
N PRO A 999 35.49 -44.30 16.31
CA PRO A 999 34.04 -44.12 16.33
C PRO A 999 33.67 -42.63 16.48
N ILE A 1000 32.78 -42.13 15.62
CA ILE A 1000 32.21 -40.78 15.71
C ILE A 1000 30.70 -40.88 15.70
N LEU A 1001 30.07 -40.27 16.69
CA LEU A 1001 28.62 -40.28 16.85
C LEU A 1001 28.03 -38.91 16.51
N ILE A 1002 27.04 -38.88 15.62
CA ILE A 1002 26.32 -37.68 15.21
C ILE A 1002 24.87 -37.81 15.69
N HIS A 1003 24.41 -36.85 16.49
CA HIS A 1003 23.06 -36.83 17.05
C HIS A 1003 22.34 -35.52 16.71
N GLY A 1004 21.05 -35.58 16.38
CA GLY A 1004 20.20 -34.42 16.03
C GLY A 1004 20.24 -33.98 14.56
N ALA A 1005 21.06 -34.63 13.72
CA ALA A 1005 21.20 -34.27 12.30
C ALA A 1005 19.98 -34.69 11.47
N ALA A 1006 19.29 -35.77 11.84
CA ALA A 1006 18.09 -36.28 11.16
C ALA A 1006 16.93 -35.27 11.18
N GLU A 1007 16.89 -34.42 12.20
CA GLU A 1007 15.78 -33.51 12.46
C GLU A 1007 16.09 -32.08 12.00
N VAL A 1008 17.38 -31.73 11.92
CA VAL A 1008 17.86 -30.51 11.28
C VAL A 1008 17.79 -30.62 9.76
N ASN A 1009 18.28 -31.72 9.17
CA ASN A 1009 18.21 -31.94 7.73
C ASN A 1009 17.71 -33.37 7.42
N PRO A 1010 16.39 -33.59 7.50
CA PRO A 1010 15.78 -34.88 7.18
C PRO A 1010 16.11 -35.36 5.77
N LYS A 1011 16.17 -36.67 5.58
CA LYS A 1011 16.42 -37.29 4.27
C LYS A 1011 15.39 -36.82 3.24
N GLY A 1012 15.86 -36.17 2.16
CA GLY A 1012 15.02 -35.66 1.07
C GLY A 1012 14.55 -34.21 1.24
N SER A 1013 14.97 -33.54 2.32
CA SER A 1013 14.79 -32.10 2.50
C SER A 1013 15.94 -31.31 1.86
N TYR A 1014 15.64 -30.10 1.38
CA TYR A 1014 16.61 -29.15 0.82
C TYR A 1014 16.91 -27.98 1.77
N TYR A 1015 16.41 -28.05 3.01
CA TYR A 1015 16.54 -27.00 4.01
C TYR A 1015 17.18 -27.53 5.30
N TYR A 1016 17.69 -26.60 6.11
CA TYR A 1016 18.28 -26.85 7.42
C TYR A 1016 17.38 -26.26 8.50
N ALA A 1017 16.55 -27.07 9.15
CA ALA A 1017 15.69 -26.62 10.24
C ALA A 1017 16.50 -26.14 11.46
N SER A 1018 15.92 -25.25 12.27
CA SER A 1018 16.54 -24.88 13.55
C SER A 1018 16.55 -26.08 14.49
N GLY A 1019 17.69 -26.31 15.14
CA GLY A 1019 17.88 -27.46 16.01
C GLY A 1019 19.26 -27.47 16.63
N HIS A 1020 19.61 -28.61 17.22
CA HIS A 1020 20.88 -28.81 17.90
C HIS A 1020 21.52 -30.12 17.43
N VAL A 1021 22.74 -30.04 16.92
CA VAL A 1021 23.53 -31.21 16.48
C VAL A 1021 24.69 -31.42 17.44
N THR A 1022 24.88 -32.66 17.88
CA THR A 1022 26.03 -33.07 18.70
C THR A 1022 26.93 -34.00 17.91
N ILE A 1023 28.24 -33.76 17.97
CA ILE A 1023 29.26 -34.63 17.42
C ILE A 1023 30.12 -35.12 18.59
N SER A 1024 30.02 -36.41 18.91
CA SER A 1024 30.81 -37.04 19.96
C SER A 1024 31.91 -37.90 19.35
N TYR A 1025 33.16 -37.57 19.69
CA TYR A 1025 34.35 -38.30 19.30
C TYR A 1025 34.63 -39.35 20.38
N LEU A 1026 34.46 -40.62 20.04
CA LEU A 1026 34.66 -41.70 21.00
C LEU A 1026 36.14 -42.14 21.03
N PRO A 1027 36.57 -42.84 22.09
CA PRO A 1027 37.92 -43.40 22.20
C PRO A 1027 38.31 -44.24 20.98
N LEU A 1028 39.60 -44.21 20.63
CA LEU A 1028 40.14 -45.04 19.54
C LEU A 1028 40.05 -46.51 19.92
N ILE A 1029 39.54 -47.33 19.01
CA ILE A 1029 39.47 -48.78 19.15
C ILE A 1029 40.69 -49.36 18.46
N ASP A 1030 41.64 -49.85 19.26
CA ASP A 1030 42.76 -50.63 18.78
C ASP A 1030 42.37 -52.11 18.73
N VAL A 1031 42.34 -52.66 17.51
CA VAL A 1031 41.97 -54.06 17.24
C VAL A 1031 42.98 -55.06 17.83
N ASN A 1032 44.20 -54.63 18.15
CA ASN A 1032 45.27 -55.47 18.69
C ASN A 1032 45.42 -55.37 20.21
N SER A 1033 44.63 -54.51 20.87
CA SER A 1033 44.70 -54.29 22.31
C SER A 1033 44.28 -55.48 23.18
N GLY A 1034 43.67 -56.51 22.58
CA GLY A 1034 43.08 -57.65 23.30
C GLY A 1034 41.77 -57.34 24.03
N ILE A 1035 41.32 -56.08 24.01
CA ILE A 1035 40.07 -55.62 24.66
C ILE A 1035 38.83 -56.01 23.83
N TYR A 1036 38.97 -56.05 22.50
CA TYR A 1036 37.91 -56.37 21.55
C TYR A 1036 38.18 -57.69 20.83
N SER A 1037 37.14 -58.36 20.35
CA SER A 1037 37.27 -59.63 19.63
C SER A 1037 38.15 -59.51 18.38
N SER A 1038 39.08 -60.46 18.21
CA SER A 1038 39.90 -60.61 17.00
C SER A 1038 39.13 -61.16 15.79
N ASP A 1039 37.95 -61.74 15.99
CA ASP A 1039 37.02 -62.03 14.89
C ASP A 1039 36.24 -60.77 14.48
N TYR A 1040 36.38 -60.36 13.21
CA TYR A 1040 35.76 -59.13 12.68
C TYR A 1040 34.23 -59.16 12.74
N SER A 1041 33.61 -60.34 12.69
CA SER A 1041 32.15 -60.48 12.76
C SER A 1041 31.62 -60.20 14.17
N ASN A 1042 32.34 -60.66 15.20
CA ASN A 1042 32.06 -60.33 16.59
C ASN A 1042 32.45 -58.89 16.94
N LEU A 1043 33.59 -58.38 16.45
CA LEU A 1043 33.98 -56.96 16.57
C LEU A 1043 32.88 -56.03 16.02
N THR A 1044 32.28 -56.38 14.88
CA THR A 1044 31.15 -55.61 14.30
C THR A 1044 29.97 -55.52 15.27
N LYS A 1045 29.64 -56.61 15.99
CA LYS A 1045 28.53 -56.64 16.96
C LYS A 1045 28.89 -55.86 18.23
N GLU A 1046 30.09 -56.04 18.76
CA GLU A 1046 30.60 -55.31 19.93
C GLU A 1046 30.58 -53.81 19.68
N VAL A 1047 31.11 -53.36 18.54
CA VAL A 1047 31.14 -51.93 18.18
C VAL A 1047 29.75 -51.40 17.87
N LEU A 1048 28.85 -52.17 17.24
CA LEU A 1048 27.45 -51.76 17.07
C LEU A 1048 26.74 -51.58 18.42
N ASN A 1049 26.94 -52.51 19.36
CA ASN A 1049 26.36 -52.42 20.69
C ASN A 1049 26.94 -51.22 21.46
N TYR A 1050 28.24 -50.99 21.36
CA TYR A 1050 28.89 -49.80 21.91
C TYR A 1050 28.33 -48.51 21.31
N PHE A 1051 28.17 -48.44 19.97
CA PHE A 1051 27.54 -47.30 19.29
C PHE A 1051 26.12 -47.05 19.78
N ARG A 1052 25.32 -48.10 19.95
CA ARG A 1052 23.94 -47.98 20.46
C ARG A 1052 23.94 -47.50 21.91
N GLN A 1053 24.78 -48.08 22.77
CA GLN A 1053 24.90 -47.65 24.16
C GLN A 1053 25.33 -46.19 24.26
N GLU A 1054 26.34 -45.74 23.51
CA GLU A 1054 26.76 -44.34 23.50
C GLU A 1054 25.71 -43.42 22.85
N PHE A 1055 25.01 -43.88 21.82
CA PHE A 1055 23.89 -43.15 21.23
C PHE A 1055 22.73 -42.98 22.19
N ASP A 1056 22.37 -44.03 22.92
CA ASP A 1056 21.33 -44.01 23.93
C ASP A 1056 21.76 -43.17 25.14
N LYS A 1057 23.04 -43.23 25.56
CA LYS A 1057 23.60 -42.32 26.56
C LYS A 1057 23.53 -40.86 26.12
N GLU A 1058 23.91 -40.53 24.88
CA GLU A 1058 23.78 -39.15 24.36
C GLU A 1058 22.32 -38.73 24.23
N ASN A 1059 21.44 -39.65 23.84
CA ASN A 1059 20.00 -39.43 23.79
C ASN A 1059 19.46 -39.12 25.20
N ASN A 1060 19.91 -39.84 26.23
CA ASN A 1060 19.48 -39.72 27.62
C ASN A 1060 20.11 -38.50 28.34
N LEU A 1061 21.43 -38.27 28.22
CA LEU A 1061 22.16 -37.14 28.83
C LEU A 1061 21.68 -35.77 28.33
N LYS A 1062 21.03 -35.72 27.16
CA LYS A 1062 20.49 -34.49 26.56
C LYS A 1062 18.97 -34.52 26.38
N GLN A 1063 18.26 -35.50 26.96
CA GLN A 1063 16.79 -35.60 26.96
C GLN A 1063 16.13 -34.29 27.41
N LEU A 1064 16.82 -33.43 28.19
CA LEU A 1064 16.10 -32.49 29.06
C LEU A 1064 16.26 -30.99 28.82
N GLN A 1065 17.17 -30.50 27.96
CA GLN A 1065 17.28 -29.03 27.78
C GLN A 1065 17.57 -28.52 26.35
N GLY A 1066 18.04 -29.35 25.43
CA GLY A 1066 18.48 -28.90 24.10
C GLY A 1066 17.51 -29.20 22.97
N PHE A 1067 17.57 -30.43 22.45
CA PHE A 1067 16.99 -30.82 21.17
C PHE A 1067 15.46 -31.10 21.21
N ARG A 1068 14.97 -31.88 22.19
CA ARG A 1068 13.52 -32.19 22.36
C ARG A 1068 12.67 -30.94 22.58
N LYS A 1069 13.23 -29.95 23.27
CA LYS A 1069 12.66 -28.61 23.43
C LYS A 1069 12.34 -27.95 22.08
N TYR A 1070 13.22 -28.03 21.08
CA TYR A 1070 12.95 -27.47 19.75
C TYR A 1070 11.84 -28.25 19.01
N GLN A 1071 11.78 -29.57 19.17
CA GLN A 1071 10.69 -30.38 18.61
C GLN A 1071 9.34 -30.00 19.22
N LEU A 1072 9.28 -29.83 20.54
CA LEU A 1072 8.07 -29.37 21.23
C LEU A 1072 7.67 -27.96 20.77
N LEU A 1073 8.61 -27.02 20.71
CA LEU A 1073 8.33 -25.65 20.24
C LEU A 1073 7.83 -25.62 18.78
N ASN A 1074 8.41 -26.45 17.90
CA ASN A 1074 7.96 -26.57 16.51
C ASN A 1074 6.55 -27.16 16.40
N ASN A 1075 6.15 -28.04 17.33
CA ASN A 1075 4.84 -28.67 17.35
C ASN A 1075 3.67 -27.67 17.54
N TYR A 1076 3.95 -26.51 18.15
CA TYR A 1076 2.97 -25.45 18.40
C TYR A 1076 3.23 -24.17 17.61
N LYS A 1077 4.23 -24.17 16.73
CA LYS A 1077 4.55 -23.04 15.86
C LYS A 1077 3.38 -22.75 14.92
N TYR A 1078 3.12 -21.47 14.64
CA TYR A 1078 1.99 -21.01 13.81
C TYR A 1078 0.59 -21.24 14.38
N LYS A 1079 0.44 -21.68 15.64
CA LYS A 1079 -0.86 -21.80 16.31
C LYS A 1079 -1.38 -20.49 16.95
N GLY A 1080 -0.79 -19.36 16.55
CA GLY A 1080 -1.14 -18.02 17.03
C GLY A 1080 -0.15 -17.45 18.06
N PRO A 1081 -0.03 -16.12 18.14
CA PRO A 1081 1.01 -15.44 18.93
C PRO A 1081 0.93 -15.74 20.43
N ILE A 1082 -0.28 -15.80 20.99
CA ILE A 1082 -0.50 -16.04 22.42
C ILE A 1082 -0.04 -17.45 22.80
N ILE A 1083 -0.48 -18.47 22.05
CA ILE A 1083 -0.15 -19.88 22.31
C ILE A 1083 1.35 -20.11 22.19
N GLU A 1084 1.94 -19.59 21.13
CA GLU A 1084 3.35 -19.78 20.87
C GLU A 1084 4.24 -19.11 21.92
N ASN A 1085 3.91 -17.87 22.31
CA ASN A 1085 4.64 -17.16 23.37
C ASN A 1085 4.44 -17.82 24.73
N TYR A 1086 3.23 -18.27 25.05
CA TYR A 1086 2.94 -19.03 26.27
C TYR A 1086 3.86 -20.26 26.37
N ILE A 1087 3.94 -21.06 25.32
CA ILE A 1087 4.76 -22.29 25.31
C ILE A 1087 6.25 -21.95 25.39
N LYS A 1088 6.73 -20.94 24.66
CA LYS A 1088 8.14 -20.49 24.77
C LYS A 1088 8.52 -20.07 26.19
N VAL A 1089 7.64 -19.33 26.86
CA VAL A 1089 7.85 -18.86 28.24
C VAL A 1089 7.79 -20.06 29.19
N LYS A 1090 6.78 -20.92 29.07
CA LYS A 1090 6.59 -22.09 29.92
C LYS A 1090 7.75 -23.07 29.83
N VAL A 1091 8.20 -23.45 28.62
CA VAL A 1091 9.41 -24.29 28.41
C VAL A 1091 10.70 -23.63 28.94
N ARG A 1092 10.76 -22.30 29.09
CA ARG A 1092 11.94 -21.60 29.64
C ARG A 1092 11.91 -21.54 31.17
N MET A 1093 10.73 -21.40 31.76
CA MET A 1093 10.57 -21.30 33.21
C MET A 1093 10.61 -22.66 33.90
N GLU A 1094 10.18 -23.71 33.21
CA GLU A 1094 9.96 -25.03 33.78
C GLU A 1094 11.13 -25.98 33.48
N ASN A 1095 11.96 -26.25 34.50
CA ASN A 1095 13.05 -27.23 34.42
C ASN A 1095 12.63 -28.64 34.89
N TYR A 1096 11.37 -28.83 35.29
CA TYR A 1096 10.87 -30.06 35.89
C TYR A 1096 10.57 -31.19 34.89
N TYR A 1097 10.64 -30.94 33.57
CA TYR A 1097 10.58 -32.06 32.60
C TYR A 1097 11.67 -33.09 32.91
N THR A 1098 12.82 -32.60 33.42
CA THR A 1098 13.96 -33.39 33.89
C THR A 1098 13.61 -34.27 35.07
N PHE A 1099 12.75 -33.73 35.92
CA PHE A 1099 12.25 -34.43 37.08
C PHE A 1099 11.36 -35.60 36.65
N PHE A 1100 10.34 -35.37 35.81
CA PHE A 1100 9.42 -36.45 35.44
C PHE A 1100 10.12 -37.64 34.77
N GLU A 1101 11.17 -37.38 33.98
CA GLU A 1101 11.96 -38.44 33.36
C GLU A 1101 12.66 -39.36 34.36
N ASN A 1102 13.14 -38.81 35.48
CA ASN A 1102 13.89 -39.58 36.48
C ASN A 1102 13.00 -40.50 37.33
N TYR A 1103 11.69 -40.18 37.43
CA TYR A 1103 10.75 -40.91 38.29
C TYR A 1103 9.77 -41.79 37.51
N ILE A 1104 9.34 -41.38 36.32
CA ILE A 1104 8.36 -42.12 35.53
C ILE A 1104 9.03 -43.32 34.83
N PRO A 1105 8.54 -44.56 35.04
CA PRO A 1105 9.12 -45.73 34.40
C PRO A 1105 9.12 -45.67 32.86
N GLN A 1106 10.05 -46.41 32.25
CA GLN A 1106 10.03 -46.69 30.81
C GLN A 1106 8.85 -47.61 30.49
N ASN A 1107 8.25 -47.48 29.30
CA ASN A 1107 7.02 -48.18 28.89
C ASN A 1107 5.78 -47.96 29.79
N ALA A 1108 5.78 -46.94 30.65
CA ALA A 1108 4.65 -46.67 31.54
C ALA A 1108 3.37 -46.29 30.77
N LYS A 1109 2.22 -46.73 31.30
CA LYS A 1109 0.89 -46.21 30.98
C LYS A 1109 0.55 -45.07 31.94
N ILE A 1110 0.37 -43.88 31.37
CA ILE A 1110 0.30 -42.61 32.10
C ILE A 1110 -1.04 -41.94 31.81
N TYR A 1111 -1.72 -41.47 32.85
CA TYR A 1111 -2.82 -40.51 32.73
C TYR A 1111 -2.35 -39.12 33.16
N ASP A 1112 -2.46 -38.12 32.28
CA ASP A 1112 -2.26 -36.70 32.62
C ASP A 1112 -3.63 -36.01 32.76
N ILE A 1113 -4.01 -35.69 33.99
CA ILE A 1113 -5.32 -35.12 34.30
C ILE A 1113 -5.15 -33.60 34.44
N GLY A 1114 -5.94 -32.86 33.66
CA GLY A 1114 -5.71 -31.44 33.44
C GLY A 1114 -4.55 -31.18 32.47
N CYS A 1115 -4.35 -32.05 31.48
CA CYS A 1115 -3.21 -32.00 30.55
C CYS A 1115 -3.15 -30.72 29.69
N GLY A 1116 -4.23 -29.94 29.65
CA GLY A 1116 -4.35 -28.72 28.87
C GLY A 1116 -4.11 -28.96 27.39
N MET A 1117 -3.04 -28.35 26.86
CA MET A 1117 -2.69 -28.41 25.44
C MET A 1117 -1.79 -29.61 25.08
N GLY A 1118 -1.49 -30.50 26.03
CA GLY A 1118 -0.70 -31.70 25.79
C GLY A 1118 0.82 -31.51 25.87
N MET A 1119 1.27 -30.42 26.51
CA MET A 1119 2.68 -30.01 26.50
C MET A 1119 3.59 -30.98 27.26
N LEU A 1120 3.14 -31.43 28.44
CA LEU A 1120 3.86 -32.40 29.25
C LEU A 1120 3.83 -33.78 28.60
N ASP A 1121 2.66 -34.21 28.13
CA ASP A 1121 2.48 -35.49 27.43
C ASP A 1121 3.44 -35.64 26.25
N TYR A 1122 3.50 -34.63 25.37
CA TYR A 1122 4.42 -34.67 24.23
C TYR A 1122 5.88 -34.67 24.66
N MET A 1123 6.24 -34.00 25.76
CA MET A 1123 7.61 -34.04 26.25
C MET A 1123 7.96 -35.44 26.80
N LEU A 1124 7.08 -36.03 27.61
CA LEU A 1124 7.26 -37.36 28.19
C LEU A 1124 7.38 -38.43 27.11
N TRP A 1125 6.55 -38.34 26.07
CA TRP A 1125 6.62 -39.23 24.91
C TRP A 1125 7.86 -38.99 24.05
N LEU A 1126 8.27 -37.74 23.84
CA LEU A 1126 9.50 -37.43 23.10
C LEU A 1126 10.75 -37.95 23.83
N ASN A 1127 10.73 -38.02 25.15
CA ASN A 1127 11.83 -38.59 25.91
C ASN A 1127 11.88 -40.11 25.79
N ASP A 1128 10.72 -40.77 25.87
CA ASP A 1128 10.58 -42.21 25.67
C ASP A 1128 9.31 -42.54 24.88
N ASN A 1129 9.49 -42.90 23.61
CA ASN A 1129 8.41 -43.20 22.68
C ASN A 1129 7.65 -44.50 23.01
N SER A 1130 8.14 -45.29 23.97
CA SER A 1130 7.51 -46.53 24.40
C SER A 1130 6.38 -46.34 25.41
N ARG A 1131 6.31 -45.15 26.04
CA ARG A 1131 5.23 -44.78 26.96
C ARG A 1131 3.90 -44.63 26.21
N THR A 1132 2.81 -44.99 26.90
CA THR A 1132 1.43 -44.72 26.45
C THR A 1132 0.84 -43.66 27.36
N ILE A 1133 0.41 -42.54 26.79
CA ILE A 1133 -0.03 -41.36 27.54
C ILE A 1133 -1.45 -40.98 27.13
N ILE A 1134 -2.32 -40.84 28.13
CA ILE A 1134 -3.70 -40.44 27.97
C ILE A 1134 -3.92 -39.14 28.74
N GLY A 1135 -4.05 -38.04 28.01
CA GLY A 1135 -4.37 -36.74 28.56
C GLY A 1135 -5.88 -36.51 28.64
N VAL A 1136 -6.37 -35.99 29.76
CA VAL A 1136 -7.79 -35.66 29.97
C VAL A 1136 -7.91 -34.22 30.44
N ASP A 1137 -8.72 -33.41 29.76
CA ASP A 1137 -9.01 -32.02 30.15
C ASP A 1137 -10.43 -31.67 29.70
N TYR A 1138 -11.12 -30.83 30.48
CA TYR A 1138 -12.48 -30.42 30.19
C TYR A 1138 -12.54 -29.21 29.23
N ASP A 1139 -11.41 -28.60 28.88
CA ASP A 1139 -11.33 -27.54 27.87
C ASP A 1139 -11.23 -28.12 26.45
N LEU A 1140 -12.36 -28.14 25.75
CA LEU A 1140 -12.45 -28.61 24.36
C LEU A 1140 -11.41 -27.96 23.44
N ASP A 1141 -11.12 -26.66 23.58
CA ASP A 1141 -10.22 -25.96 22.67
C ASP A 1141 -8.78 -26.45 22.84
N LYS A 1142 -8.35 -26.66 24.09
CA LYS A 1142 -7.02 -27.14 24.42
C LYS A 1142 -6.83 -28.58 23.96
N ILE A 1143 -7.81 -29.46 24.22
CA ILE A 1143 -7.78 -30.85 23.77
C ILE A 1143 -7.81 -30.96 22.25
N THR A 1144 -8.65 -30.17 21.58
CA THR A 1144 -8.73 -30.18 20.12
C THR A 1144 -7.41 -29.69 19.53
N LEU A 1145 -6.77 -28.69 20.14
CA LEU A 1145 -5.45 -28.22 19.74
C LEU A 1145 -4.37 -29.29 19.94
N ALA A 1146 -4.36 -29.98 21.08
CA ALA A 1146 -3.46 -31.08 21.40
C ALA A 1146 -3.59 -32.20 20.37
N ASN A 1147 -4.83 -32.63 20.07
CA ASN A 1147 -5.10 -33.64 19.04
C ASN A 1147 -4.68 -33.24 17.61
N ASN A 1148 -4.47 -31.95 17.35
CA ASN A 1148 -4.15 -31.41 16.02
C ASN A 1148 -2.70 -30.92 15.91
N THR A 1149 -1.74 -31.65 16.45
CA THR A 1149 -0.31 -31.33 16.33
C THR A 1149 0.44 -32.34 15.44
N ALA A 1150 1.70 -32.04 15.10
CA ALA A 1150 2.53 -32.91 14.26
C ALA A 1150 3.10 -34.12 15.01
N LEU A 1151 3.14 -34.08 16.35
CA LEU A 1151 3.63 -35.17 17.20
C LEU A 1151 2.54 -36.17 17.61
N LYS A 1152 1.26 -35.85 17.38
CA LYS A 1152 0.13 -36.73 17.69
C LYS A 1152 0.27 -38.09 17.00
N ASN A 1153 0.10 -39.17 17.76
CA ASN A 1153 0.23 -40.56 17.31
C ASN A 1153 -0.67 -41.48 18.17
N GLU A 1154 -0.60 -42.80 17.95
CA GLU A 1154 -1.46 -43.78 18.64
C GLU A 1154 -1.17 -43.90 20.15
N ASN A 1155 0.08 -43.66 20.58
CA ASN A 1155 0.52 -43.77 21.98
C ASN A 1155 0.26 -42.48 22.79
N VAL A 1156 -0.18 -41.38 22.17
CA VAL A 1156 -0.48 -40.12 22.86
C VAL A 1156 -1.89 -39.67 22.47
N GLN A 1157 -2.83 -39.85 23.39
CA GLN A 1157 -4.26 -39.64 23.16
C GLN A 1157 -4.80 -38.57 24.10
N PHE A 1158 -5.74 -37.76 23.60
CA PHE A 1158 -6.32 -36.65 24.36
C PHE A 1158 -7.84 -36.69 24.31
N TYR A 1159 -8.49 -36.61 25.48
CA TYR A 1159 -9.93 -36.71 25.63
C TYR A 1159 -10.53 -35.45 26.26
N HIS A 1160 -11.62 -34.97 25.68
CA HIS A 1160 -12.40 -33.87 26.21
C HIS A 1160 -13.53 -34.41 27.08
N THR A 1161 -13.37 -34.31 28.40
CA THR A 1161 -14.40 -34.70 29.37
C THR A 1161 -14.07 -34.11 30.75
N ASP A 1162 -15.05 -34.08 31.65
CA ASP A 1162 -14.77 -33.88 33.07
C ASP A 1162 -13.95 -35.07 33.61
N ALA A 1163 -12.88 -34.78 34.36
CA ALA A 1163 -12.01 -35.78 34.95
C ALA A 1163 -12.76 -36.71 35.92
N LEU A 1164 -13.78 -36.19 36.60
CA LEU A 1164 -14.62 -37.00 37.51
C LEU A 1164 -15.48 -38.01 36.75
N GLU A 1165 -15.86 -37.70 35.50
CA GLU A 1165 -16.72 -38.54 34.65
C GLU A 1165 -15.92 -39.55 33.82
N PHE A 1166 -14.64 -39.29 33.55
CA PHE A 1166 -13.80 -40.18 32.75
C PHE A 1166 -13.59 -41.55 33.41
N GLU A 1167 -13.73 -42.63 32.65
CA GLU A 1167 -13.47 -43.99 33.13
C GLU A 1167 -11.98 -44.35 33.01
N TYR A 1168 -11.28 -44.38 34.15
CA TYR A 1168 -9.87 -44.72 34.20
C TYR A 1168 -9.66 -46.24 34.21
N GLN A 1169 -8.72 -46.70 33.40
CA GLN A 1169 -8.21 -48.08 33.45
C GLN A 1169 -6.98 -48.17 34.37
N GLN A 1170 -6.51 -49.39 34.66
CA GLN A 1170 -5.24 -49.59 35.35
C GLN A 1170 -4.09 -48.86 34.64
N ALA A 1171 -3.26 -48.17 35.43
CA ALA A 1171 -2.13 -47.37 34.98
C ALA A 1171 -0.97 -47.36 35.99
N ASP A 1172 0.23 -47.12 35.48
CA ASP A 1172 1.46 -47.02 36.26
C ASP A 1172 1.59 -45.66 36.94
N VAL A 1173 1.11 -44.60 36.27
CA VAL A 1173 1.28 -43.21 36.71
C VAL A 1173 0.02 -42.39 36.49
N PHE A 1174 -0.41 -41.64 37.51
CA PHE A 1174 -1.37 -40.54 37.39
C PHE A 1174 -0.69 -39.20 37.68
N LEU A 1175 -0.79 -38.26 36.75
CA LEU A 1175 -0.23 -36.91 36.84
C LEU A 1175 -1.34 -35.89 37.06
N PHE A 1176 -1.11 -35.00 38.02
CA PHE A 1176 -1.94 -33.83 38.29
C PHE A 1176 -1.05 -32.60 38.26
N ASN A 1177 -1.03 -31.88 37.14
CA ASN A 1177 -0.11 -30.75 36.94
C ASN A 1177 -0.86 -29.42 36.86
N ASP A 1178 -0.78 -28.61 37.92
CA ASP A 1178 -1.41 -27.29 38.04
C ASP A 1178 -2.93 -27.35 37.73
N MET A 1179 -3.63 -28.35 38.26
CA MET A 1179 -5.06 -28.56 38.00
C MET A 1179 -5.95 -28.70 39.24
N LEU A 1180 -5.44 -29.25 40.35
CA LEU A 1180 -6.26 -29.55 41.53
C LEU A 1180 -6.81 -28.28 42.18
N HIS A 1181 -6.13 -27.15 42.00
CA HIS A 1181 -6.60 -25.87 42.51
C HIS A 1181 -7.89 -25.33 41.86
N TYR A 1182 -8.38 -25.95 40.78
CA TYR A 1182 -9.68 -25.63 40.17
C TYR A 1182 -10.85 -26.41 40.79
N LEU A 1183 -10.58 -27.36 41.69
CA LEU A 1183 -11.58 -28.20 42.33
C LEU A 1183 -11.73 -27.82 43.82
N PRO A 1184 -12.95 -27.87 44.37
CA PRO A 1184 -13.19 -27.91 45.80
C PRO A 1184 -12.58 -29.16 46.46
N ASP A 1185 -12.33 -29.11 47.77
CA ASP A 1185 -11.57 -30.15 48.49
C ASP A 1185 -12.26 -31.53 48.51
N ASP A 1186 -13.58 -31.55 48.54
CA ASP A 1186 -14.40 -32.77 48.42
C ASP A 1186 -14.22 -33.44 47.04
N LEU A 1187 -14.25 -32.64 45.97
CA LEU A 1187 -14.04 -33.13 44.61
C LEU A 1187 -12.58 -33.53 44.34
N LYS A 1188 -11.60 -32.82 44.92
CA LYS A 1188 -10.18 -33.24 44.89
C LYS A 1188 -10.03 -34.64 45.48
N THR A 1189 -10.60 -34.86 46.66
CA THR A 1189 -10.51 -36.14 47.38
C THR A 1189 -11.18 -37.26 46.59
N ALA A 1190 -12.37 -37.01 46.02
CA ALA A 1190 -13.07 -37.98 45.18
C ALA A 1190 -12.25 -38.38 43.94
N LEU A 1191 -11.68 -37.40 43.22
CA LEU A 1191 -10.86 -37.64 42.03
C LEU A 1191 -9.58 -38.42 42.37
N LEU A 1192 -8.85 -37.98 43.40
CA LEU A 1192 -7.62 -38.65 43.83
C LEU A 1192 -7.89 -40.10 44.27
N THR A 1193 -8.98 -40.36 45.00
CA THR A 1193 -9.40 -41.71 45.40
C THR A 1193 -9.70 -42.58 44.18
N LYS A 1194 -10.43 -42.03 43.19
CA LYS A 1194 -10.74 -42.72 41.94
C LYS A 1194 -9.47 -43.15 41.20
N CYS A 1195 -8.49 -42.26 41.07
CA CYS A 1195 -7.20 -42.57 40.44
C CYS A 1195 -6.37 -43.56 41.27
N CYS A 1196 -6.36 -43.42 42.60
CA CYS A 1196 -5.69 -44.36 43.49
C CYS A 1196 -6.21 -45.78 43.33
N ASN A 1197 -7.53 -45.98 43.19
CA ASN A 1197 -8.12 -47.29 42.99
C ASN A 1197 -7.69 -47.97 41.67
N CYS A 1198 -7.33 -47.19 40.66
CA CYS A 1198 -6.82 -47.66 39.37
C CYS A 1198 -5.29 -47.77 39.30
N LEU A 1199 -4.58 -47.51 40.41
CA LEU A 1199 -3.12 -47.54 40.45
C LEU A 1199 -2.60 -48.97 40.65
N VAL A 1200 -1.65 -49.39 39.82
CA VAL A 1200 -0.99 -50.70 39.97
C VAL A 1200 -0.06 -50.74 41.18
N ASP A 1201 0.37 -51.95 41.58
CA ASP A 1201 1.40 -52.12 42.60
C ASP A 1201 2.72 -51.47 42.15
N ASN A 1202 3.38 -50.74 43.06
CA ASN A 1202 4.53 -49.86 42.76
C ASN A 1202 4.21 -48.70 41.79
N GLY A 1203 2.94 -48.47 41.46
CA GLY A 1203 2.50 -47.29 40.74
C GLY A 1203 2.61 -46.02 41.59
N MET A 1204 2.57 -44.87 40.92
CA MET A 1204 2.70 -43.57 41.56
C MET A 1204 1.65 -42.53 41.13
N ILE A 1205 1.31 -41.64 42.05
CA ILE A 1205 0.56 -40.41 41.78
C ILE A 1205 1.49 -39.23 42.00
N LEU A 1206 1.57 -38.36 41.00
CA LEU A 1206 2.45 -37.20 40.97
C LEU A 1206 1.61 -35.94 40.92
N ILE A 1207 1.65 -35.15 41.99
CA ILE A 1207 0.86 -33.93 42.14
C ILE A 1207 1.80 -32.74 42.13
N ARG A 1208 1.64 -31.85 41.16
CA ARG A 1208 2.28 -30.54 41.12
C ARG A 1208 1.21 -29.46 41.26
N ASP A 1209 1.23 -28.71 42.36
CA ASP A 1209 0.29 -27.60 42.55
C ASP A 1209 0.83 -26.57 43.56
N GLY A 1210 0.19 -25.40 43.63
CA GLY A 1210 0.51 -24.32 44.56
C GLY A 1210 0.24 -24.71 46.02
N ASN A 1211 1.30 -24.72 46.84
CA ASN A 1211 1.15 -24.93 48.29
C ASN A 1211 0.83 -23.61 49.01
N THR A 1212 -0.27 -23.59 49.76
CA THR A 1212 -0.74 -22.47 50.59
C THR A 1212 0.18 -22.14 51.76
N GLU A 1213 0.97 -23.10 52.24
CA GLU A 1213 1.90 -22.92 53.37
C GLU A 1213 3.12 -22.05 53.02
N LEU A 1214 3.45 -21.90 51.73
CA LEU A 1214 4.51 -21.02 51.21
C LEU A 1214 4.02 -19.59 50.97
N LYS A 1215 3.56 -18.91 52.02
CA LYS A 1215 2.84 -17.61 51.97
C LYS A 1215 3.38 -16.58 50.98
N SER A 1216 4.68 -16.27 50.98
CA SER A 1216 5.24 -15.20 50.12
C SER A 1216 5.25 -15.55 48.63
N LYS A 1217 5.42 -16.84 48.29
CA LYS A 1217 5.39 -17.32 46.90
C LYS A 1217 3.96 -17.58 46.45
N HIS A 1218 3.07 -17.91 47.39
CA HIS A 1218 1.68 -18.26 47.11
C HIS A 1218 0.88 -17.08 46.58
N GLU A 1219 1.10 -15.87 47.10
CA GLU A 1219 0.46 -14.64 46.59
C GLU A 1219 0.75 -14.44 45.09
N LYS A 1220 1.96 -14.75 44.63
CA LYS A 1220 2.31 -14.68 43.20
C LYS A 1220 1.57 -15.73 42.39
N THR A 1221 1.52 -16.98 42.86
CA THR A 1221 0.79 -18.08 42.19
C THR A 1221 -0.70 -17.76 42.10
N LYS A 1222 -1.31 -17.28 43.19
CA LYS A 1222 -2.72 -16.88 43.24
C LYS A 1222 -3.01 -15.73 42.27
N PHE A 1223 -2.15 -14.72 42.22
CA PHE A 1223 -2.30 -13.61 41.27
C PHE A 1223 -2.20 -14.07 39.81
N THR A 1224 -1.26 -14.97 39.48
CA THR A 1224 -1.13 -15.49 38.12
C THR A 1224 -2.35 -16.30 37.69
N GLU A 1225 -2.93 -17.12 38.57
CA GLU A 1225 -4.15 -17.88 38.24
C GLU A 1225 -5.41 -17.01 38.22
N PHE A 1226 -5.49 -15.99 39.07
CA PHE A 1226 -6.55 -15.00 38.99
C PHE A 1226 -6.56 -14.25 37.65
N LEU A 1227 -5.38 -13.87 37.13
CA LEU A 1227 -5.28 -13.26 35.80
C LEU A 1227 -5.62 -14.25 34.68
N SER A 1228 -5.10 -15.48 34.75
CA SER A 1228 -5.30 -16.51 33.72
C SER A 1228 -6.79 -16.86 33.53
N THR A 1229 -7.52 -16.97 34.64
CA THR A 1229 -8.96 -17.29 34.67
C THR A 1229 -9.83 -16.12 34.26
N ASN A 1230 -9.54 -14.90 34.72
CA ASN A 1230 -10.34 -13.71 34.37
C ASN A 1230 -10.26 -13.32 32.89
N ILE A 1231 -9.10 -13.55 32.27
CA ILE A 1231 -8.87 -13.32 30.84
C ILE A 1231 -9.47 -14.47 30.01
N GLY A 1232 -9.87 -15.58 30.65
CA GLY A 1232 -10.48 -16.75 30.01
C GLY A 1232 -9.47 -17.67 29.32
N PHE A 1233 -8.18 -17.55 29.63
CA PHE A 1233 -7.14 -18.44 29.10
C PHE A 1233 -7.20 -19.81 29.76
N ASN A 1234 -7.38 -19.84 31.08
CA ASN A 1234 -7.80 -21.03 31.81
C ASN A 1234 -9.29 -20.91 32.13
N LYS A 1235 -10.02 -22.00 31.96
CA LYS A 1235 -11.42 -22.08 32.40
C LYS A 1235 -11.40 -22.52 33.87
N THR A 1236 -12.49 -22.28 34.59
CA THR A 1236 -12.78 -22.93 35.88
C THR A 1236 -14.29 -22.94 36.10
N LYS A 1237 -14.82 -23.96 36.76
CA LYS A 1237 -16.24 -24.08 37.16
C LYS A 1237 -16.46 -23.59 38.59
N TYR A 1238 -15.45 -23.70 39.43
CA TYR A 1238 -15.49 -23.37 40.86
C TYR A 1238 -14.47 -22.27 41.20
N ASP A 1239 -14.58 -21.71 42.40
CA ASP A 1239 -13.57 -20.80 42.93
C ASP A 1239 -12.24 -21.52 43.17
N LEU A 1240 -11.14 -20.78 43.07
CA LEU A 1240 -9.80 -21.33 43.22
C LEU A 1240 -9.58 -21.81 44.66
N SER A 1241 -9.28 -23.10 44.84
CA SER A 1241 -8.97 -23.74 46.12
C SER A 1241 -7.60 -24.42 46.04
N PHE A 1242 -6.54 -23.81 46.56
CA PHE A 1242 -5.18 -24.36 46.46
C PHE A 1242 -4.90 -25.47 47.49
N LEU A 1243 -3.85 -26.27 47.27
CA LEU A 1243 -3.48 -27.39 48.15
C LEU A 1243 -2.67 -26.91 49.38
N SER A 1244 -2.79 -27.63 50.49
CA SER A 1244 -1.84 -27.58 51.62
C SER A 1244 -1.01 -28.86 51.65
N GLU A 1245 0.19 -28.81 52.24
CA GLU A 1245 0.99 -30.03 52.43
C GLU A 1245 0.27 -31.00 53.36
N SER A 1246 -0.40 -30.48 54.39
CA SER A 1246 -1.22 -31.28 55.31
C SER A 1246 -2.28 -32.12 54.59
N PHE A 1247 -3.03 -31.52 53.64
CA PHE A 1247 -4.07 -32.22 52.89
C PHE A 1247 -3.52 -33.44 52.13
N VAL A 1248 -2.38 -33.27 51.45
CA VAL A 1248 -1.76 -34.35 50.66
C VAL A 1248 -1.24 -35.45 51.58
N ARG A 1249 -0.67 -35.09 52.73
CA ARG A 1249 -0.17 -36.02 53.75
C ARG A 1249 -1.30 -36.86 54.36
N ASP A 1250 -2.41 -36.22 54.72
CA ASP A 1250 -3.58 -36.88 55.29
C ASP A 1250 -4.21 -37.85 54.29
N PHE A 1251 -4.32 -37.43 53.02
CA PHE A 1251 -4.80 -38.30 51.93
C PHE A 1251 -3.90 -39.53 51.73
N ALA A 1252 -2.58 -39.34 51.75
CA ALA A 1252 -1.60 -40.42 51.60
C ALA A 1252 -1.73 -41.46 52.71
N GLN A 1253 -1.82 -41.01 53.97
CA GLN A 1253 -2.00 -41.89 55.13
C GLN A 1253 -3.31 -42.68 55.05
N ALA A 1254 -4.42 -42.03 54.69
CA ALA A 1254 -5.73 -42.67 54.57
C ALA A 1254 -5.75 -43.80 53.51
N ASN A 1255 -4.93 -43.68 52.46
CA ASN A 1255 -4.88 -44.62 51.34
C ASN A 1255 -3.64 -45.54 51.34
N LYS A 1256 -2.87 -45.58 52.44
CA LYS A 1256 -1.65 -46.39 52.59
C LYS A 1256 -0.60 -46.12 51.49
N LEU A 1257 -0.45 -44.85 51.08
CA LEU A 1257 0.57 -44.41 50.14
C LEU A 1257 1.74 -43.77 50.88
N GLU A 1258 2.96 -43.94 50.35
CA GLU A 1258 4.11 -43.18 50.83
C GLU A 1258 4.18 -41.83 50.15
N MET A 1259 4.37 -40.77 50.93
CA MET A 1259 4.49 -39.41 50.42
C MET A 1259 5.93 -38.92 50.51
N GLU A 1260 6.47 -38.43 49.40
CA GLU A 1260 7.73 -37.72 49.32
C GLU A 1260 7.53 -36.31 48.71
N LEU A 1261 8.13 -35.29 49.32
CA LEU A 1261 8.19 -33.94 48.77
C LEU A 1261 9.51 -33.74 48.04
N ILE A 1262 9.48 -33.60 46.71
CA ILE A 1262 10.68 -33.79 45.89
C ILE A 1262 11.18 -32.50 45.23
N HIS A 1263 10.28 -31.59 44.87
CA HIS A 1263 10.65 -30.40 44.10
C HIS A 1263 9.86 -29.15 44.51
N SER A 1264 10.54 -28.01 44.64
CA SER A 1264 9.93 -26.70 44.86
C SER A 1264 10.33 -25.72 43.77
N SER A 1265 9.34 -25.02 43.20
CA SER A 1265 9.58 -23.93 42.26
C SER A 1265 10.38 -22.80 42.92
N LYS A 1266 11.37 -22.26 42.18
CA LYS A 1266 12.19 -21.14 42.66
C LYS A 1266 11.36 -19.86 42.83
N VAL A 1267 10.32 -19.67 42.02
CA VAL A 1267 9.59 -18.38 41.88
C VAL A 1267 8.16 -18.44 42.42
N LEU A 1268 7.47 -19.56 42.25
CA LEU A 1268 6.06 -19.76 42.60
C LEU A 1268 5.93 -20.74 43.77
N SER A 1269 4.76 -20.82 44.42
CA SER A 1269 4.53 -21.77 45.52
C SER A 1269 4.32 -23.21 45.06
N ASN A 1270 4.46 -23.51 43.77
CA ASN A 1270 4.23 -24.83 43.23
C ASN A 1270 5.26 -25.83 43.76
N GLN A 1271 4.76 -26.89 44.38
CA GLN A 1271 5.55 -28.02 44.89
C GLN A 1271 5.10 -29.30 44.20
N VAL A 1272 6.02 -30.28 44.13
CA VAL A 1272 5.73 -31.60 43.59
C VAL A 1272 5.74 -32.62 44.72
N PHE A 1273 4.59 -33.28 44.90
CA PHE A 1273 4.35 -34.38 45.82
C PHE A 1273 4.33 -35.69 45.03
N LEU A 1274 5.14 -36.66 45.45
CA LEU A 1274 5.13 -38.02 44.94
C LEU A 1274 4.43 -38.93 45.95
N LEU A 1275 3.42 -39.65 45.49
CA LEU A 1275 2.70 -40.65 46.28
C LEU A 1275 2.95 -42.03 45.64
N THR A 1276 3.53 -42.98 46.35
CA THR A 1276 3.81 -44.33 45.82
C THR A 1276 2.99 -45.40 46.54
N ARG A 1277 2.45 -46.36 45.78
CA ARG A 1277 1.78 -47.55 46.32
C ARG A 1277 2.81 -48.65 46.55
N ARG A 1278 3.09 -48.98 47.82
CA ARG A 1278 3.93 -50.15 48.14
C ARG A 1278 3.19 -51.43 47.77
N LYS A 1279 3.93 -52.39 47.24
CA LYS A 1279 3.48 -53.78 47.12
C LYS A 1279 3.22 -54.32 48.54
N LEU A 1280 1.98 -54.73 48.80
CA LEU A 1280 1.59 -55.37 50.06
C LEU A 1280 2.18 -56.79 50.17
#